data_AF-A0A8C3XWF8-F1
#
_entry.id   AF-A0A8C3XWF8-F1
#
_cell.length_a   1.000
_cell.length_b   1.000
_cell.length_c   1.000
_cell.angle_alpha   90.00
_cell.angle_beta   90.00
_cell.angle_gamma   90.00
#
_symmetry.space_group_name_H-M   'P 1'
#
loop_
_entity.id
_entity.type
_entity.pdbx_description
1 polymer ?
#
loop_
_entity_poly.entity_id
_entity_poly.type
_entity_poly.pdbx_seq_one_letter_code
_entity_poly.pdbx_strand_id
1 'polypeptide(L)'
;LATKGPVAPYRLTEVLEHKLSWADKEFVWSLWKRLQVANPDLTQAVSLVVEREKQKAEVKDRKVLEILQVKDSKIQALEQRASGQQQEINNLVQRKIAVDEENALLKNEFSNLQQKFKDKSQELKDTKECAQKKEEQNRLVIKNLEEENEGLNTRCADLLNDLEKLRKQEAQWRIEKSGIDAKIKNLETDLTEARKQTADLNTKYSDLSSQVVVKQTELTQKDCDVARFRKELQELQNLYKQNTEHTAQQAELIQQLQALNMDTQKVLRNQEDAHTAETISYQKLYNELTICFETLKASEIQLQQSHASLQGQLLEKEQKIKWLEEQLQQAREALHPVHQYSHPKHREQEFQQPSLNELECLIASQKFEIQFLQEKLKTANLNLAEHSFCSADILESKNEPPVKRSRSLSPKSSFRESEELRKLKIAEKKNENLKKTLQLKTQENDELRKAHEKRKERLQMLQTNYRTVKEQLKQWEEGYSNRTENTKSKHQRADPHQLRQEDSDAVWNELAYFKREHKKLLIEKLNLEEELDQMKVRRSMDKATIQELNLCLQQEREELLFRLGEDDGVKNSTPKKNVKEISDQTLQKVCQLEKRFRALERESKKLKEVNKQLTKDKNDLKASIKCHKEDADTKERELEKLLKKLREIKKDKADLQLVIGELEREVASLKRQVAEANKLRNENEDLLCEVQQLKNSLDKAKAVATMATVGATRGHCNCKTSGTKVKLKTTKKKSSLGRHQAFLNQSIKVMSNVFENFNKDGWEDMSESSDSEIPASESLGSIIMKTVQNVDSLTDTNDEQEKYQLQDNQMVHNIAHLEDQSRLYHKKVQEKRRNIVVQKPGCSVLLRERIKSLQQQIAVLQNAKRAAVSSVKEFKEANEKLTSQLHLADQRLQTSRRTIQTLTSDLAELQQEREDLQGKLEHLAQATRLKEGLSPVTSNQIEVTAPTPSKNTDLEMKQLYCKLKIANNEITKHSTTIKSLKNEAQEKEERMRELREKISRMERDINMKRHLIEDLRSRLKANQEIEKTFNETLESFEKKVKTLTEDCSNKKTSIDSLKQRLNVATKEKSQYEQMYRKAKDELGKKDLKLTSLEGKMIEAECAMTELETAASQQLHGLAKQSGQALEVVQKKMLLANDKVEEFITFVKALTRELQRHVQEMRMRIRHAKKIREEKECNRYLSKESVHRAQSLAASILNISKTDLAEMLDTEDDEETERAKMEVEKDKEWLCYIQKLLEGQFPFASYLMDAVLEKLNEKKKLVEEYSFLMKQTI
;
A
#
# COMPACT_ATOMS: atom_id res chain seq x y z
N LEU A 1 68.42 -22.27 -109.02
CA LEU A 1 67.78 -22.78 -110.26
C LEU A 1 68.21 -21.91 -111.45
N ALA A 2 68.00 -22.38 -112.69
CA ALA A 2 68.32 -21.68 -113.94
C ALA A 2 69.83 -21.42 -114.24
N THR A 3 70.63 -22.48 -114.30
CA THR A 3 71.94 -22.47 -114.97
C THR A 3 71.78 -22.39 -116.50
N LYS A 4 72.13 -21.24 -117.10
CA LYS A 4 72.36 -21.10 -118.56
C LYS A 4 73.53 -20.16 -118.82
N GLY A 5 74.72 -20.72 -119.05
CA GLY A 5 75.88 -19.97 -119.54
C GLY A 5 75.82 -19.78 -121.07
N PRO A 6 76.01 -18.56 -121.60
CA PRO A 6 76.17 -18.35 -123.04
C PRO A 6 77.53 -18.90 -123.51
N VAL A 7 77.48 -19.94 -124.33
CA VAL A 7 78.66 -20.51 -125.02
C VAL A 7 78.99 -19.68 -126.26
N ALA A 8 80.30 -19.57 -126.56
CA ALA A 8 80.91 -19.04 -127.78
C ALA A 8 80.79 -17.52 -128.07
N PRO A 9 81.95 -16.85 -128.07
CA PRO A 9 82.33 -15.90 -129.12
C PRO A 9 83.27 -16.51 -130.19
N TYR A 10 83.94 -17.63 -129.87
CA TYR A 10 85.06 -18.18 -130.65
C TYR A 10 84.74 -18.60 -132.10
N ARG A 11 83.48 -18.92 -132.44
CA ARG A 11 83.08 -19.25 -133.83
C ARG A 11 82.95 -18.03 -134.75
N LEU A 12 82.96 -16.80 -134.23
CA LEU A 12 82.92 -15.59 -135.05
C LEU A 12 84.31 -15.14 -135.53
N THR A 13 85.38 -15.53 -134.85
CA THR A 13 86.77 -15.27 -135.28
C THR A 13 87.18 -16.16 -136.45
N GLU A 14 87.01 -17.48 -136.34
CA GLU A 14 87.45 -18.45 -137.36
C GLU A 14 86.84 -18.18 -138.76
N VAL A 15 85.55 -17.84 -138.81
CA VAL A 15 84.81 -17.59 -140.07
C VAL A 15 85.22 -16.27 -140.74
N LEU A 16 85.79 -15.31 -140.00
CA LEU A 16 86.20 -14.01 -140.52
C LEU A 16 87.69 -13.98 -140.92
N GLU A 17 88.57 -14.66 -140.18
CA GLU A 17 89.98 -14.84 -140.58
C GLU A 17 90.08 -15.55 -141.93
N HIS A 18 89.22 -16.55 -142.17
CA HIS A 18 89.16 -17.24 -143.45
C HIS A 18 88.76 -16.32 -144.63
N LYS A 19 87.93 -15.30 -144.39
CA LYS A 19 87.53 -14.31 -145.39
C LYS A 19 88.59 -13.23 -145.63
N LEU A 20 89.26 -12.73 -144.59
CA LEU A 20 90.40 -11.82 -144.76
C LEU A 20 91.54 -12.52 -145.51
N SER A 21 91.89 -13.76 -145.14
CA SER A 21 92.94 -14.54 -145.81
C SER A 21 92.67 -14.74 -147.30
N TRP A 22 91.41 -14.92 -147.70
CA TRP A 22 91.05 -15.08 -149.11
C TRP A 22 91.16 -13.76 -149.89
N ALA A 23 90.62 -12.67 -149.34
CA ALA A 23 90.72 -11.33 -149.94
C ALA A 23 92.17 -10.83 -150.05
N ASP A 24 93.03 -11.19 -149.09
CA ASP A 24 94.46 -10.85 -149.12
C ASP A 24 95.25 -11.67 -150.13
N LYS A 25 94.90 -12.95 -150.34
CA LYS A 25 95.51 -13.78 -151.40
C LYS A 25 95.19 -13.23 -152.79
N GLU A 26 93.93 -12.88 -153.05
CA GLU A 26 93.51 -12.20 -154.29
C GLU A 26 94.21 -10.85 -154.48
N PHE A 27 94.34 -10.06 -153.42
CA PHE A 27 95.06 -8.78 -153.47
C PHE A 27 96.54 -8.96 -153.83
N VAL A 28 97.25 -9.88 -153.16
CA VAL A 28 98.67 -10.19 -153.45
C VAL A 28 98.84 -10.73 -154.87
N TRP A 29 97.94 -11.59 -155.34
CA TRP A 29 97.96 -12.13 -156.71
C TRP A 29 97.75 -11.03 -157.76
N SER A 30 96.79 -10.13 -157.54
CA SER A 30 96.56 -8.95 -158.38
C SER A 30 97.76 -8.00 -158.39
N LEU A 31 98.42 -7.80 -157.25
CA LEU A 31 99.60 -6.93 -157.13
C LEU A 31 100.81 -7.54 -157.89
N TRP A 32 101.09 -8.82 -157.67
CA TRP A 32 102.13 -9.58 -158.37
C TRP A 32 101.96 -9.52 -159.89
N LYS A 33 100.73 -9.70 -160.39
CA LYS A 33 100.43 -9.66 -161.82
C LYS A 33 100.61 -8.27 -162.46
N ARG A 34 100.50 -7.18 -161.69
CA ARG A 34 100.84 -5.81 -162.16
C ARG A 34 102.36 -5.56 -162.19
N LEU A 35 103.11 -6.14 -161.25
CA LEU A 35 104.57 -5.99 -161.15
C LEU A 35 105.34 -6.73 -162.26
N GLN A 36 104.71 -7.63 -163.02
CA GLN A 36 105.32 -8.33 -164.17
C GLN A 36 105.33 -7.53 -165.49
N VAL A 37 104.76 -6.31 -165.54
CA VAL A 37 104.80 -5.48 -166.74
C VAL A 37 106.20 -4.85 -166.91
N ALA A 38 106.70 -4.76 -168.15
CA ALA A 38 108.11 -4.45 -168.46
C ALA A 38 108.66 -3.09 -167.95
N ASN A 39 107.80 -2.18 -167.47
CA ASN A 39 108.15 -1.02 -166.67
C ASN A 39 107.04 -0.83 -165.60
N PRO A 40 107.20 -1.35 -164.37
CA PRO A 40 106.16 -1.27 -163.36
C PRO A 40 106.29 -0.01 -162.50
N ASP A 41 105.19 0.75 -162.32
CA ASP A 41 105.15 1.85 -161.36
C ASP A 41 105.05 1.32 -159.92
N LEU A 42 106.22 1.27 -159.26
CA LEU A 42 106.36 0.90 -157.86
C LEU A 42 105.58 1.82 -156.90
N THR A 43 105.35 3.08 -157.29
CA THR A 43 104.63 4.06 -156.46
C THR A 43 103.18 3.64 -156.29
N GLN A 44 102.47 3.39 -157.39
CA GLN A 44 101.08 2.91 -157.36
C GLN A 44 100.96 1.55 -156.65
N ALA A 45 101.93 0.65 -156.82
CA ALA A 45 101.95 -0.63 -156.12
C ALA A 45 102.02 -0.46 -154.59
N VAL A 46 102.91 0.42 -154.09
CA VAL A 46 103.01 0.73 -152.65
C VAL A 46 101.74 1.43 -152.15
N SER A 47 101.18 2.40 -152.89
CA SER A 47 99.92 3.05 -152.49
C SER A 47 98.76 2.07 -152.31
N LEU A 48 98.65 1.06 -153.19
CA LEU A 48 97.63 0.01 -153.06
C LEU A 48 97.84 -0.87 -151.81
N VAL A 49 99.09 -1.19 -151.45
CA VAL A 49 99.41 -1.94 -150.22
C VAL A 49 99.06 -1.12 -148.98
N VAL A 50 99.41 0.17 -148.96
CA VAL A 50 99.11 1.08 -147.85
C VAL A 50 97.60 1.22 -147.66
N GLU A 51 96.84 1.43 -148.74
CA GLU A 51 95.37 1.51 -148.67
C GLU A 51 94.73 0.18 -148.24
N ARG A 52 95.30 -0.96 -148.63
CA ARG A 52 94.82 -2.29 -148.19
C ARG A 52 95.07 -2.55 -146.70
N GLU A 53 96.24 -2.19 -146.17
CA GLU A 53 96.51 -2.31 -144.72
C GLU A 53 95.71 -1.28 -143.90
N LYS A 54 95.51 -0.07 -144.43
CA LYS A 54 94.60 0.94 -143.85
C LYS A 54 93.17 0.40 -143.71
N GLN A 55 92.62 -0.23 -144.75
CA GLN A 55 91.31 -0.90 -144.65
C GLN A 55 91.26 -2.00 -143.59
N LYS A 56 92.36 -2.74 -143.37
CA LYS A 56 92.43 -3.74 -142.28
C LYS A 56 92.47 -3.08 -140.90
N ALA A 57 93.17 -1.95 -140.75
CA ALA A 57 93.17 -1.17 -139.52
C ALA A 57 91.75 -0.65 -139.22
N GLU A 58 91.12 0.03 -140.18
CA GLU A 58 89.74 0.54 -140.07
C GLU A 58 88.72 -0.57 -139.72
N VAL A 59 88.84 -1.77 -140.29
CA VAL A 59 87.99 -2.92 -139.95
C VAL A 59 88.26 -3.45 -138.53
N LYS A 60 89.53 -3.50 -138.09
CA LYS A 60 89.89 -3.87 -136.71
C LYS A 60 89.35 -2.85 -135.71
N ASP A 61 89.57 -1.56 -135.96
CA ASP A 61 89.13 -0.46 -135.10
C ASP A 61 87.60 -0.41 -135.01
N ARG A 62 86.89 -0.58 -136.13
CA ARG A 62 85.43 -0.71 -136.14
C ARG A 62 84.94 -1.93 -135.34
N LYS A 63 85.68 -3.04 -135.35
CA LYS A 63 85.37 -4.22 -134.52
C LYS A 63 85.67 -3.98 -133.04
N VAL A 64 86.73 -3.24 -132.70
CA VAL A 64 87.02 -2.81 -131.33
C VAL A 64 85.91 -1.89 -130.82
N LEU A 65 85.46 -0.92 -131.62
CA LEU A 65 84.33 -0.03 -131.28
C LEU A 65 83.01 -0.80 -131.09
N GLU A 66 82.71 -1.79 -131.94
CA GLU A 66 81.55 -2.67 -131.77
C GLU A 66 81.64 -3.50 -130.47
N ILE A 67 82.82 -4.02 -130.14
CA ILE A 67 83.08 -4.76 -128.89
C ILE A 67 82.96 -3.84 -127.67
N LEU A 68 83.41 -2.58 -127.76
CA LEU A 68 83.24 -1.57 -126.71
C LEU A 68 81.76 -1.24 -126.53
N GLN A 69 81.03 -0.90 -127.60
CA GLN A 69 79.59 -0.60 -127.51
C GLN A 69 78.77 -1.76 -126.90
N VAL A 70 79.11 -3.01 -127.23
CA VAL A 70 78.50 -4.20 -126.61
C VAL A 70 78.91 -4.37 -125.13
N LYS A 71 80.16 -4.05 -124.76
CA LYS A 71 80.60 -4.02 -123.36
C LYS A 71 79.92 -2.92 -122.56
N ASP A 72 79.80 -1.71 -123.10
CA ASP A 72 79.17 -0.56 -122.43
C ASP A 72 77.68 -0.83 -122.21
N SER A 73 76.99 -1.34 -123.23
CA SER A 73 75.60 -1.83 -123.11
C SER A 73 75.47 -2.94 -122.04
N LYS A 74 76.51 -3.77 -121.89
CA LYS A 74 76.55 -4.85 -120.89
C LYS A 74 76.87 -4.33 -119.48
N ILE A 75 77.69 -3.30 -119.35
CA ILE A 75 78.00 -2.59 -118.11
C ILE A 75 76.73 -1.89 -117.61
N GLN A 76 76.06 -1.10 -118.46
CA GLN A 76 74.80 -0.45 -118.13
C GLN A 76 73.73 -1.45 -117.65
N ALA A 77 73.63 -2.62 -118.31
CA ALA A 77 72.72 -3.70 -117.90
C ALA A 77 73.13 -4.43 -116.60
N LEU A 78 74.37 -4.28 -116.14
CA LEU A 78 74.84 -4.74 -114.82
C LEU A 78 74.65 -3.66 -113.75
N GLU A 79 74.86 -2.38 -114.07
CA GLU A 79 74.61 -1.23 -113.19
C GLU A 79 73.12 -1.09 -112.84
N GLN A 80 72.22 -1.24 -113.83
CA GLN A 80 70.77 -1.28 -113.60
C GLN A 80 70.32 -2.48 -112.76
N ARG A 81 71.08 -3.59 -112.80
CA ARG A 81 70.85 -4.73 -111.89
C ARG A 81 71.39 -4.45 -110.49
N ALA A 82 72.59 -3.88 -110.38
CA ALA A 82 73.22 -3.57 -109.11
C ALA A 82 72.44 -2.50 -108.32
N SER A 83 71.91 -1.48 -109.00
CA SER A 83 71.04 -0.47 -108.39
C SER A 83 69.70 -1.05 -107.93
N GLY A 84 69.06 -1.92 -108.73
CA GLY A 84 67.88 -2.68 -108.29
C GLY A 84 68.15 -3.55 -107.06
N GLN A 85 69.25 -4.31 -107.05
CA GLN A 85 69.66 -5.11 -105.89
C GLN A 85 70.01 -4.23 -104.67
N GLN A 86 70.63 -3.06 -104.86
CA GLN A 86 70.88 -2.11 -103.78
C GLN A 86 69.58 -1.54 -103.20
N GLN A 87 68.58 -1.28 -104.04
CA GLN A 87 67.25 -0.85 -103.60
C GLN A 87 66.52 -1.96 -102.82
N GLU A 88 66.60 -3.22 -103.28
CA GLU A 88 66.09 -4.38 -102.53
C GLU A 88 66.78 -4.53 -101.16
N ILE A 89 68.10 -4.38 -101.10
CA ILE A 89 68.88 -4.39 -99.85
C ILE A 89 68.45 -3.24 -98.93
N ASN A 90 68.30 -2.02 -99.44
CA ASN A 90 67.84 -0.87 -98.64
C ASN A 90 66.43 -1.13 -98.08
N ASN A 91 65.51 -1.66 -98.89
CA ASN A 91 64.15 -2.03 -98.49
C ASN A 91 64.11 -3.21 -97.50
N LEU A 92 65.14 -4.07 -97.47
CA LEU A 92 65.31 -5.11 -96.45
C LEU A 92 65.87 -4.53 -95.13
N VAL A 93 66.84 -3.63 -95.21
CA VAL A 93 67.42 -2.94 -94.05
C VAL A 93 66.37 -2.09 -93.33
N GLN A 94 65.55 -1.33 -94.05
CA GLN A 94 64.46 -0.54 -93.44
C GLN A 94 63.43 -1.43 -92.71
N ARG A 95 63.03 -2.56 -93.32
CA ARG A 95 62.14 -3.53 -92.65
C ARG A 95 62.80 -4.19 -91.44
N LYS A 96 64.12 -4.45 -91.49
CA LYS A 96 64.85 -4.94 -90.33
C LYS A 96 64.84 -3.93 -89.18
N ILE A 97 65.09 -2.65 -89.46
CA ILE A 97 65.06 -1.58 -88.45
C ILE A 97 63.69 -1.49 -87.78
N ALA A 98 62.60 -1.45 -88.55
CA ALA A 98 61.24 -1.42 -88.00
C ALA A 98 60.93 -2.65 -87.09
N VAL A 99 61.41 -3.84 -87.46
CA VAL A 99 61.27 -5.06 -86.65
C VAL A 99 62.17 -5.03 -85.42
N ASP A 100 63.39 -4.50 -85.50
CA ASP A 100 64.28 -4.33 -84.35
C ASP A 100 63.70 -3.30 -83.35
N GLU A 101 63.03 -2.25 -83.84
CA GLU A 101 62.29 -1.25 -83.05
C GLU A 101 61.05 -1.85 -82.37
N GLU A 102 60.23 -2.63 -83.10
CA GLU A 102 59.08 -3.37 -82.54
C GLU A 102 59.53 -4.34 -81.43
N ASN A 103 60.62 -5.09 -81.66
CA ASN A 103 61.21 -5.97 -80.65
C ASN A 103 61.71 -5.20 -79.42
N ALA A 104 62.25 -3.98 -79.58
CA ALA A 104 62.65 -3.14 -78.46
C ALA A 104 61.44 -2.65 -77.64
N LEU A 105 60.34 -2.27 -78.29
CA LEU A 105 59.09 -1.90 -77.62
C LEU A 105 58.51 -3.10 -76.85
N LEU A 106 58.35 -4.26 -77.49
CA LEU A 106 57.85 -5.48 -76.84
C LEU A 106 58.71 -5.92 -75.66
N LYS A 107 60.04 -5.75 -75.74
CA LYS A 107 60.97 -6.03 -74.62
C LYS A 107 60.80 -5.05 -73.46
N ASN A 108 60.52 -3.78 -73.73
CA ASN A 108 60.21 -2.78 -72.71
C ASN A 108 58.83 -3.06 -72.07
N GLU A 109 57.82 -3.43 -72.84
CA GLU A 109 56.51 -3.84 -72.34
C GLU A 109 56.60 -5.09 -71.46
N PHE A 110 57.34 -6.12 -71.90
CA PHE A 110 57.59 -7.32 -71.08
C PHE A 110 58.28 -6.98 -69.76
N SER A 111 59.27 -6.08 -69.79
CA SER A 111 59.98 -5.62 -68.58
C SER A 111 59.03 -4.86 -67.62
N ASN A 112 58.17 -4.00 -68.17
CA ASN A 112 57.14 -3.28 -67.41
C ASN A 112 56.09 -4.21 -66.81
N LEU A 113 55.67 -5.26 -67.54
CA LEU A 113 54.75 -6.28 -67.04
C LEU A 113 55.41 -7.15 -65.96
N GLN A 114 56.68 -7.53 -66.14
CA GLN A 114 57.44 -8.28 -65.15
C GLN A 114 57.63 -7.48 -63.85
N GLN A 115 57.85 -6.17 -63.93
CA GLN A 115 57.91 -5.32 -62.74
C GLN A 115 56.53 -5.22 -62.06
N LYS A 116 55.47 -4.89 -62.80
CA LYS A 116 54.08 -4.86 -62.26
C LYS A 116 53.66 -6.18 -61.61
N PHE A 117 54.16 -7.32 -62.10
CA PHE A 117 53.94 -8.63 -61.48
C PHE A 117 54.66 -8.77 -60.12
N LYS A 118 55.93 -8.32 -60.02
CA LYS A 118 56.65 -8.28 -58.73
C LYS A 118 55.95 -7.35 -57.74
N ASP A 119 55.57 -6.14 -58.18
CA ASP A 119 54.93 -5.13 -57.35
C ASP A 119 53.62 -5.68 -56.74
N LYS A 120 52.76 -6.28 -57.59
CA LYS A 120 51.52 -6.95 -57.13
C LYS A 120 51.78 -8.18 -56.27
N SER A 121 52.84 -8.95 -56.54
CA SER A 121 53.21 -10.10 -55.70
C SER A 121 53.69 -9.67 -54.30
N GLN A 122 54.26 -8.46 -54.18
CA GLN A 122 54.67 -7.87 -52.90
C GLN A 122 53.46 -7.25 -52.18
N GLU A 123 52.60 -6.51 -52.88
CA GLU A 123 51.31 -6.00 -52.36
C GLU A 123 50.44 -7.13 -51.80
N LEU A 124 50.34 -8.27 -52.50
CA LEU A 124 49.60 -9.45 -52.06
C LEU A 124 50.24 -10.14 -50.84
N LYS A 125 51.56 -10.03 -50.66
CA LYS A 125 52.27 -10.52 -49.47
C LYS A 125 52.01 -9.62 -48.26
N ASP A 126 52.10 -8.30 -48.44
CA ASP A 126 51.96 -7.33 -47.35
C ASP A 126 50.50 -7.21 -46.87
N THR A 127 49.53 -7.29 -47.79
CA THR A 127 48.10 -7.40 -47.43
C THR A 127 47.79 -8.71 -46.69
N LYS A 128 48.42 -9.83 -47.06
CA LYS A 128 48.30 -11.10 -46.32
C LYS A 128 48.90 -11.00 -44.92
N GLU A 129 50.07 -10.38 -44.76
CA GLU A 129 50.69 -10.19 -43.44
C GLU A 129 49.86 -9.23 -42.55
N CYS A 130 49.27 -8.18 -43.14
CA CYS A 130 48.33 -7.28 -42.47
C CYS A 130 47.07 -8.02 -42.01
N ALA A 131 46.50 -8.89 -42.85
CA ALA A 131 45.35 -9.73 -42.50
C ALA A 131 45.68 -10.70 -41.36
N GLN A 132 46.83 -11.38 -41.42
CA GLN A 132 47.28 -12.31 -40.38
C GLN A 132 47.50 -11.60 -39.02
N LYS A 133 48.07 -10.40 -39.02
CA LYS A 133 48.23 -9.58 -37.80
C LYS A 133 46.88 -9.16 -37.19
N LYS A 134 45.89 -8.84 -38.03
CA LYS A 134 44.51 -8.55 -37.57
C LYS A 134 43.81 -9.80 -37.05
N GLU A 135 44.01 -10.96 -37.66
CA GLU A 135 43.48 -12.24 -37.18
C GLU A 135 44.07 -12.61 -35.80
N GLU A 136 45.37 -12.41 -35.60
CA GLU A 136 46.04 -12.64 -34.31
C GLU A 136 45.57 -11.65 -33.23
N GLN A 137 45.38 -10.37 -33.57
CA GLN A 137 44.76 -9.38 -32.69
C GLN A 137 43.32 -9.76 -32.31
N ASN A 138 42.50 -10.15 -33.28
CA ASN A 138 41.13 -10.60 -33.03
C ASN A 138 41.10 -11.84 -32.12
N ARG A 139 42.02 -12.80 -32.31
CA ARG A 139 42.16 -13.99 -31.47
C ARG A 139 42.53 -13.63 -30.02
N LEU A 140 43.39 -12.62 -29.82
CA LEU A 140 43.71 -12.13 -28.48
C LEU A 140 42.52 -11.43 -27.81
N VAL A 141 41.76 -10.62 -28.56
CA VAL A 141 40.52 -9.98 -28.07
C VAL A 141 39.47 -11.02 -27.69
N ILE A 142 39.26 -12.05 -28.52
CA ILE A 142 38.36 -13.16 -28.21
C ILE A 142 38.77 -13.86 -26.91
N LYS A 143 40.05 -14.22 -26.76
CA LYS A 143 40.56 -14.86 -25.53
C LYS A 143 40.34 -14.01 -24.27
N ASN A 144 40.55 -12.70 -24.37
CA ASN A 144 40.30 -11.78 -23.25
C ASN A 144 38.79 -11.73 -22.89
N LEU A 145 37.90 -11.75 -23.90
CA LEU A 145 36.45 -11.78 -23.68
C LEU A 145 35.98 -13.14 -23.12
N GLU A 146 36.62 -14.25 -23.50
CA GLU A 146 36.40 -15.58 -22.91
C GLU A 146 36.78 -15.59 -21.42
N GLU A 147 37.94 -15.05 -21.06
CA GLU A 147 38.39 -14.92 -19.67
C GLU A 147 37.49 -13.97 -18.84
N GLU A 148 37.05 -12.84 -19.40
CA GLU A 148 36.06 -11.97 -18.75
C GLU A 148 34.71 -12.67 -18.56
N ASN A 149 34.29 -13.50 -19.52
CA ASN A 149 33.04 -14.26 -19.46
C ASN A 149 33.11 -15.39 -18.40
N GLU A 150 34.22 -16.12 -18.29
CA GLU A 150 34.44 -17.05 -17.18
C GLU A 150 34.45 -16.32 -15.83
N GLY A 151 35.09 -15.15 -15.77
CA GLY A 151 35.07 -14.25 -14.62
C GLY A 151 33.67 -13.71 -14.29
N LEU A 152 32.76 -13.56 -15.26
CA LEU A 152 31.36 -13.21 -15.03
C LEU A 152 30.52 -14.41 -14.60
N ASN A 153 30.73 -15.58 -15.21
CA ASN A 153 29.99 -16.81 -14.94
C ASN A 153 30.25 -17.33 -13.50
N THR A 154 31.51 -17.28 -13.05
CA THR A 154 31.88 -17.54 -11.65
C THR A 154 31.15 -16.61 -10.67
N ARG A 155 31.16 -15.29 -10.92
CA ARG A 155 30.38 -14.31 -10.13
C ARG A 155 28.87 -14.58 -10.16
N CYS A 156 28.33 -15.11 -11.26
CA CYS A 156 26.93 -15.53 -11.33
C CYS A 156 26.65 -16.77 -10.48
N ALA A 157 27.56 -17.75 -10.47
CA ALA A 157 27.46 -18.93 -9.61
C ALA A 157 27.55 -18.56 -8.11
N ASP A 158 28.42 -17.64 -7.72
CA ASP A 158 28.50 -17.11 -6.35
C ASP A 158 27.21 -16.39 -5.93
N LEU A 159 26.65 -15.54 -6.79
CA LEU A 159 25.38 -14.86 -6.55
C LEU A 159 24.20 -15.85 -6.45
N LEU A 160 24.20 -16.93 -7.23
CA LEU A 160 23.20 -18.01 -7.12
C LEU A 160 23.36 -18.77 -5.79
N ASN A 161 24.59 -19.05 -5.36
CA ASN A 161 24.87 -19.65 -4.05
C ASN A 161 24.42 -18.76 -2.88
N ASP A 162 24.63 -17.45 -2.96
CA ASP A 162 24.18 -16.51 -1.93
C ASP A 162 22.66 -16.32 -1.92
N LEU A 163 22.00 -16.28 -3.09
CA LEU A 163 20.53 -16.34 -3.18
C LEU A 163 19.98 -17.62 -2.54
N GLU A 164 20.66 -18.75 -2.70
CA GLU A 164 20.24 -20.03 -2.12
C GLU A 164 20.48 -20.10 -0.60
N LYS A 165 21.56 -19.47 -0.08
CA LYS A 165 21.75 -19.24 1.36
C LYS A 165 20.63 -18.36 1.92
N LEU A 166 20.25 -17.29 1.22
CA LEU A 166 19.16 -16.40 1.62
C LEU A 166 17.80 -17.09 1.61
N ARG A 167 17.49 -17.95 0.63
CA ARG A 167 16.27 -18.78 0.63
C ARG A 167 16.22 -19.73 1.82
N LYS A 168 17.34 -20.36 2.19
CA LYS A 168 17.42 -21.26 3.35
C LYS A 168 17.22 -20.50 4.67
N GLN A 169 17.77 -19.29 4.78
CA GLN A 169 17.47 -18.39 5.91
C GLN A 169 15.99 -17.98 5.92
N GLU A 170 15.42 -17.60 4.77
CA GLU A 170 14.00 -17.23 4.69
C GLU A 170 13.07 -18.38 5.09
N ALA A 171 13.37 -19.60 4.67
CA ALA A 171 12.64 -20.81 5.11
C ALA A 171 12.71 -21.01 6.63
N GLN A 172 13.88 -20.82 7.24
CA GLN A 172 14.05 -20.85 8.69
C GLN A 172 13.23 -19.75 9.38
N TRP A 173 13.29 -18.51 8.90
CA TRP A 173 12.48 -17.40 9.42
C TRP A 173 10.97 -17.66 9.30
N ARG A 174 10.49 -18.32 8.24
CA ARG A 174 9.08 -18.72 8.10
C ARG A 174 8.69 -19.78 9.14
N ILE A 175 9.56 -20.75 9.42
CA ILE A 175 9.33 -21.76 10.47
C ILE A 175 9.28 -21.10 11.85
N GLU A 176 10.27 -20.27 12.19
CA GLU A 176 10.32 -19.54 13.46
C GLU A 176 9.12 -18.61 13.63
N LYS A 177 8.73 -17.88 12.58
CA LYS A 177 7.51 -17.07 12.58
C LYS A 177 6.28 -17.94 12.84
N SER A 178 6.12 -19.08 12.18
CA SER A 178 4.95 -19.96 12.43
C SER A 178 4.91 -20.49 13.88
N GLY A 179 6.07 -20.74 14.49
CA GLY A 179 6.17 -21.09 15.91
C GLY A 179 5.89 -19.93 16.87
N ILE A 180 6.17 -18.69 16.46
CA ILE A 180 5.80 -17.47 17.20
C ILE A 180 4.30 -17.20 17.05
N ASP A 181 3.74 -17.26 15.85
CA ASP A 181 2.31 -17.08 15.56
C ASP A 181 1.47 -18.12 16.31
N ALA A 182 1.94 -19.38 16.41
CA ALA A 182 1.31 -20.41 17.25
C ALA A 182 1.36 -20.07 18.76
N LYS A 183 2.48 -19.55 19.27
CA LYS A 183 2.58 -19.09 20.67
C LYS A 183 1.70 -17.88 20.94
N ILE A 184 1.60 -16.93 20.00
CA ILE A 184 0.69 -15.79 20.09
C ILE A 184 -0.75 -16.30 20.16
N LYS A 185 -1.16 -17.20 19.28
CA LYS A 185 -2.52 -17.77 19.27
C LYS A 185 -2.86 -18.50 20.59
N ASN A 186 -1.92 -19.23 21.18
CA ASN A 186 -2.12 -19.86 22.48
C ASN A 186 -2.26 -18.80 23.59
N LEU A 187 -1.40 -17.79 23.62
CA LEU A 187 -1.52 -16.68 24.57
C LEU A 187 -2.81 -15.88 24.37
N GLU A 188 -3.32 -15.75 23.14
CA GLU A 188 -4.64 -15.17 22.86
C GLU A 188 -5.77 -16.02 23.44
N THR A 189 -5.72 -17.36 23.29
CA THR A 189 -6.72 -18.24 23.92
C THR A 189 -6.66 -18.14 25.45
N ASP A 190 -5.48 -18.19 26.05
CA ASP A 190 -5.27 -18.07 27.50
C ASP A 190 -5.82 -16.73 28.02
N LEU A 191 -5.60 -15.63 27.29
CA LEU A 191 -6.09 -14.29 27.64
C LEU A 191 -7.62 -14.19 27.46
N THR A 192 -8.21 -14.87 26.46
CA THR A 192 -9.69 -14.96 26.37
C THR A 192 -10.30 -15.79 27.48
N GLU A 193 -9.65 -16.87 27.92
CA GLU A 193 -10.11 -17.66 29.05
C GLU A 193 -9.98 -16.89 30.36
N ALA A 194 -8.83 -16.24 30.62
CA ALA A 194 -8.64 -15.40 31.79
C ALA A 194 -9.66 -14.25 31.85
N ARG A 195 -10.04 -13.66 30.70
CA ARG A 195 -11.14 -12.68 30.61
C ARG A 195 -12.49 -13.29 30.98
N LYS A 196 -12.79 -14.50 30.49
CA LYS A 196 -14.02 -15.23 30.86
C LYS A 196 -14.05 -15.52 32.36
N GLN A 197 -12.97 -16.09 32.92
CA GLN A 197 -12.83 -16.34 34.36
C GLN A 197 -12.99 -15.05 35.18
N THR A 198 -12.47 -13.91 34.69
CA THR A 198 -12.68 -12.59 35.32
C THR A 198 -14.15 -12.17 35.29
N ALA A 199 -14.86 -12.37 34.18
CA ALA A 199 -16.31 -12.10 34.10
C ALA A 199 -17.14 -13.05 35.00
N ASP A 200 -16.76 -14.33 35.05
CA ASP A 200 -17.36 -15.36 35.92
C ASP A 200 -17.06 -15.11 37.42
N LEU A 201 -16.05 -14.31 37.76
CA LEU A 201 -15.78 -13.81 39.11
C LEU A 201 -16.52 -12.49 39.39
N ASN A 202 -16.59 -11.59 38.42
CA ASN A 202 -17.25 -10.28 38.57
C ASN A 202 -18.79 -10.41 38.68
N THR A 203 -19.38 -11.40 38.00
CA THR A 203 -20.77 -11.81 38.19
C THR A 203 -21.00 -12.34 39.61
N LYS A 204 -20.21 -13.30 40.09
CA LYS A 204 -20.27 -13.79 41.48
C LYS A 204 -20.09 -12.67 42.51
N TYR A 205 -19.24 -11.67 42.24
CA TYR A 205 -19.11 -10.49 43.09
C TYR A 205 -20.37 -9.62 43.09
N SER A 206 -21.01 -9.43 41.93
CA SER A 206 -22.32 -8.76 41.82
C SER A 206 -23.43 -9.52 42.56
N ASP A 207 -23.45 -10.85 42.48
CA ASP A 207 -24.42 -11.70 43.18
C ASP A 207 -24.22 -11.64 44.70
N LEU A 208 -22.96 -11.73 45.18
CA LEU A 208 -22.61 -11.56 46.58
C LEU A 208 -22.92 -10.14 47.09
N SER A 209 -22.64 -9.11 46.29
CA SER A 209 -23.01 -7.73 46.62
C SER A 209 -24.52 -7.57 46.74
N SER A 210 -25.29 -8.21 45.85
CA SER A 210 -26.76 -8.23 45.91
C SER A 210 -27.27 -8.96 47.16
N GLN A 211 -26.67 -10.09 47.54
CA GLN A 211 -26.99 -10.77 48.80
C GLN A 211 -26.66 -9.92 50.03
N VAL A 212 -25.54 -9.19 50.02
CA VAL A 212 -25.17 -8.26 51.11
C VAL A 212 -26.17 -7.12 51.22
N VAL A 213 -26.64 -6.55 50.10
CA VAL A 213 -27.70 -5.54 50.10
C VAL A 213 -29.00 -6.10 50.68
N VAL A 214 -29.43 -7.30 50.26
CA VAL A 214 -30.63 -7.96 50.82
C VAL A 214 -30.47 -8.18 52.33
N LYS A 215 -29.33 -8.71 52.78
CA LYS A 215 -29.06 -8.92 54.22
C LYS A 215 -28.98 -7.62 55.01
N GLN A 216 -28.50 -6.53 54.42
CA GLN A 216 -28.54 -5.20 55.04
C GLN A 216 -29.98 -4.67 55.18
N THR A 217 -30.86 -4.94 54.19
CA THR A 217 -32.29 -4.60 54.30
C THR A 217 -33.03 -5.46 55.33
N GLU A 218 -32.72 -6.77 55.42
CA GLU A 218 -33.22 -7.63 56.50
C GLU A 218 -32.78 -7.13 57.89
N LEU A 219 -31.52 -6.72 58.03
CA LEU A 219 -30.98 -6.19 59.29
C LEU A 219 -31.70 -4.90 59.71
N THR A 220 -31.84 -3.93 58.79
CA THR A 220 -32.55 -2.67 59.09
C THR A 220 -34.03 -2.87 59.41
N GLN A 221 -34.69 -3.87 58.81
CA GLN A 221 -36.04 -4.27 59.22
C GLN A 221 -36.05 -4.84 60.64
N LYS A 222 -35.08 -5.68 61.01
CA LYS A 222 -34.94 -6.19 62.38
C LYS A 222 -34.63 -5.10 63.41
N ASP A 223 -33.81 -4.11 63.06
CA ASP A 223 -33.57 -2.94 63.91
C ASP A 223 -34.85 -2.12 64.12
N CYS A 224 -35.67 -1.95 63.08
CA CYS A 224 -36.98 -1.30 63.20
C CYS A 224 -37.97 -2.11 64.07
N ASP A 225 -37.96 -3.44 63.96
CA ASP A 225 -38.79 -4.30 64.82
C ASP A 225 -38.31 -4.27 66.29
N VAL A 226 -37.00 -4.30 66.54
CA VAL A 226 -36.40 -4.13 67.88
C VAL A 226 -36.71 -2.75 68.45
N ALA A 227 -36.71 -1.69 67.64
CA ALA A 227 -37.12 -0.35 68.06
C ALA A 227 -38.62 -0.29 68.42
N ARG A 228 -39.47 -1.07 67.75
CA ARG A 228 -40.90 -1.21 68.07
C ARG A 228 -41.10 -1.93 69.41
N PHE A 229 -40.48 -3.11 69.58
CA PHE A 229 -40.53 -3.86 70.85
C PHE A 229 -39.97 -3.07 72.04
N ARG A 230 -38.96 -2.20 71.84
CA ARG A 230 -38.47 -1.29 72.88
C ARG A 230 -39.50 -0.22 73.29
N LYS A 231 -40.34 0.27 72.37
CA LYS A 231 -41.45 1.17 72.70
C LYS A 231 -42.56 0.43 73.45
N GLU A 232 -42.99 -0.72 72.94
CA GLU A 232 -44.01 -1.56 73.56
C GLU A 232 -43.61 -1.96 75.00
N LEU A 233 -42.33 -2.31 75.22
CA LEU A 233 -41.78 -2.57 76.56
C LEU A 233 -41.77 -1.32 77.46
N GLN A 234 -41.46 -0.14 76.91
CA GLN A 234 -41.46 1.11 77.67
C GLN A 234 -42.89 1.54 78.06
N GLU A 235 -43.85 1.32 77.16
CA GLU A 235 -45.29 1.55 77.38
C GLU A 235 -45.83 0.59 78.45
N LEU A 236 -45.51 -0.71 78.36
CA LEU A 236 -45.81 -1.70 79.41
C LEU A 236 -45.18 -1.32 80.76
N GLN A 237 -43.94 -0.84 80.79
CA GLN A 237 -43.29 -0.40 82.03
C GLN A 237 -43.97 0.85 82.63
N ASN A 238 -44.49 1.74 81.80
CA ASN A 238 -45.23 2.93 82.24
C ASN A 238 -46.63 2.55 82.77
N LEU A 239 -47.35 1.65 82.09
CA LEU A 239 -48.61 1.08 82.56
C LEU A 239 -48.44 0.32 83.89
N TYR A 240 -47.34 -0.42 84.05
CA TYR A 240 -47.03 -1.09 85.32
C TYR A 240 -46.83 -0.08 86.47
N LYS A 241 -46.10 1.03 86.24
CA LYS A 241 -45.95 2.11 87.23
C LYS A 241 -47.29 2.70 87.64
N GLN A 242 -48.13 3.07 86.66
CA GLN A 242 -49.48 3.59 86.91
C GLN A 242 -50.33 2.60 87.72
N ASN A 243 -50.25 1.29 87.42
CA ASN A 243 -50.94 0.26 88.18
C ASN A 243 -50.40 0.14 89.63
N THR A 244 -49.09 0.28 89.85
CA THR A 244 -48.53 0.31 91.21
C THR A 244 -48.92 1.59 91.98
N GLU A 245 -49.04 2.73 91.29
CA GLU A 245 -49.53 3.99 91.87
C GLU A 245 -51.01 3.89 92.26
N HIS A 246 -51.86 3.30 91.41
CA HIS A 246 -53.26 2.99 91.74
C HIS A 246 -53.38 1.96 92.87
N THR A 247 -52.50 0.96 92.93
CA THR A 247 -52.45 -0.01 94.04
C THR A 247 -52.09 0.69 95.36
N ALA A 248 -51.16 1.65 95.34
CA ALA A 248 -50.81 2.47 96.50
C ALA A 248 -51.98 3.38 96.94
N GLN A 249 -52.67 4.02 95.99
CA GLN A 249 -53.89 4.82 96.27
C GLN A 249 -55.00 3.97 96.90
N GLN A 250 -55.20 2.74 96.43
CA GLN A 250 -56.14 1.79 97.04
C GLN A 250 -55.72 1.38 98.45
N ALA A 251 -54.43 1.14 98.69
CA ALA A 251 -53.92 0.83 100.03
C ALA A 251 -54.10 2.00 101.02
N GLU A 252 -53.86 3.24 100.57
CA GLU A 252 -54.10 4.44 101.38
C GLU A 252 -55.59 4.61 101.72
N LEU A 253 -56.48 4.42 100.74
CA LEU A 253 -57.93 4.45 100.96
C LEU A 253 -58.38 3.36 101.97
N ILE A 254 -57.83 2.15 101.87
CA ILE A 254 -58.09 1.08 102.85
C ILE A 254 -57.60 1.48 104.24
N GLN A 255 -56.43 2.11 104.36
CA GLN A 255 -55.91 2.60 105.65
C GLN A 255 -56.78 3.71 106.24
N GLN A 256 -57.29 4.64 105.42
CA GLN A 256 -58.24 5.68 105.85
C GLN A 256 -59.57 5.07 106.34
N LEU A 257 -60.11 4.07 105.63
CA LEU A 257 -61.32 3.35 106.02
C LEU A 257 -61.12 2.52 107.31
N GLN A 258 -59.95 1.93 107.50
CA GLN A 258 -59.59 1.22 108.74
C GLN A 258 -59.48 2.17 109.94
N ALA A 259 -58.88 3.36 109.77
CA ALA A 259 -58.82 4.38 110.80
C ALA A 259 -60.23 4.86 111.20
N LEU A 260 -61.08 5.18 110.22
CA LEU A 260 -62.47 5.59 110.44
C LEU A 260 -63.29 4.51 111.19
N ASN A 261 -63.07 3.23 110.88
CA ASN A 261 -63.71 2.11 111.58
C ASN A 261 -63.23 2.00 113.04
N MET A 262 -61.92 2.20 113.31
CA MET A 262 -61.40 2.23 114.68
C MET A 262 -61.95 3.41 115.50
N ASP A 263 -62.06 4.60 114.92
CA ASP A 263 -62.68 5.74 115.58
C ASP A 263 -64.19 5.52 115.81
N THR A 264 -64.90 4.88 114.86
CA THR A 264 -66.31 4.49 115.03
C THR A 264 -66.48 3.50 116.19
N GLN A 265 -65.65 2.46 116.27
CA GLN A 265 -65.68 1.50 117.39
C GLN A 265 -65.33 2.14 118.73
N LYS A 266 -64.44 3.15 118.74
CA LYS A 266 -64.09 3.92 119.93
C LYS A 266 -65.25 4.81 120.40
N VAL A 267 -66.00 5.43 119.48
CA VAL A 267 -67.22 6.18 119.82
C VAL A 267 -68.29 5.25 120.39
N LEU A 268 -68.48 4.06 119.82
CA LEU A 268 -69.42 3.06 120.34
C LEU A 268 -69.06 2.62 121.77
N ARG A 269 -67.79 2.29 122.07
CA ARG A 269 -67.38 1.96 123.45
C ARG A 269 -67.60 3.12 124.42
N ASN A 270 -67.31 4.36 124.02
CA ASN A 270 -67.58 5.53 124.85
C ASN A 270 -69.09 5.69 125.17
N GLN A 271 -69.98 5.24 124.28
CA GLN A 271 -71.43 5.21 124.51
C GLN A 271 -71.85 4.04 125.42
N GLU A 272 -71.25 2.86 125.24
CA GLU A 272 -71.44 1.69 126.12
C GLU A 272 -70.99 2.01 127.56
N ASP A 273 -69.84 2.66 127.75
CA ASP A 273 -69.33 3.14 129.03
C ASP A 273 -70.27 4.18 129.66
N ALA A 274 -70.80 5.12 128.86
CA ALA A 274 -71.73 6.14 129.32
C ALA A 274 -73.07 5.53 129.80
N HIS A 275 -73.68 4.65 129.00
CA HIS A 275 -74.92 3.95 129.39
C HIS A 275 -74.71 3.01 130.59
N THR A 276 -73.51 2.45 130.76
CA THR A 276 -73.15 1.69 131.95
C THR A 276 -73.10 2.60 133.19
N ALA A 277 -72.52 3.79 133.08
CA ALA A 277 -72.51 4.78 134.16
C ALA A 277 -73.91 5.32 134.51
N GLU A 278 -74.77 5.56 133.50
CA GLU A 278 -76.19 5.89 133.69
C GLU A 278 -76.93 4.76 134.42
N THR A 279 -76.75 3.51 133.99
CA THR A 279 -77.38 2.34 134.65
C THR A 279 -76.97 2.23 136.13
N ILE A 280 -75.70 2.48 136.44
CA ILE A 280 -75.19 2.52 137.82
C ILE A 280 -75.81 3.68 138.62
N SER A 281 -76.12 4.83 137.99
CA SER A 281 -76.76 5.95 138.69
C SER A 281 -78.24 5.66 138.98
N TYR A 282 -78.99 5.09 138.03
CA TYR A 282 -80.38 4.65 138.25
C TYR A 282 -80.50 3.58 139.34
N GLN A 283 -79.58 2.62 139.39
CA GLN A 283 -79.57 1.60 140.45
C GLN A 283 -79.33 2.20 141.85
N LYS A 284 -78.51 3.25 141.97
CA LYS A 284 -78.32 3.97 143.24
C LYS A 284 -79.60 4.69 143.67
N LEU A 285 -80.23 5.42 142.76
CA LEU A 285 -81.48 6.14 143.02
C LEU A 285 -82.61 5.19 143.46
N TYR A 286 -82.71 4.01 142.84
CA TYR A 286 -83.67 2.98 143.23
C TYR A 286 -83.41 2.44 144.65
N ASN A 287 -82.15 2.24 145.02
CA ASN A 287 -81.76 1.81 146.36
C ASN A 287 -82.09 2.89 147.42
N GLU A 288 -81.82 4.16 147.12
CA GLU A 288 -82.17 5.29 148.00
C GLU A 288 -83.69 5.42 148.21
N LEU A 289 -84.48 5.30 147.13
CA LEU A 289 -85.94 5.29 147.20
C LEU A 289 -86.48 4.12 148.04
N THR A 290 -85.85 2.94 147.94
CA THR A 290 -86.19 1.76 148.75
C THR A 290 -85.95 1.99 150.24
N ILE A 291 -84.86 2.68 150.61
CA ILE A 291 -84.56 3.05 152.00
C ILE A 291 -85.59 4.07 152.52
N CYS A 292 -86.00 5.03 151.70
CA CYS A 292 -87.06 5.99 152.04
C CYS A 292 -88.42 5.30 152.25
N PHE A 293 -88.73 4.27 151.46
CA PHE A 293 -89.98 3.51 151.60
C PHE A 293 -90.04 2.72 152.92
N GLU A 294 -89.00 1.95 153.25
CA GLU A 294 -88.99 1.15 154.49
C GLU A 294 -88.94 2.03 155.76
N THR A 295 -88.29 3.20 155.70
CA THR A 295 -88.32 4.15 156.83
C THR A 295 -89.69 4.80 157.02
N LEU A 296 -90.40 5.16 155.95
CA LEU A 296 -91.79 5.63 156.02
C LEU A 296 -92.72 4.58 156.64
N LYS A 297 -92.63 3.34 156.14
CA LYS A 297 -93.39 2.17 156.60
C LYS A 297 -93.14 1.83 158.08
N ALA A 298 -91.92 2.00 158.57
CA ALA A 298 -91.61 1.87 160.00
C ALA A 298 -92.32 2.94 160.85
N SER A 299 -92.41 4.19 160.36
CA SER A 299 -93.13 5.27 161.05
C SER A 299 -94.65 5.06 161.06
N GLU A 300 -95.21 4.47 160.00
CA GLU A 300 -96.64 4.12 159.93
C GLU A 300 -97.03 3.09 160.99
N ILE A 301 -96.24 2.03 161.15
CA ILE A 301 -96.43 1.00 162.18
C ILE A 301 -96.37 1.62 163.59
N GLN A 302 -95.48 2.58 163.81
CA GLN A 302 -95.37 3.30 165.08
C GLN A 302 -96.60 4.17 165.38
N LEU A 303 -97.18 4.81 164.35
CA LEU A 303 -98.45 5.54 164.48
C LEU A 303 -99.62 4.60 164.77
N GLN A 304 -99.74 3.48 164.05
CA GLN A 304 -100.79 2.47 164.28
C GLN A 304 -100.76 1.91 165.71
N GLN A 305 -99.57 1.66 166.28
CA GLN A 305 -99.42 1.26 167.70
C GLN A 305 -99.93 2.32 168.68
N SER A 306 -99.65 3.60 168.43
CA SER A 306 -100.16 4.70 169.27
C SER A 306 -101.69 4.84 169.19
N HIS A 307 -102.28 4.67 168.00
CA HIS A 307 -103.73 4.66 167.80
C HIS A 307 -104.41 3.53 168.59
N ALA A 308 -103.87 2.31 168.53
CA ALA A 308 -104.40 1.16 169.26
C ALA A 308 -104.39 1.39 170.79
N SER A 309 -103.35 2.03 171.33
CA SER A 309 -103.27 2.39 172.75
C SER A 309 -104.35 3.40 173.17
N LEU A 310 -104.58 4.44 172.36
CA LEU A 310 -105.63 5.43 172.61
C LEU A 310 -107.04 4.82 172.50
N GLN A 311 -107.25 3.90 171.56
CA GLN A 311 -108.53 3.19 171.39
C GLN A 311 -108.84 2.28 172.59
N GLY A 312 -107.84 1.65 173.20
CA GLY A 312 -107.99 0.90 174.46
C GLY A 312 -108.44 1.77 175.63
N GLN A 313 -107.84 2.97 175.77
CA GLN A 313 -108.24 3.94 176.80
C GLN A 313 -109.67 4.45 176.61
N LEU A 314 -110.14 4.59 175.35
CA LEU A 314 -111.51 4.99 175.06
C LEU A 314 -112.52 3.93 175.54
N LEU A 315 -112.28 2.66 175.23
CA LEU A 315 -113.14 1.54 175.62
C LEU A 315 -113.26 1.39 177.15
N GLU A 316 -112.17 1.64 177.89
CA GLU A 316 -112.21 1.64 179.37
C GLU A 316 -113.15 2.75 179.93
N LYS A 317 -113.18 3.92 179.27
CA LYS A 317 -114.13 5.00 179.64
C LYS A 317 -115.57 4.62 179.30
N GLU A 318 -115.82 4.04 178.13
CA GLU A 318 -117.16 3.63 177.69
C GLU A 318 -117.77 2.53 178.58
N GLN A 319 -116.98 1.55 179.00
CA GLN A 319 -117.42 0.54 179.97
C GLN A 319 -117.82 1.18 181.31
N LYS A 320 -117.09 2.21 181.74
CA LYS A 320 -117.38 2.93 182.99
C LYS A 320 -118.61 3.85 182.91
N ILE A 321 -118.97 4.29 181.70
CA ILE A 321 -120.24 4.99 181.44
C ILE A 321 -121.40 3.99 181.53
N LYS A 322 -121.32 2.84 180.84
CA LYS A 322 -122.38 1.81 180.88
C LYS A 322 -122.69 1.32 182.29
N TRP A 323 -121.68 1.14 183.13
CA TRP A 323 -121.88 0.76 184.54
C TRP A 323 -122.70 1.80 185.34
N LEU A 324 -122.59 3.09 185.01
CA LEU A 324 -123.41 4.15 185.62
C LEU A 324 -124.83 4.20 185.02
N GLU A 325 -124.99 3.88 183.73
CA GLU A 325 -126.28 3.78 183.07
C GLU A 325 -127.12 2.60 183.62
N GLU A 326 -126.49 1.44 183.84
CA GLU A 326 -127.15 0.26 184.42
C GLU A 326 -127.67 0.51 185.85
N GLN A 327 -126.94 1.28 186.67
CA GLN A 327 -127.39 1.70 188.00
C GLN A 327 -128.62 2.63 187.96
N LEU A 328 -128.72 3.49 186.94
CA LEU A 328 -129.92 4.32 186.71
C LEU A 328 -131.09 3.52 186.13
N GLN A 329 -130.82 2.48 185.33
CA GLN A 329 -131.86 1.66 184.70
C GLN A 329 -132.56 0.75 185.71
N GLN A 330 -131.86 0.21 186.73
CA GLN A 330 -132.48 -0.56 187.81
C GLN A 330 -133.53 0.22 188.63
N ALA A 331 -133.56 1.56 188.52
CA ALA A 331 -134.51 2.41 189.25
C ALA A 331 -135.82 2.72 188.49
N ARG A 332 -136.09 2.12 187.31
CA ARG A 332 -137.12 2.67 186.39
C ARG A 332 -138.19 1.77 185.76
N GLU A 333 -138.09 0.44 185.74
CA GLU A 333 -138.95 -0.38 184.84
C GLU A 333 -139.80 -1.47 185.52
N ALA A 334 -140.77 -1.05 186.36
CA ALA A 334 -142.07 -1.73 186.61
C ALA A 334 -142.89 -0.89 187.64
N LEU A 335 -144.17 -0.54 187.46
CA LEU A 335 -145.12 -0.83 186.37
C LEU A 335 -145.21 0.29 185.30
N HIS A 336 -145.87 -0.06 184.19
CA HIS A 336 -145.97 0.60 182.87
C HIS A 336 -147.14 1.62 182.72
N PRO A 337 -147.39 2.31 181.56
CA PRO A 337 -146.95 2.01 180.17
C PRO A 337 -146.50 3.18 179.23
N VAL A 338 -145.78 2.83 178.14
CA VAL A 338 -145.88 3.31 176.71
C VAL A 338 -146.26 4.79 176.45
N HIS A 339 -145.59 5.66 175.67
CA HIS A 339 -144.41 5.70 174.74
C HIS A 339 -144.15 7.22 174.41
N GLN A 340 -143.31 7.81 173.54
CA GLN A 340 -142.21 7.57 172.54
C GLN A 340 -141.57 8.99 172.29
N TYR A 341 -140.65 9.40 171.39
CA TYR A 341 -139.73 8.85 170.35
C TYR A 341 -138.65 9.95 170.09
N SER A 342 -137.37 9.65 169.77
CA SER A 342 -136.37 10.66 169.32
C SER A 342 -135.05 10.06 168.77
N HIS A 343 -134.19 10.87 168.10
CA HIS A 343 -133.06 10.42 167.25
C HIS A 343 -131.94 11.50 167.06
N PRO A 344 -130.61 11.19 167.15
CA PRO A 344 -129.50 12.13 166.82
C PRO A 344 -128.42 11.64 165.78
N LYS A 345 -127.25 12.33 165.65
CA LYS A 345 -126.39 12.50 164.41
C LYS A 345 -124.88 12.11 164.46
N HIS A 346 -124.21 11.99 163.28
CA HIS A 346 -122.80 12.39 162.91
C HIS A 346 -122.56 12.13 161.36
N ARG A 347 -121.45 12.43 160.61
CA ARG A 347 -120.11 13.08 160.82
C ARG A 347 -119.62 14.01 159.64
N GLU A 348 -118.40 13.86 159.05
CA GLU A 348 -117.59 14.84 158.26
C GLU A 348 -116.63 14.19 157.20
N GLN A 349 -116.09 14.95 156.20
CA GLN A 349 -114.98 14.57 155.25
C GLN A 349 -114.29 15.80 154.53
N GLU A 350 -113.12 15.66 153.84
CA GLU A 350 -112.14 16.71 153.37
C GLU A 350 -112.20 17.15 151.85
N PHE A 351 -111.23 17.76 151.07
CA PHE A 351 -109.75 18.05 151.14
C PHE A 351 -109.26 19.34 150.32
N GLN A 352 -108.16 19.34 149.50
CA GLN A 352 -107.43 20.55 148.95
C GLN A 352 -106.94 20.53 147.45
N GLN A 353 -105.93 21.36 147.03
CA GLN A 353 -105.89 22.13 145.73
C GLN A 353 -104.50 22.18 144.93
N PRO A 354 -104.06 23.30 144.23
CA PRO A 354 -103.71 23.46 142.77
C PRO A 354 -102.19 23.22 142.36
N SER A 355 -101.57 23.58 141.19
CA SER A 355 -101.77 24.55 140.06
C SER A 355 -100.91 24.24 138.77
N LEU A 356 -100.90 25.09 137.69
CA LEU A 356 -100.07 24.94 136.44
C LEU A 356 -99.84 26.30 135.70
N ASN A 357 -98.59 26.72 135.37
CA ASN A 357 -98.31 28.00 134.64
C ASN A 357 -97.03 28.08 133.75
N GLU A 358 -96.23 27.01 133.58
CA GLU A 358 -94.85 27.16 133.04
C GLU A 358 -94.69 27.01 131.50
N LEU A 359 -95.73 26.61 130.78
CA LEU A 359 -95.60 26.08 129.41
C LEU A 359 -95.39 27.14 128.30
N GLU A 360 -95.76 28.39 128.54
CA GLU A 360 -95.91 29.40 127.47
C GLU A 360 -94.58 30.03 127.00
N CYS A 361 -93.55 30.10 127.86
CA CYS A 361 -92.30 30.80 127.56
C CYS A 361 -91.39 30.10 126.54
N LEU A 362 -91.50 28.78 126.36
CA LEU A 362 -90.58 28.00 125.51
C LEU A 362 -90.78 28.23 124.00
N ILE A 363 -91.99 28.59 123.57
CA ILE A 363 -92.38 28.65 122.15
C ILE A 363 -91.81 29.88 121.42
N ALA A 364 -91.40 30.92 122.15
CA ALA A 364 -90.94 32.18 121.57
C ALA A 364 -89.55 32.09 120.90
N SER A 365 -88.58 31.40 121.51
CA SER A 365 -87.17 31.44 121.09
C SER A 365 -86.91 30.81 119.72
N GLN A 366 -87.59 29.70 119.38
CA GLN A 366 -87.31 28.92 118.16
C GLN A 366 -87.56 29.68 116.85
N LYS A 367 -88.31 30.79 116.86
CA LYS A 367 -88.62 31.55 115.63
C LYS A 367 -87.50 32.47 115.16
N PHE A 368 -86.57 32.89 116.03
CA PHE A 368 -85.50 33.82 115.66
C PHE A 368 -84.34 33.15 114.91
N GLU A 369 -84.00 31.91 115.26
CA GLU A 369 -82.80 31.23 114.77
C GLU A 369 -82.89 30.86 113.27
N ILE A 370 -84.10 30.59 112.77
CA ILE A 370 -84.34 30.16 111.38
C ILE A 370 -84.04 31.28 110.36
N GLN A 371 -84.25 32.55 110.70
CA GLN A 371 -83.96 33.67 109.78
C GLN A 371 -82.46 33.83 109.51
N PHE A 372 -81.61 33.63 110.52
CA PHE A 372 -80.15 33.85 110.43
C PHE A 372 -79.46 32.92 109.42
N LEU A 373 -79.98 31.71 109.22
CA LEU A 373 -79.37 30.72 108.33
C LEU A 373 -79.62 30.98 106.84
N GLN A 374 -80.70 31.68 106.46
CA GLN A 374 -81.05 31.92 105.06
C GLN A 374 -80.15 32.97 104.38
N GLU A 375 -79.59 33.91 105.15
CA GLU A 375 -78.76 34.99 104.60
C GLU A 375 -77.34 34.50 104.22
N LYS A 376 -76.78 33.59 105.03
CA LYS A 376 -75.46 32.97 104.84
C LYS A 376 -75.31 32.19 103.52
N LEU A 377 -76.41 31.71 102.94
CA LEU A 377 -76.39 30.92 101.71
C LEU A 377 -76.15 31.78 100.45
N LYS A 378 -76.54 33.07 100.48
CA LYS A 378 -76.48 33.95 99.31
C LYS A 378 -75.05 34.42 98.99
N THR A 379 -74.21 34.59 100.00
CA THR A 379 -72.81 35.06 99.82
C THR A 379 -71.87 33.98 99.29
N ALA A 380 -72.17 32.69 99.46
CA ALA A 380 -71.33 31.61 98.95
C ALA A 380 -71.32 31.50 97.41
N ASN A 381 -72.46 31.74 96.76
CA ASN A 381 -72.64 31.51 95.32
C ASN A 381 -71.98 32.55 94.41
N LEU A 382 -71.49 33.66 94.94
CA LEU A 382 -70.86 34.74 94.16
C LEU A 382 -69.37 34.46 93.84
N ASN A 383 -68.71 33.60 94.60
CA ASN A 383 -67.25 33.40 94.52
C ASN A 383 -66.81 32.29 93.55
N LEU A 384 -67.70 31.80 92.68
CA LEU A 384 -67.47 30.67 91.76
C LEU A 384 -67.29 31.05 90.28
N ALA A 385 -67.34 32.35 89.95
CA ALA A 385 -67.50 32.80 88.56
C ALA A 385 -66.22 33.25 87.82
N GLU A 386 -65.10 33.48 88.52
CA GLU A 386 -63.91 34.14 87.94
C GLU A 386 -62.61 33.33 88.14
N HIS A 387 -62.38 32.29 87.32
CA HIS A 387 -61.04 31.86 86.83
C HIS A 387 -61.16 30.59 85.96
N SER A 388 -61.07 30.70 84.62
CA SER A 388 -60.92 29.51 83.73
C SER A 388 -60.27 29.82 82.37
N PHE A 389 -58.96 29.56 82.31
CA PHE A 389 -58.10 29.17 81.17
C PHE A 389 -58.09 29.92 79.80
N CYS A 390 -56.86 30.27 79.38
CA CYS A 390 -56.43 30.30 77.97
C CYS A 390 -55.80 28.95 77.58
N SER A 391 -55.92 28.52 76.31
CA SER A 391 -55.01 27.54 75.68
C SER A 391 -55.13 27.49 74.14
N ALA A 392 -54.12 26.87 73.51
CA ALA A 392 -54.05 26.34 72.14
C ALA A 392 -54.00 27.30 70.91
N ASP A 393 -52.83 27.34 70.26
CA ASP A 393 -52.66 27.58 68.82
C ASP A 393 -52.75 26.24 68.03
N ILE A 394 -53.10 26.30 66.72
CA ILE A 394 -52.44 25.66 65.55
C ILE A 394 -53.43 25.40 64.38
N LEU A 395 -53.03 25.81 63.15
CA LEU A 395 -53.70 25.63 61.82
C LEU A 395 -55.09 26.33 61.66
N GLU A 396 -55.51 26.87 60.50
CA GLU A 396 -54.90 27.05 59.17
C GLU A 396 -55.60 28.20 58.39
N SER A 397 -54.92 28.85 57.44
CA SER A 397 -55.44 29.73 56.36
C SER A 397 -56.20 31.06 56.67
N LYS A 398 -55.57 32.20 56.33
CA LYS A 398 -56.22 33.48 55.89
C LYS A 398 -55.30 34.25 54.91
N ASN A 399 -55.87 35.22 54.18
CA ASN A 399 -55.24 35.91 53.04
C ASN A 399 -54.39 37.15 53.39
N GLU A 400 -53.33 37.37 52.60
CA GLU A 400 -52.60 38.63 52.26
C GLU A 400 -51.92 39.49 53.37
N PRO A 401 -50.90 40.34 53.03
CA PRO A 401 -50.04 40.39 51.83
C PRO A 401 -48.59 39.89 52.13
N PRO A 402 -47.55 40.64 52.59
CA PRO A 402 -47.12 42.05 52.50
C PRO A 402 -45.69 42.26 51.89
N VAL A 403 -45.14 43.49 52.02
CA VAL A 403 -43.70 43.90 51.89
C VAL A 403 -43.01 43.90 50.51
N LYS A 404 -42.84 45.11 49.95
CA LYS A 404 -41.86 45.42 48.88
C LYS A 404 -40.44 45.52 49.46
N ARG A 405 -39.46 44.70 49.02
CA ARG A 405 -38.03 44.97 49.33
C ARG A 405 -36.98 44.48 48.31
N SER A 406 -37.19 44.75 47.02
CA SER A 406 -36.18 44.52 45.96
C SER A 406 -35.55 45.83 45.50
N ARG A 407 -34.49 46.30 46.17
CA ARG A 407 -33.68 47.47 45.74
C ARG A 407 -32.55 47.03 44.80
N SER A 408 -32.85 46.94 43.50
CA SER A 408 -31.85 46.75 42.44
C SER A 408 -32.29 47.33 41.09
N LEU A 409 -32.51 48.65 41.05
CA LEU A 409 -32.53 49.39 39.79
C LEU A 409 -31.09 49.48 39.24
N SER A 410 -30.66 48.47 38.51
CA SER A 410 -29.54 48.62 37.56
C SER A 410 -30.03 49.39 36.33
N PRO A 411 -29.33 50.44 35.86
CA PRO A 411 -29.70 51.13 34.64
C PRO A 411 -29.69 50.22 33.40
N LYS A 412 -30.53 50.53 32.40
CA LYS A 412 -30.34 50.01 31.04
C LYS A 412 -29.04 50.58 30.47
N SER A 413 -27.93 49.86 30.62
CA SER A 413 -26.71 50.12 29.86
C SER A 413 -26.76 49.36 28.53
N SER A 414 -26.36 50.00 27.44
CA SER A 414 -26.20 49.39 26.11
C SER A 414 -25.10 48.33 26.04
N PHE A 415 -24.42 48.06 27.16
CA PHE A 415 -23.37 47.05 27.26
C PHE A 415 -23.93 45.62 27.34
N ARG A 416 -25.06 45.42 28.02
CA ARG A 416 -25.72 44.10 28.10
C ARG A 416 -26.06 43.56 26.71
N GLU A 417 -26.57 44.42 25.83
CA GLU A 417 -26.92 44.07 24.46
C GLU A 417 -25.67 43.69 23.62
N SER A 418 -24.52 44.37 23.84
CA SER A 418 -23.22 44.00 23.23
C SER A 418 -22.64 42.68 23.76
N GLU A 419 -22.92 42.35 25.02
CA GLU A 419 -22.47 41.12 25.67
C GLU A 419 -23.36 39.93 25.29
N GLU A 420 -24.68 40.14 25.24
CA GLU A 420 -25.66 39.17 24.76
C GLU A 420 -25.47 38.92 23.25
N LEU A 421 -25.21 39.93 22.42
CA LEU A 421 -24.84 39.74 21.01
C LEU A 421 -23.52 38.96 20.84
N ARG A 422 -22.55 39.14 21.75
CA ARG A 422 -21.32 38.33 21.79
C ARG A 422 -21.60 36.88 22.17
N LYS A 423 -22.44 36.64 23.18
CA LYS A 423 -22.88 35.29 23.59
C LYS A 423 -23.70 34.61 22.48
N LEU A 424 -24.56 35.35 21.79
CA LEU A 424 -25.30 34.89 20.61
C LEU A 424 -24.33 34.50 19.49
N LYS A 425 -23.33 35.34 19.18
CA LYS A 425 -22.31 35.05 18.14
C LYS A 425 -21.36 33.90 18.49
N ILE A 426 -21.18 33.58 19.77
CA ILE A 426 -20.50 32.36 20.25
C ILE A 426 -21.44 31.16 20.09
N ALA A 427 -22.71 31.29 20.46
CA ALA A 427 -23.72 30.24 20.28
C ALA A 427 -23.94 29.90 18.79
N GLU A 428 -23.97 30.88 17.89
CA GLU A 428 -24.01 30.71 16.43
C GLU A 428 -22.84 29.87 15.93
N LYS A 429 -21.61 30.22 16.31
CA LYS A 429 -20.41 29.42 15.96
C LYS A 429 -20.47 28.01 16.52
N LYS A 430 -20.95 27.84 17.76
CA LYS A 430 -21.14 26.53 18.38
C LYS A 430 -22.18 25.71 17.61
N ASN A 431 -23.26 26.34 17.14
CA ASN A 431 -24.28 25.72 16.30
C ASN A 431 -23.75 25.36 14.90
N GLU A 432 -22.99 26.25 14.26
CA GLU A 432 -22.35 26.02 12.96
C GLU A 432 -21.34 24.86 13.03
N ASN A 433 -20.57 24.77 14.12
CA ASN A 433 -19.66 23.68 14.38
C ASN A 433 -20.39 22.36 14.69
N LEU A 434 -21.44 22.38 15.52
CA LEU A 434 -22.29 21.20 15.74
C LEU A 434 -22.94 20.70 14.44
N LYS A 435 -23.36 21.61 13.55
CA LYS A 435 -23.88 21.30 12.21
C LYS A 435 -22.82 20.63 11.32
N LYS A 436 -21.55 21.04 11.40
CA LYS A 436 -20.43 20.36 10.71
C LYS A 436 -20.17 18.97 11.30
N THR A 437 -20.17 18.82 12.62
CA THR A 437 -20.05 17.50 13.28
C THR A 437 -21.20 16.57 12.86
N LEU A 438 -22.44 17.07 12.83
CA LEU A 438 -23.61 16.32 12.37
C LEU A 438 -23.49 15.88 10.90
N GLN A 439 -23.01 16.76 10.01
CA GLN A 439 -22.74 16.41 8.61
C GLN A 439 -21.65 15.33 8.49
N LEU A 440 -20.61 15.37 9.32
CA LEU A 440 -19.55 14.36 9.33
C LEU A 440 -20.04 13.02 9.89
N LYS A 441 -20.86 13.02 10.95
CA LYS A 441 -21.51 11.79 11.46
C LYS A 441 -22.56 11.24 10.48
N THR A 442 -23.17 12.08 9.66
CA THR A 442 -24.01 11.63 8.53
C THR A 442 -23.14 10.97 7.46
N GLN A 443 -21.99 11.56 7.09
CA GLN A 443 -21.04 10.96 6.15
C GLN A 443 -20.50 9.61 6.65
N GLU A 444 -20.14 9.50 7.93
CA GLU A 444 -19.69 8.24 8.57
C GLU A 444 -20.76 7.14 8.44
N ASN A 445 -22.03 7.46 8.74
CA ASN A 445 -23.16 6.55 8.57
C ASN A 445 -23.41 6.18 7.10
N ASP A 446 -23.22 7.11 6.16
CA ASP A 446 -23.37 6.83 4.73
C ASP A 446 -22.24 5.97 4.16
N GLU A 447 -21.00 6.13 4.65
CA GLU A 447 -19.86 5.28 4.27
C GLU A 447 -19.97 3.89 4.90
N LEU A 448 -20.46 3.77 6.14
CA LEU A 448 -20.89 2.50 6.75
C LEU A 448 -21.98 1.82 5.91
N ARG A 449 -23.06 2.55 5.54
CA ARG A 449 -24.17 1.98 4.75
C ARG A 449 -23.69 1.49 3.38
N LYS A 450 -22.78 2.21 2.72
CA LYS A 450 -22.14 1.79 1.45
C LYS A 450 -21.24 0.56 1.63
N ALA A 451 -20.50 0.44 2.73
CA ALA A 451 -19.71 -0.75 3.03
C ALA A 451 -20.60 -1.99 3.29
N HIS A 452 -21.70 -1.82 4.03
CA HIS A 452 -22.68 -2.89 4.25
C HIS A 452 -23.40 -3.32 2.96
N GLU A 453 -23.83 -2.37 2.13
CA GLU A 453 -24.52 -2.68 0.88
C GLU A 453 -23.59 -3.42 -0.10
N LYS A 454 -22.32 -3.02 -0.21
CA LYS A 454 -21.30 -3.82 -0.94
C LYS A 454 -21.05 -5.20 -0.37
N ARG A 455 -21.08 -5.37 0.96
CA ARG A 455 -20.94 -6.69 1.59
C ARG A 455 -22.12 -7.59 1.22
N LYS A 456 -23.32 -7.01 1.16
CA LYS A 456 -24.57 -7.64 0.70
C LYS A 456 -24.55 -7.94 -0.81
N GLU A 457 -24.07 -7.03 -1.65
CA GLU A 457 -23.84 -7.28 -3.10
C GLU A 457 -22.86 -8.45 -3.30
N ARG A 458 -21.70 -8.44 -2.62
CA ARG A 458 -20.74 -9.55 -2.64
C ARG A 458 -21.35 -10.87 -2.18
N LEU A 459 -22.17 -10.85 -1.13
CA LEU A 459 -22.90 -12.03 -0.64
C LEU A 459 -23.97 -12.51 -1.63
N GLN A 460 -24.72 -11.61 -2.27
CA GLN A 460 -25.71 -11.93 -3.29
C GLN A 460 -25.06 -12.51 -4.55
N MET A 461 -23.93 -11.95 -5.00
CA MET A 461 -23.11 -12.50 -6.08
C MET A 461 -22.54 -13.88 -5.72
N LEU A 462 -22.09 -14.10 -4.48
CA LEU A 462 -21.66 -15.42 -4.03
C LEU A 462 -22.82 -16.43 -3.98
N GLN A 463 -24.01 -16.02 -3.54
CA GLN A 463 -25.20 -16.85 -3.51
C GLN A 463 -25.73 -17.19 -4.91
N THR A 464 -25.71 -16.24 -5.85
CA THR A 464 -26.09 -16.50 -7.25
C THR A 464 -25.06 -17.38 -7.94
N ASN A 465 -23.76 -17.15 -7.74
CA ASN A 465 -22.71 -18.05 -8.24
C ASN A 465 -22.84 -19.46 -7.65
N TYR A 466 -23.15 -19.60 -6.36
CA TYR A 466 -23.42 -20.90 -5.74
C TYR A 466 -24.67 -21.58 -6.32
N ARG A 467 -25.76 -20.83 -6.58
CA ARG A 467 -26.93 -21.36 -7.29
C ARG A 467 -26.57 -21.81 -8.70
N THR A 468 -25.84 -21.01 -9.48
CA THR A 468 -25.42 -21.36 -10.84
C THR A 468 -24.51 -22.59 -10.85
N VAL A 469 -23.56 -22.70 -9.92
CA VAL A 469 -22.70 -23.90 -9.78
C VAL A 469 -23.50 -25.12 -9.33
N LYS A 470 -24.51 -24.95 -8.45
CA LYS A 470 -25.43 -26.03 -8.06
C LYS A 470 -26.33 -26.47 -9.22
N GLU A 471 -26.86 -25.53 -10.00
CA GLU A 471 -27.68 -25.82 -11.18
C GLU A 471 -26.84 -26.47 -12.28
N GLN A 472 -25.58 -26.05 -12.45
CA GLN A 472 -24.62 -26.74 -13.31
C GLN A 472 -24.33 -28.16 -12.82
N LEU A 473 -24.03 -28.38 -11.53
CA LEU A 473 -23.85 -29.74 -10.98
C LEU A 473 -25.09 -30.60 -11.24
N LYS A 474 -26.28 -30.06 -10.97
CA LYS A 474 -27.55 -30.72 -11.22
C LYS A 474 -27.76 -31.02 -12.70
N GLN A 475 -27.37 -30.13 -13.63
CA GLN A 475 -27.38 -30.40 -15.07
C GLN A 475 -26.36 -31.47 -15.50
N TRP A 476 -25.20 -31.57 -14.84
CA TRP A 476 -24.27 -32.68 -15.04
C TRP A 476 -24.86 -34.00 -14.52
N GLU A 477 -25.49 -34.03 -13.34
CA GLU A 477 -26.12 -35.20 -12.73
C GLU A 477 -27.39 -35.67 -13.49
N GLU A 478 -28.26 -34.74 -13.90
CA GLU A 478 -29.39 -34.99 -14.82
C GLU A 478 -28.87 -35.43 -16.20
N GLY A 479 -27.72 -34.91 -16.64
CA GLY A 479 -27.02 -35.31 -17.86
C GLY A 479 -26.42 -36.72 -17.83
N TYR A 480 -26.16 -37.29 -16.65
CA TYR A 480 -25.87 -38.73 -16.48
C TYR A 480 -27.16 -39.56 -16.40
N SER A 481 -28.20 -39.04 -15.74
CA SER A 481 -29.49 -39.71 -15.57
C SER A 481 -30.23 -39.93 -16.90
N ASN A 482 -30.18 -38.95 -17.80
CA ASN A 482 -30.83 -38.98 -19.11
C ASN A 482 -29.92 -39.49 -20.25
N ARG A 483 -28.90 -40.30 -19.96
CA ARG A 483 -28.02 -40.94 -20.96
C ARG A 483 -27.98 -42.46 -20.86
N THR A 484 -29.16 -43.06 -20.71
CA THR A 484 -29.36 -44.43 -21.21
C THR A 484 -29.76 -44.31 -22.69
N GLU A 485 -29.02 -45.02 -23.54
CA GLU A 485 -29.17 -45.11 -25.00
C GLU A 485 -28.70 -43.92 -25.90
N ASN A 486 -27.95 -44.30 -26.94
CA ASN A 486 -27.69 -43.62 -28.22
C ASN A 486 -26.77 -42.37 -28.33
N THR A 487 -26.14 -42.30 -29.51
CA THR A 487 -25.20 -41.26 -30.02
C THR A 487 -23.89 -41.05 -29.26
N LYS A 488 -22.86 -41.79 -29.69
CA LYS A 488 -21.44 -41.64 -29.27
C LYS A 488 -20.78 -40.38 -29.87
N SER A 489 -21.05 -39.18 -29.38
CA SER A 489 -20.24 -37.99 -29.70
C SER A 489 -19.03 -37.87 -28.77
N LYS A 490 -18.09 -38.83 -28.85
CA LYS A 490 -16.77 -38.68 -28.21
C LYS A 490 -16.08 -37.47 -28.84
N HIS A 491 -15.92 -36.40 -28.07
CA HIS A 491 -14.90 -35.41 -28.39
C HIS A 491 -13.56 -36.15 -28.35
N GLN A 492 -12.82 -36.14 -29.46
CA GLN A 492 -11.55 -36.85 -29.54
C GLN A 492 -10.55 -36.18 -28.59
N ARG A 493 -10.29 -36.83 -27.46
CA ARG A 493 -9.05 -36.60 -26.72
C ARG A 493 -7.91 -36.94 -27.69
N ALA A 494 -6.97 -36.02 -27.86
CA ALA A 494 -5.83 -36.21 -28.76
C ALA A 494 -5.13 -37.54 -28.46
N ASP A 495 -4.68 -38.22 -29.51
CA ASP A 495 -4.19 -39.58 -29.43
C ASP A 495 -2.98 -39.66 -28.48
N PRO A 496 -2.86 -40.63 -27.54
CA PRO A 496 -1.82 -40.63 -26.50
C PRO A 496 -0.36 -40.76 -27.00
N HIS A 497 -0.13 -40.70 -28.30
CA HIS A 497 1.19 -40.62 -28.93
C HIS A 497 1.53 -39.20 -29.39
N GLN A 498 0.53 -38.34 -29.65
CA GLN A 498 0.72 -36.92 -29.95
C GLN A 498 0.98 -36.08 -28.68
N LEU A 499 0.40 -36.50 -27.55
CA LEU A 499 0.63 -35.90 -26.22
C LEU A 499 1.97 -36.31 -25.55
N ARG A 500 2.92 -36.87 -26.31
CA ARG A 500 4.24 -37.31 -25.82
C ARG A 500 5.40 -36.34 -26.11
N GLN A 501 5.15 -35.23 -26.80
CA GLN A 501 6.16 -34.18 -27.05
C GLN A 501 6.10 -33.01 -26.06
N GLU A 502 5.05 -32.93 -25.24
CA GLU A 502 4.94 -31.99 -24.12
C GLU A 502 4.66 -32.82 -22.86
N ASP A 503 5.29 -32.48 -21.74
CA ASP A 503 5.05 -33.15 -20.46
C ASP A 503 3.61 -32.89 -20.01
N SER A 504 2.70 -33.82 -20.36
CA SER A 504 1.28 -33.71 -20.04
C SER A 504 1.05 -33.47 -18.55
N ASP A 505 1.83 -34.13 -17.70
CA ASP A 505 1.77 -33.96 -16.25
C ASP A 505 2.33 -32.60 -15.79
N ALA A 506 3.32 -32.03 -16.48
CA ALA A 506 3.75 -30.66 -16.24
C ALA A 506 2.65 -29.66 -16.63
N VAL A 507 1.98 -29.83 -17.78
CA VAL A 507 0.86 -28.99 -18.20
C VAL A 507 -0.34 -29.11 -17.23
N TRP A 508 -0.62 -30.31 -16.69
CA TRP A 508 -1.62 -30.48 -15.63
C TRP A 508 -1.20 -29.89 -14.29
N ASN A 509 0.09 -29.96 -13.93
CA ASN A 509 0.63 -29.34 -12.72
C ASN A 509 0.62 -27.80 -12.81
N GLU A 510 0.99 -27.23 -13.95
CA GLU A 510 0.86 -25.80 -14.24
C GLU A 510 -0.60 -25.37 -14.23
N LEU A 511 -1.50 -26.10 -14.89
CA LEU A 511 -2.94 -25.80 -14.84
C LEU A 511 -3.52 -25.92 -13.42
N ALA A 512 -3.03 -26.86 -12.60
CA ALA A 512 -3.39 -26.99 -11.18
C ALA A 512 -2.77 -25.87 -10.33
N TYR A 513 -1.55 -25.42 -10.66
CA TYR A 513 -0.87 -24.27 -10.05
C TYR A 513 -1.62 -22.98 -10.36
N PHE A 514 -1.89 -22.66 -11.63
CA PHE A 514 -2.71 -21.51 -12.03
C PHE A 514 -4.13 -21.56 -11.46
N LYS A 515 -4.77 -22.74 -11.33
CA LYS A 515 -6.07 -22.86 -10.64
C LYS A 515 -5.95 -22.60 -9.13
N ARG A 516 -4.89 -23.07 -8.48
CA ARG A 516 -4.61 -22.82 -7.06
C ARG A 516 -4.30 -21.33 -6.82
N GLU A 517 -3.48 -20.73 -7.67
CA GLU A 517 -3.07 -19.33 -7.57
C GLU A 517 -4.22 -18.39 -7.95
N HIS A 518 -5.03 -18.69 -8.97
CA HIS A 518 -6.27 -17.95 -9.25
C HIS A 518 -7.26 -18.03 -8.09
N LYS A 519 -7.41 -19.20 -7.44
CA LYS A 519 -8.23 -19.33 -6.22
C LYS A 519 -7.67 -18.50 -5.07
N LYS A 520 -6.35 -18.49 -4.88
CA LYS A 520 -5.65 -17.69 -3.86
C LYS A 520 -5.80 -16.19 -4.12
N LEU A 521 -5.52 -15.72 -5.34
CA LEU A 521 -5.70 -14.33 -5.79
C LEU A 521 -7.17 -13.88 -5.69
N LEU A 522 -8.15 -14.76 -5.91
CA LEU A 522 -9.57 -14.44 -5.72
C LEU A 522 -9.94 -14.26 -4.24
N ILE A 523 -9.34 -15.04 -3.34
CA ILE A 523 -9.49 -14.88 -1.88
C ILE A 523 -8.76 -13.61 -1.41
N GLU A 524 -7.52 -13.39 -1.86
CA GLU A 524 -6.74 -12.19 -1.56
C GLU A 524 -7.46 -10.93 -2.05
N LYS A 525 -8.03 -10.94 -3.26
CA LYS A 525 -8.88 -9.85 -3.77
C LYS A 525 -10.08 -9.59 -2.87
N LEU A 526 -10.81 -10.62 -2.47
CA LEU A 526 -12.00 -10.46 -1.62
C LEU A 526 -11.65 -9.93 -0.23
N ASN A 527 -10.51 -10.37 0.34
CA ASN A 527 -9.96 -9.86 1.58
C ASN A 527 -9.54 -8.39 1.45
N LEU A 528 -8.79 -8.03 0.40
CA LEU A 528 -8.39 -6.64 0.11
C LEU A 528 -9.60 -5.73 -0.14
N GLU A 529 -10.67 -6.22 -0.74
CA GLU A 529 -11.94 -5.48 -0.88
C GLU A 529 -12.66 -5.30 0.47
N GLU A 530 -12.55 -6.24 1.41
CA GLU A 530 -13.04 -6.06 2.78
C GLU A 530 -12.15 -5.09 3.59
N GLU A 531 -10.83 -5.21 3.53
CA GLU A 531 -9.89 -4.26 4.14
C GLU A 531 -10.08 -2.84 3.60
N LEU A 532 -10.24 -2.67 2.28
CA LEU A 532 -10.47 -1.36 1.68
C LEU A 532 -11.79 -0.72 2.10
N ASP A 533 -12.86 -1.49 2.32
CA ASP A 533 -14.11 -0.95 2.83
C ASP A 533 -14.03 -0.68 4.35
N GLN A 534 -13.36 -1.55 5.13
CA GLN A 534 -13.05 -1.27 6.55
C GLN A 534 -12.21 0.00 6.72
N MET A 535 -11.18 0.20 5.89
CA MET A 535 -10.29 1.36 5.98
C MET A 535 -10.96 2.67 5.55
N LYS A 536 -11.99 2.63 4.68
CA LYS A 536 -12.84 3.80 4.40
C LYS A 536 -13.69 4.15 5.61
N VAL A 537 -14.37 3.16 6.21
CA VAL A 537 -15.14 3.34 7.46
C VAL A 537 -14.25 3.93 8.55
N ARG A 538 -13.09 3.33 8.85
CA ARG A 538 -12.12 3.85 9.83
C ARG A 538 -11.72 5.28 9.51
N ARG A 539 -11.33 5.59 8.27
CA ARG A 539 -10.98 6.95 7.85
C ARG A 539 -12.12 7.96 8.02
N SER A 540 -13.38 7.55 7.83
CA SER A 540 -14.55 8.41 8.04
C SER A 540 -14.80 8.69 9.54
N MET A 541 -14.66 7.66 10.38
CA MET A 541 -14.73 7.73 11.83
C MET A 541 -13.58 8.57 12.41
N ASP A 542 -12.34 8.32 12.01
CA ASP A 542 -11.15 9.10 12.40
C ASP A 542 -11.33 10.58 12.03
N LYS A 543 -11.87 10.86 10.83
CA LYS A 543 -12.17 12.24 10.37
C LYS A 543 -13.23 12.91 11.25
N ALA A 544 -14.25 12.18 11.72
CA ALA A 544 -15.25 12.71 12.65
C ALA A 544 -14.64 12.94 14.04
N THR A 545 -13.91 11.98 14.61
CA THR A 545 -13.29 12.09 15.93
C THR A 545 -12.17 13.14 15.99
N ILE A 546 -11.40 13.32 14.92
CA ILE A 546 -10.47 14.46 14.81
C ILE A 546 -11.23 15.79 14.84
N GLN A 547 -12.43 15.88 14.27
CA GLN A 547 -13.25 17.11 14.29
C GLN A 547 -13.95 17.32 15.64
N GLU A 548 -14.36 16.25 16.34
CA GLU A 548 -14.82 16.29 17.73
C GLU A 548 -13.70 16.78 18.67
N LEU A 549 -12.48 16.24 18.55
CA LEU A 549 -11.31 16.69 19.32
C LEU A 549 -10.92 18.15 19.00
N ASN A 550 -10.95 18.56 17.73
CA ASN A 550 -10.76 19.97 17.35
C ASN A 550 -11.84 20.87 17.93
N LEU A 551 -13.09 20.41 18.04
CA LEU A 551 -14.19 21.15 18.66
C LEU A 551 -14.00 21.27 20.18
N CYS A 552 -13.55 20.22 20.88
CA CYS A 552 -13.17 20.29 22.29
C CYS A 552 -12.02 21.29 22.50
N LEU A 553 -10.94 21.19 21.71
CA LEU A 553 -9.81 22.14 21.76
C LEU A 553 -10.22 23.57 21.39
N GLN A 554 -11.26 23.77 20.58
CA GLN A 554 -11.83 25.10 20.31
C GLN A 554 -12.67 25.59 21.51
N GLN A 555 -13.47 24.73 22.14
CA GLN A 555 -14.25 25.07 23.34
C GLN A 555 -13.33 25.43 24.51
N GLU A 556 -12.26 24.69 24.76
CA GLU A 556 -11.23 25.03 25.75
C GLU A 556 -10.61 26.41 25.48
N ARG A 557 -10.32 26.74 24.20
CA ARG A 557 -9.79 28.06 23.82
C ARG A 557 -10.83 29.18 24.02
N GLU A 558 -12.09 28.92 23.71
CA GLU A 558 -13.18 29.89 23.88
C GLU A 558 -13.52 30.09 25.36
N GLU A 559 -13.42 29.05 26.21
CA GLU A 559 -13.47 29.17 27.67
C GLU A 559 -12.28 29.94 28.25
N LEU A 560 -11.06 29.68 27.79
CA LEU A 560 -9.87 30.41 28.25
C LEU A 560 -9.95 31.89 27.86
N LEU A 561 -10.48 32.21 26.67
CA LEU A 561 -10.78 33.58 26.25
C LEU A 561 -11.92 34.21 27.07
N PHE A 562 -12.91 33.42 27.49
CA PHE A 562 -13.98 33.89 28.37
C PHE A 562 -13.46 34.24 29.77
N ARG A 563 -12.68 33.36 30.40
CA ARG A 563 -12.07 33.59 31.72
C ARG A 563 -11.14 34.81 31.72
N LEU A 564 -10.34 34.99 30.66
CA LEU A 564 -9.53 36.20 30.47
C LEU A 564 -10.37 37.49 30.35
N GLY A 565 -11.59 37.39 29.81
CA GLY A 565 -12.55 38.50 29.75
C GLY A 565 -13.27 38.80 31.07
N GLU A 566 -13.32 37.84 32.00
CA GLU A 566 -13.85 38.05 33.36
C GLU A 566 -12.81 38.71 34.28
N ASP A 567 -11.52 38.33 34.18
CA ASP A 567 -10.43 38.94 34.95
C ASP A 567 -10.26 40.46 34.66
N ASP A 568 -10.45 40.89 33.40
CA ASP A 568 -10.44 42.32 33.00
C ASP A 568 -11.53 43.15 33.70
N GLY A 569 -12.57 42.51 34.27
CA GLY A 569 -13.64 43.18 35.00
C GLY A 569 -13.27 43.58 36.45
N VAL A 570 -12.25 42.97 37.05
CA VAL A 570 -11.99 43.07 38.50
C VAL A 570 -10.93 44.12 38.83
N LYS A 571 -11.38 45.33 39.20
CA LYS A 571 -10.51 46.44 39.65
C LYS A 571 -9.86 46.18 41.02
N ASN A 572 -8.87 45.29 41.08
CA ASN A 572 -8.08 45.01 42.29
C ASN A 572 -7.03 46.11 42.54
N SER A 573 -7.30 46.97 43.53
CA SER A 573 -6.44 48.10 43.88
C SER A 573 -5.30 47.73 44.84
N THR A 574 -4.17 47.22 44.34
CA THR A 574 -2.85 47.32 45.01
C THR A 574 -1.68 47.01 44.05
N PRO A 575 -0.58 47.79 44.05
CA PRO A 575 0.46 47.68 43.03
C PRO A 575 1.56 46.64 43.35
N LYS A 576 1.33 45.36 43.01
CA LYS A 576 2.42 44.34 42.99
C LYS A 576 3.32 44.54 41.77
N LYS A 577 4.51 45.14 41.98
CA LYS A 577 5.48 45.55 40.93
C LYS A 577 5.91 44.47 39.92
N ASN A 578 5.76 43.19 40.23
CA ASN A 578 6.31 42.09 39.41
C ASN A 578 5.38 41.67 38.25
N VAL A 579 4.10 42.06 38.25
CA VAL A 579 3.15 41.65 37.19
C VAL A 579 3.57 42.19 35.83
N LYS A 580 4.13 43.41 35.77
CA LYS A 580 4.49 44.06 34.51
C LYS A 580 5.68 43.39 33.79
N GLU A 581 6.65 42.90 34.54
CA GLU A 581 7.79 42.19 33.97
C GLU A 581 7.40 40.78 33.50
N ILE A 582 6.43 40.14 34.17
CA ILE A 582 5.83 38.87 33.72
C ILE A 582 4.93 39.09 32.49
N SER A 583 4.16 40.19 32.42
CA SER A 583 3.37 40.54 31.23
C SER A 583 4.28 40.87 30.04
N ASP A 584 5.38 41.58 30.26
CA ASP A 584 6.33 41.93 29.18
C ASP A 584 7.10 40.69 28.70
N GLN A 585 7.49 39.77 29.59
CA GLN A 585 8.05 38.46 29.20
C GLN A 585 7.04 37.57 28.45
N THR A 586 5.77 37.55 28.86
CA THR A 586 4.73 36.78 28.14
C THR A 586 4.36 37.42 26.81
N LEU A 587 4.26 38.75 26.71
CA LEU A 587 4.12 39.48 25.45
C LEU A 587 5.32 39.22 24.53
N GLN A 588 6.56 39.23 25.04
CA GLN A 588 7.75 38.91 24.26
C GLN A 588 7.72 37.46 23.76
N LYS A 589 7.24 36.52 24.59
CA LYS A 589 7.08 35.10 24.23
C LYS A 589 5.96 34.88 23.22
N VAL A 590 4.85 35.61 23.32
CA VAL A 590 3.77 35.67 22.31
C VAL A 590 4.31 36.25 21.00
N CYS A 591 5.05 37.35 21.02
CA CYS A 591 5.70 37.92 19.83
C CYS A 591 6.69 36.94 19.17
N GLN A 592 7.40 36.11 19.95
CA GLN A 592 8.25 35.04 19.43
C GLN A 592 7.44 33.90 18.82
N LEU A 593 6.33 33.49 19.46
CA LEU A 593 5.42 32.47 18.95
C LEU A 593 4.71 32.94 17.67
N GLU A 594 4.30 34.20 17.58
CA GLU A 594 3.76 34.80 16.35
C GLU A 594 4.81 34.86 15.23
N LYS A 595 6.07 35.24 15.54
CA LYS A 595 7.15 35.23 14.54
C LYS A 595 7.39 33.82 14.00
N ARG A 596 7.33 32.79 14.86
CA ARG A 596 7.38 31.37 14.48
C ARG A 596 6.14 30.94 13.70
N PHE A 597 4.93 31.34 14.11
CA PHE A 597 3.69 31.02 13.41
C PHE A 597 3.67 31.62 12.00
N ARG A 598 4.07 32.89 11.84
CA ARG A 598 4.23 33.54 10.53
C ARG A 598 5.36 32.94 9.69
N ALA A 599 6.34 32.26 10.29
CA ALA A 599 7.35 31.48 9.56
C ALA A 599 6.76 30.14 9.07
N LEU A 600 6.13 29.37 9.96
CA LEU A 600 5.40 28.14 9.64
C LEU A 600 4.28 28.37 8.60
N GLU A 601 3.63 29.53 8.62
CA GLU A 601 2.63 29.92 7.62
C GLU A 601 3.28 30.21 6.25
N ARG A 602 4.47 30.83 6.23
CA ARG A 602 5.27 31.01 5.00
C ARG A 602 5.79 29.69 4.46
N GLU A 603 6.24 28.79 5.33
CA GLU A 603 6.63 27.41 4.97
C GLU A 603 5.43 26.61 4.48
N SER A 604 4.26 26.73 5.11
CA SER A 604 3.01 26.11 4.63
C SER A 604 2.61 26.64 3.26
N LYS A 605 2.83 27.93 2.96
CA LYS A 605 2.62 28.52 1.63
C LYS A 605 3.65 28.01 0.61
N LYS A 606 4.93 27.93 0.97
CA LYS A 606 5.98 27.28 0.14
C LYS A 606 5.62 25.83 -0.18
N LEU A 607 5.24 25.03 0.84
CA LEU A 607 4.85 23.63 0.71
C LEU A 607 3.57 23.45 -0.13
N LYS A 608 2.59 24.36 -0.03
CA LYS A 608 1.41 24.36 -0.90
C LYS A 608 1.77 24.58 -2.37
N GLU A 609 2.69 25.52 -2.66
CA GLU A 609 3.11 25.77 -4.05
C GLU A 609 4.00 24.62 -4.58
N VAL A 610 4.87 24.03 -3.76
CA VAL A 610 5.61 22.80 -4.11
C VAL A 610 4.65 21.64 -4.38
N ASN A 611 3.59 21.47 -3.58
CA ASN A 611 2.58 20.43 -3.82
C ASN A 611 1.70 20.71 -5.06
N LYS A 612 1.51 21.99 -5.41
CA LYS A 612 0.88 22.42 -6.66
C LYS A 612 1.78 22.16 -7.88
N GLN A 613 3.09 22.36 -7.75
CA GLN A 613 4.06 21.96 -8.77
C GLN A 613 4.10 20.44 -8.93
N LEU A 614 4.27 19.68 -7.84
CA LEU A 614 4.26 18.20 -7.87
C LEU A 614 2.95 17.60 -8.42
N THR A 615 1.81 18.27 -8.23
CA THR A 615 0.55 17.83 -8.86
C THR A 615 0.45 18.21 -10.34
N LYS A 616 1.13 19.28 -10.79
CA LYS A 616 1.36 19.53 -12.22
C LYS A 616 2.31 18.49 -12.82
N ASP A 617 3.50 18.31 -12.24
CA ASP A 617 4.50 17.34 -12.70
C ASP A 617 3.92 15.92 -12.79
N LYS A 618 3.08 15.53 -11.82
CA LYS A 618 2.33 14.27 -11.83
C LYS A 618 1.33 14.16 -12.99
N ASN A 619 0.67 15.25 -13.37
CA ASN A 619 -0.25 15.27 -14.52
C ASN A 619 0.53 15.24 -15.83
N ASP A 620 1.65 15.97 -15.92
CA ASP A 620 2.53 16.01 -17.09
C ASP A 620 3.17 14.61 -17.31
N LEU A 621 3.71 13.97 -16.25
CA LEU A 621 4.16 12.57 -16.29
C LEU A 621 3.05 11.59 -16.66
N LYS A 622 1.81 11.81 -16.20
CA LYS A 622 0.65 10.98 -16.57
C LYS A 622 0.29 11.15 -18.06
N ALA A 623 0.53 12.32 -18.65
CA ALA A 623 0.38 12.53 -20.08
C ALA A 623 1.50 11.81 -20.87
N SER A 624 2.76 11.88 -20.43
CA SER A 624 3.87 11.12 -21.05
C SER A 624 3.65 9.61 -20.98
N ILE A 625 3.19 9.08 -19.83
CA ILE A 625 2.84 7.66 -19.68
C ILE A 625 1.68 7.26 -20.62
N LYS A 626 0.71 8.15 -20.86
CA LYS A 626 -0.36 7.91 -21.83
C LYS A 626 0.20 7.88 -23.27
N CYS A 627 1.06 8.84 -23.63
CA CYS A 627 1.71 8.90 -24.94
C CYS A 627 2.53 7.63 -25.21
N HIS A 628 3.44 7.25 -24.31
CA HIS A 628 4.25 6.03 -24.43
C HIS A 628 3.42 4.75 -24.46
N LYS A 629 2.22 4.73 -23.85
CA LYS A 629 1.30 3.62 -24.05
C LYS A 629 0.70 3.62 -25.45
N GLU A 630 0.25 4.77 -25.97
CA GLU A 630 -0.28 4.86 -27.33
C GLU A 630 0.80 4.54 -28.39
N ASP A 631 2.07 4.84 -28.11
CA ASP A 631 3.26 4.44 -28.89
C ASP A 631 3.57 2.93 -28.78
N ALA A 632 3.28 2.29 -27.64
CA ALA A 632 3.38 0.83 -27.49
C ALA A 632 2.24 0.14 -28.24
N ASP A 633 1.01 0.62 -28.07
CA ASP A 633 -0.20 0.12 -28.73
C ASP A 633 -0.11 0.30 -30.27
N THR A 634 0.64 1.28 -30.81
CA THR A 634 0.93 1.38 -32.27
C THR A 634 1.93 0.33 -32.73
N LYS A 635 3.07 0.20 -32.03
CA LYS A 635 4.10 -0.80 -32.35
C LYS A 635 3.57 -2.24 -32.26
N GLU A 636 2.70 -2.54 -31.31
CA GLU A 636 2.00 -3.83 -31.23
C GLU A 636 1.13 -4.09 -32.48
N ARG A 637 0.37 -3.08 -32.94
CA ARG A 637 -0.42 -3.15 -34.18
C ARG A 637 0.44 -3.28 -35.44
N GLU A 638 1.71 -2.87 -35.42
CA GLU A 638 2.65 -3.07 -36.52
C GLU A 638 3.30 -4.45 -36.49
N LEU A 639 3.66 -4.95 -35.30
CA LEU A 639 4.10 -6.33 -35.10
C LEU A 639 3.00 -7.32 -35.50
N GLU A 640 1.73 -7.08 -35.16
CA GLU A 640 0.58 -7.86 -35.61
C GLU A 640 0.46 -7.93 -37.15
N LYS A 641 0.75 -6.82 -37.87
CA LYS A 641 0.79 -6.79 -39.34
C LYS A 641 2.00 -7.58 -39.88
N LEU A 642 3.17 -7.44 -39.28
CA LEU A 642 4.37 -8.18 -39.68
C LEU A 642 4.23 -9.68 -39.42
N LEU A 643 3.60 -10.09 -38.31
CA LEU A 643 3.27 -11.49 -38.00
C LEU A 643 2.17 -12.07 -38.91
N LYS A 644 1.34 -11.25 -39.56
CA LYS A 644 0.46 -11.68 -40.66
C LYS A 644 1.25 -11.92 -41.94
N LYS A 645 2.07 -10.95 -42.37
CA LYS A 645 2.99 -11.11 -43.52
C LYS A 645 3.94 -12.30 -43.38
N LEU A 646 4.48 -12.56 -42.19
CA LEU A 646 5.34 -13.73 -41.93
C LEU A 646 4.56 -15.05 -41.97
N ARG A 647 3.26 -15.07 -41.66
CA ARG A 647 2.40 -16.25 -41.84
C ARG A 647 2.08 -16.49 -43.32
N GLU A 648 1.82 -15.43 -44.07
CA GLU A 648 1.64 -15.46 -45.53
C GLU A 648 2.90 -16.00 -46.23
N ILE A 649 4.06 -15.37 -46.01
CA ILE A 649 5.36 -15.82 -46.56
C ILE A 649 5.70 -17.26 -46.13
N LYS A 650 5.33 -17.69 -44.92
CA LYS A 650 5.53 -19.09 -44.47
C LYS A 650 4.60 -20.07 -45.20
N LYS A 651 3.38 -19.66 -45.55
CA LYS A 651 2.48 -20.44 -46.40
C LYS A 651 3.01 -20.50 -47.83
N ASP A 652 3.36 -19.36 -48.42
CA ASP A 652 3.89 -19.28 -49.79
C ASP A 652 5.17 -20.11 -49.94
N LYS A 653 6.04 -20.11 -48.92
CA LYS A 653 7.21 -21.01 -48.85
C LYS A 653 6.81 -22.49 -48.83
N ALA A 654 5.76 -22.87 -48.10
CA ALA A 654 5.29 -24.26 -48.06
C ALA A 654 4.67 -24.70 -49.39
N ASP A 655 3.89 -23.82 -50.02
CA ASP A 655 3.30 -24.05 -51.35
C ASP A 655 4.40 -24.17 -52.42
N LEU A 656 5.45 -23.32 -52.38
CA LEU A 656 6.65 -23.46 -53.22
C LEU A 656 7.44 -24.75 -52.93
N GLN A 657 7.52 -25.19 -51.67
CA GLN A 657 8.18 -26.44 -51.30
C GLN A 657 7.45 -27.66 -51.90
N LEU A 658 6.11 -27.61 -52.00
CA LEU A 658 5.30 -28.63 -52.69
C LEU A 658 5.56 -28.64 -54.19
N VAL A 659 5.61 -27.46 -54.84
CA VAL A 659 5.93 -27.33 -56.27
C VAL A 659 7.34 -27.85 -56.60
N ILE A 660 8.33 -27.58 -55.73
CA ILE A 660 9.67 -28.17 -55.86
C ILE A 660 9.59 -29.70 -55.78
N GLY A 661 8.86 -30.25 -54.81
CA GLY A 661 8.63 -31.70 -54.68
C GLY A 661 7.78 -32.32 -55.80
N GLU A 662 7.10 -31.52 -56.63
CA GLU A 662 6.45 -31.96 -57.88
C GLU A 662 7.44 -31.99 -59.03
N LEU A 663 8.20 -30.92 -59.23
CA LEU A 663 9.23 -30.82 -60.25
C LEU A 663 10.34 -31.86 -60.04
N GLU A 664 10.73 -32.17 -58.80
CA GLU A 664 11.68 -33.25 -58.48
C GLU A 664 11.14 -34.63 -58.88
N ARG A 665 9.85 -34.90 -58.67
CA ARG A 665 9.19 -36.14 -59.11
C ARG A 665 9.10 -36.23 -60.63
N GLU A 666 8.80 -35.12 -61.30
CA GLU A 666 8.76 -35.06 -62.76
C GLU A 666 10.16 -35.26 -63.37
N VAL A 667 11.19 -34.56 -62.86
CA VAL A 667 12.59 -34.76 -63.24
C VAL A 667 13.06 -36.20 -62.98
N ALA A 668 12.65 -36.82 -61.86
CA ALA A 668 12.94 -38.23 -61.60
C ALA A 668 12.21 -39.18 -62.57
N SER A 669 11.04 -38.78 -63.10
CA SER A 669 10.31 -39.53 -64.12
C SER A 669 10.94 -39.39 -65.51
N LEU A 670 11.31 -38.17 -65.91
CA LEU A 670 12.04 -37.89 -67.14
C LEU A 670 13.41 -38.58 -67.15
N LYS A 671 14.13 -38.59 -66.02
CA LYS A 671 15.40 -39.35 -65.88
C LYS A 671 15.20 -40.86 -66.07
N ARG A 672 14.08 -41.43 -65.59
CA ARG A 672 13.72 -42.84 -65.87
C ARG A 672 13.43 -43.07 -67.35
N GLN A 673 12.62 -42.22 -67.98
CA GLN A 673 12.31 -42.33 -69.41
C GLN A 673 13.58 -42.18 -70.29
N VAL A 674 14.51 -41.30 -69.92
CA VAL A 674 15.80 -41.15 -70.60
C VAL A 674 16.70 -42.38 -70.39
N ALA A 675 16.70 -42.99 -69.20
CA ALA A 675 17.43 -44.24 -68.96
C ALA A 675 16.84 -45.41 -69.77
N GLU A 676 15.52 -45.50 -69.86
CA GLU A 676 14.80 -46.50 -70.67
C GLU A 676 15.03 -46.29 -72.18
N ALA A 677 14.96 -45.06 -72.68
CA ALA A 677 15.29 -44.72 -74.06
C ALA A 677 16.77 -44.98 -74.40
N ASN A 678 17.69 -44.75 -73.46
CA ASN A 678 19.10 -45.15 -73.63
C ASN A 678 19.26 -46.68 -73.70
N LYS A 679 18.55 -47.44 -72.85
CA LYS A 679 18.55 -48.92 -72.91
C LYS A 679 18.04 -49.42 -74.25
N LEU A 680 16.91 -48.89 -74.73
CA LEU A 680 16.33 -49.21 -76.05
C LEU A 680 17.22 -48.79 -77.24
N ARG A 681 18.03 -47.73 -77.09
CA ARG A 681 19.02 -47.37 -78.12
C ARG A 681 20.17 -48.37 -78.12
N ASN A 682 20.72 -48.72 -76.96
CA ASN A 682 21.78 -49.72 -76.86
C ASN A 682 21.32 -51.09 -77.40
N GLU A 683 20.09 -51.52 -77.09
CA GLU A 683 19.48 -52.74 -77.66
C GLU A 683 19.33 -52.66 -79.19
N ASN A 684 19.05 -51.49 -79.76
CA ASN A 684 19.08 -51.29 -81.22
C ASN A 684 20.50 -51.31 -81.80
N GLU A 685 21.50 -50.81 -81.08
CA GLU A 685 22.92 -50.86 -81.48
C GLU A 685 23.44 -52.32 -81.46
N ASP A 686 23.07 -53.11 -80.45
CA ASP A 686 23.34 -54.55 -80.38
C ASP A 686 22.65 -55.33 -81.51
N LEU A 687 21.36 -55.08 -81.76
CA LEU A 687 20.62 -55.69 -82.88
C LEU A 687 21.19 -55.28 -84.26
N LEU A 688 21.69 -54.05 -84.41
CA LEU A 688 22.43 -53.62 -85.60
C LEU A 688 23.74 -54.40 -85.77
N CYS A 689 24.43 -54.71 -84.68
CA CYS A 689 25.63 -55.54 -84.70
C CYS A 689 25.31 -57.00 -85.08
N GLU A 690 24.23 -57.59 -84.56
CA GLU A 690 23.75 -58.91 -84.98
C GLU A 690 23.36 -58.94 -86.46
N VAL A 691 22.59 -57.96 -86.94
CA VAL A 691 22.22 -57.84 -88.36
C VAL A 691 23.46 -57.71 -89.25
N GLN A 692 24.47 -56.95 -88.83
CA GLN A 692 25.73 -56.82 -89.57
C GLN A 692 26.55 -58.12 -89.54
N GLN A 693 26.56 -58.88 -88.45
CA GLN A 693 27.17 -60.22 -88.38
C GLN A 693 26.43 -61.23 -89.28
N LEU A 694 25.10 -61.25 -89.26
CA LEU A 694 24.27 -62.08 -90.13
C LEU A 694 24.50 -61.74 -91.61
N LYS A 695 24.60 -60.45 -91.96
CA LYS A 695 24.96 -59.99 -93.31
C LYS A 695 26.35 -60.48 -93.74
N ASN A 696 27.35 -60.35 -92.88
CA ASN A 696 28.70 -60.89 -93.12
C ASN A 696 28.70 -62.43 -93.29
N SER A 697 27.82 -63.15 -92.59
CA SER A 697 27.67 -64.61 -92.74
C SER A 697 26.97 -64.99 -94.06
N LEU A 698 25.96 -64.22 -94.47
CA LEU A 698 25.24 -64.39 -95.73
C LEU A 698 26.15 -64.12 -96.94
N ASP A 699 26.98 -63.08 -96.87
CA ASP A 699 27.91 -62.75 -97.95
C ASP A 699 29.09 -63.75 -98.02
N LYS A 700 29.50 -64.35 -96.89
CA LYS A 700 30.35 -65.56 -96.89
C LYS A 700 29.67 -66.76 -97.56
N ALA A 701 28.39 -67.01 -97.27
CA ALA A 701 27.65 -68.10 -97.91
C ALA A 701 27.52 -67.93 -99.43
N LYS A 702 27.30 -66.70 -99.92
CA LYS A 702 27.33 -66.36 -101.35
C LYS A 702 28.70 -66.59 -101.97
N ALA A 703 29.79 -66.22 -101.30
CA ALA A 703 31.15 -66.43 -101.78
C ALA A 703 31.52 -67.93 -101.91
N VAL A 704 30.98 -68.78 -101.01
CA VAL A 704 31.12 -70.24 -101.10
C VAL A 704 30.32 -70.82 -102.29
N ALA A 705 29.12 -70.29 -102.56
CA ALA A 705 28.31 -70.73 -103.70
C ALA A 705 28.96 -70.41 -105.08
N THR A 706 29.82 -69.39 -105.17
CA THR A 706 30.49 -68.99 -106.42
C THR A 706 31.73 -69.81 -106.80
N MET A 707 32.12 -70.83 -106.02
CA MET A 707 33.32 -71.66 -106.28
C MET A 707 33.03 -72.98 -107.03
N ALA A 708 31.80 -73.22 -107.48
CA ALA A 708 31.37 -74.55 -107.97
C ALA A 708 30.68 -74.54 -109.35
N THR A 709 31.36 -74.06 -110.40
CA THR A 709 31.31 -74.62 -111.78
C THR A 709 32.23 -73.85 -112.74
N VAL A 710 33.06 -74.55 -113.51
CA VAL A 710 33.97 -73.97 -114.51
C VAL A 710 34.01 -74.87 -115.76
N GLY A 711 34.00 -74.27 -116.95
CA GLY A 711 34.59 -74.90 -118.15
C GLY A 711 33.67 -75.28 -119.31
N ALA A 712 33.07 -74.29 -119.99
CA ALA A 712 32.72 -74.41 -121.41
C ALA A 712 32.82 -73.04 -122.11
N THR A 713 33.37 -73.01 -123.33
CA THR A 713 33.47 -71.81 -124.20
C THR A 713 32.86 -72.16 -125.57
N ARG A 714 32.56 -71.28 -126.54
CA ARG A 714 32.99 -69.90 -126.87
C ARG A 714 31.98 -69.33 -127.90
N GLY A 715 31.53 -68.06 -127.82
CA GLY A 715 30.56 -67.54 -128.82
C GLY A 715 30.13 -66.06 -128.72
N HIS A 716 30.78 -65.22 -129.52
CA HIS A 716 30.67 -63.77 -129.78
C HIS A 716 29.30 -63.02 -129.82
N CYS A 717 29.39 -61.68 -129.71
CA CYS A 717 28.52 -60.54 -130.15
C CYS A 717 27.14 -60.18 -129.51
N ASN A 718 27.15 -58.99 -128.88
CA ASN A 718 26.25 -57.82 -129.03
C ASN A 718 24.70 -57.87 -128.96
N CYS A 719 24.19 -57.17 -127.92
CA CYS A 719 23.13 -56.14 -127.97
C CYS A 719 21.70 -56.48 -128.47
N LYS A 720 20.69 -56.35 -127.58
CA LYS A 720 19.74 -55.19 -127.59
C LYS A 720 18.59 -55.26 -126.53
N THR A 721 18.40 -54.15 -125.81
CA THR A 721 17.15 -53.44 -125.42
C THR A 721 15.88 -54.13 -124.85
N SER A 722 15.28 -53.44 -123.87
CA SER A 722 13.82 -53.24 -123.65
C SER A 722 12.90 -54.39 -123.19
N GLY A 723 12.70 -54.51 -121.87
CA GLY A 723 11.71 -53.68 -121.14
C GLY A 723 10.19 -53.90 -121.32
N THR A 724 9.54 -54.42 -120.27
CA THR A 724 8.09 -54.26 -119.95
C THR A 724 7.95 -54.22 -118.42
N LYS A 725 7.56 -53.11 -117.76
CA LYS A 725 6.18 -52.62 -117.51
C LYS A 725 5.23 -53.67 -116.93
N VAL A 726 4.74 -53.46 -115.69
CA VAL A 726 3.32 -53.15 -115.33
C VAL A 726 3.10 -53.09 -113.79
N LYS A 727 2.53 -51.97 -113.30
CA LYS A 727 1.58 -51.72 -112.16
C LYS A 727 1.55 -52.70 -110.95
N LEU A 728 1.37 -52.30 -109.66
CA LEU A 728 0.29 -51.46 -109.10
C LEU A 728 0.45 -51.15 -107.56
N LYS A 729 -0.17 -50.05 -107.08
CA LYS A 729 -0.50 -49.58 -105.70
C LYS A 729 -0.27 -50.45 -104.43
N THR A 730 0.21 -49.77 -103.38
CA THR A 730 -0.19 -49.84 -101.93
C THR A 730 0.22 -48.50 -101.27
N THR A 731 -0.41 -47.80 -100.30
CA THR A 731 -1.72 -47.68 -99.63
C THR A 731 -1.52 -46.93 -98.29
N LYS A 732 -2.12 -45.74 -98.14
CA LYS A 732 -2.79 -45.21 -96.92
C LYS A 732 -2.15 -45.34 -95.51
N LYS A 733 -1.91 -44.18 -94.88
CA LYS A 733 -2.53 -43.63 -93.63
C LYS A 733 -2.29 -42.09 -93.67
N LYS A 734 -3.28 -41.20 -93.48
CA LYS A 734 -4.03 -40.81 -92.25
C LYS A 734 -3.07 -40.34 -91.13
N SER A 735 -3.28 -39.19 -90.45
CA SER A 735 -4.51 -38.37 -90.31
C SER A 735 -4.26 -36.87 -90.05
N SER A 736 -5.35 -36.09 -90.18
CA SER A 736 -5.62 -34.76 -89.61
C SER A 736 -4.94 -34.46 -88.26
N LEU A 737 -4.39 -33.27 -87.96
CA LEU A 737 -4.91 -31.89 -88.08
C LEU A 737 -6.12 -31.64 -87.15
N GLY A 738 -5.94 -30.84 -86.08
CA GLY A 738 -7.07 -30.25 -85.34
C GLY A 738 -7.20 -30.57 -83.84
N ARG A 739 -6.20 -30.19 -83.02
CA ARG A 739 -6.35 -29.66 -81.64
C ARG A 739 -5.00 -29.09 -81.14
N HIS A 740 -5.01 -28.40 -80.00
CA HIS A 740 -3.87 -27.77 -79.31
C HIS A 740 -3.30 -26.44 -79.84
N GLN A 741 -3.76 -25.88 -80.97
CA GLN A 741 -3.54 -24.44 -81.28
C GLN A 741 -4.41 -23.50 -80.42
N ALA A 742 -5.38 -24.03 -79.67
CA ALA A 742 -6.41 -23.27 -78.96
C ALA A 742 -6.17 -23.08 -77.45
N PHE A 743 -5.11 -23.66 -76.87
CA PHE A 743 -4.87 -23.60 -75.41
C PHE A 743 -3.74 -22.65 -74.99
N LEU A 744 -2.74 -22.40 -75.84
CA LEU A 744 -1.67 -21.42 -75.55
C LEU A 744 -2.19 -19.97 -75.54
N ASN A 745 -3.10 -19.64 -76.46
CA ASN A 745 -3.64 -18.28 -76.60
C ASN A 745 -4.66 -17.91 -75.49
N GLN A 746 -5.03 -18.85 -74.63
CA GLN A 746 -5.87 -18.58 -73.46
C GLN A 746 -5.03 -17.90 -72.35
N SER A 747 -3.85 -18.44 -72.04
CA SER A 747 -3.00 -17.97 -70.93
C SER A 747 -2.45 -16.55 -71.12
N ILE A 748 -2.06 -16.21 -72.36
CA ILE A 748 -1.55 -14.86 -72.67
C ILE A 748 -2.66 -13.81 -72.51
N LYS A 749 -3.92 -14.15 -72.82
CA LYS A 749 -5.05 -13.22 -72.68
C LYS A 749 -5.52 -13.03 -71.23
N VAL A 750 -5.32 -14.01 -70.35
CA VAL A 750 -5.71 -13.92 -68.93
C VAL A 750 -4.76 -13.05 -68.10
N MET A 751 -3.47 -12.97 -68.45
CA MET A 751 -2.52 -12.09 -67.74
C MET A 751 -2.62 -10.61 -68.13
N SER A 752 -3.29 -10.27 -69.25
CA SER A 752 -3.40 -8.89 -69.73
C SER A 752 -4.35 -8.01 -68.89
N ASN A 753 -5.27 -8.61 -68.12
CA ASN A 753 -6.33 -7.91 -67.39
C ASN A 753 -6.00 -7.66 -65.90
N VAL A 754 -4.74 -7.84 -65.49
CA VAL A 754 -4.28 -7.61 -64.10
C VAL A 754 -3.46 -6.32 -63.97
N PHE A 755 -3.02 -5.73 -65.08
CA PHE A 755 -2.22 -4.48 -65.11
C PHE A 755 -3.01 -3.22 -65.48
N GLU A 756 -4.34 -3.30 -65.53
CA GLU A 756 -5.24 -2.18 -65.90
C GLU A 756 -5.52 -1.22 -64.70
N ASN A 757 -4.50 -0.91 -63.90
CA ASN A 757 -4.62 0.00 -62.75
C ASN A 757 -3.35 0.78 -62.33
N PHE A 758 -2.25 0.68 -63.10
CA PHE A 758 -1.04 1.50 -62.88
C PHE A 758 -0.47 2.05 -64.19
N ASN A 759 -1.21 2.97 -64.81
CA ASN A 759 -0.72 3.87 -65.86
C ASN A 759 -1.03 5.31 -65.43
N LYS A 760 -0.23 5.86 -64.51
CA LYS A 760 -0.29 7.27 -64.12
C LYS A 760 1.00 7.77 -63.46
N ASP A 761 2.14 7.47 -64.09
CA ASP A 761 3.30 8.35 -63.95
C ASP A 761 2.95 9.71 -64.57
N GLY A 762 3.26 10.78 -63.85
CA GLY A 762 2.74 12.13 -64.12
C GLY A 762 3.09 13.12 -63.01
N TRP A 763 4.35 13.10 -62.56
CA TRP A 763 4.91 14.08 -61.62
C TRP A 763 5.26 15.39 -62.34
N GLU A 764 4.25 16.10 -62.84
CA GLU A 764 4.39 17.47 -63.39
C GLU A 764 3.02 18.15 -63.43
N ASP A 765 2.72 18.99 -62.44
CA ASP A 765 2.85 20.46 -62.57
C ASP A 765 2.16 21.19 -61.38
N MET A 766 2.83 22.22 -60.87
CA MET A 766 2.27 23.40 -60.17
C MET A 766 3.38 24.46 -60.12
N SER A 767 3.82 24.94 -61.30
CA SER A 767 4.85 25.97 -61.43
C SER A 767 4.22 27.37 -61.56
N GLU A 768 4.33 28.20 -60.53
CA GLU A 768 4.33 29.69 -60.58
C GLU A 768 4.56 30.21 -59.13
N SER A 769 5.36 31.25 -58.87
CA SER A 769 6.08 32.18 -59.76
C SER A 769 7.30 32.82 -59.07
N SER A 770 8.32 33.20 -59.86
CA SER A 770 9.32 34.25 -59.59
C SER A 770 10.31 34.07 -58.40
N ASP A 771 11.62 33.91 -58.64
CA ASP A 771 12.66 34.92 -59.00
C ASP A 771 13.45 35.36 -57.74
N SER A 772 14.76 35.66 -57.77
CA SER A 772 15.71 35.86 -58.88
C SER A 772 17.16 35.46 -58.50
N GLU A 773 17.95 35.12 -59.53
CA GLU A 773 19.41 35.33 -59.66
C GLU A 773 20.42 34.70 -58.65
N ILE A 774 21.34 33.91 -59.22
CA ILE A 774 22.67 33.61 -58.67
C ILE A 774 23.67 34.57 -59.35
N PRO A 775 24.69 35.07 -58.63
CA PRO A 775 26.03 34.93 -59.21
C PRO A 775 27.10 34.44 -58.21
N ALA A 776 27.80 33.39 -58.65
CA ALA A 776 29.22 33.09 -58.41
C ALA A 776 29.75 32.79 -56.98
N SER A 777 30.58 31.73 -56.95
CA SER A 777 31.82 31.51 -56.15
C SER A 777 32.20 32.53 -55.06
N GLU A 778 32.70 32.11 -53.89
CA GLU A 778 34.07 31.57 -53.81
C GLU A 778 34.41 30.68 -52.59
N SER A 779 35.57 30.03 -52.72
CA SER A 779 36.38 29.35 -51.69
C SER A 779 36.26 29.95 -50.27
N LEU A 780 35.77 29.15 -49.31
CA LEU A 780 35.72 29.53 -47.90
C LEU A 780 36.89 28.96 -47.07
N GLY A 781 38.13 29.08 -47.56
CA GLY A 781 39.35 28.96 -46.74
C GLY A 781 39.53 30.10 -45.72
N SER A 782 38.43 30.70 -45.23
CA SER A 782 38.39 32.07 -44.68
C SER A 782 37.85 32.16 -43.24
N ILE A 783 37.68 31.02 -42.55
CA ILE A 783 37.30 31.00 -41.11
C ILE A 783 38.55 30.94 -40.20
N ILE A 784 39.72 30.58 -40.74
CA ILE A 784 40.99 30.49 -39.99
C ILE A 784 41.57 31.87 -39.60
N MET A 785 41.08 32.97 -40.20
CA MET A 785 41.77 34.28 -40.16
C MET A 785 40.96 35.45 -39.55
N LYS A 786 40.10 35.21 -38.55
CA LYS A 786 39.40 36.28 -37.80
C LYS A 786 39.43 36.16 -36.27
N THR A 787 40.53 35.65 -35.71
CA THR A 787 40.72 35.52 -34.25
C THR A 787 42.04 36.14 -33.76
N VAL A 788 42.47 37.28 -34.32
CA VAL A 788 43.64 38.04 -33.84
C VAL A 788 43.40 39.56 -33.88
N GLN A 789 43.29 40.17 -32.70
CA GLN A 789 43.53 41.57 -32.29
C GLN A 789 43.17 41.61 -30.80
N ASN A 790 44.03 41.87 -29.81
CA ASN A 790 45.42 42.36 -29.73
C ASN A 790 46.15 41.49 -28.64
N VAL A 791 47.46 41.18 -28.69
CA VAL A 791 48.67 42.04 -28.58
C VAL A 791 48.68 42.84 -27.25
N ASP A 792 49.64 42.78 -26.31
CA ASP A 792 50.88 41.97 -26.05
C ASP A 792 51.31 42.24 -24.55
N SER A 793 52.30 41.66 -23.84
CA SER A 793 53.33 40.59 -24.03
C SER A 793 53.94 40.16 -22.65
N LEU A 794 54.82 39.12 -22.63
CA LEU A 794 55.76 38.72 -21.54
C LEU A 794 55.16 38.28 -20.16
N THR A 795 55.73 37.38 -19.34
CA THR A 795 57.00 36.58 -19.32
C THR A 795 56.74 35.13 -18.81
N ASP A 796 57.65 34.20 -19.15
CA ASP A 796 58.31 33.13 -18.33
C ASP A 796 57.66 32.57 -17.04
N THR A 797 57.77 31.29 -16.66
CA THR A 797 58.32 30.03 -17.25
C THR A 797 57.75 28.85 -16.43
N ASN A 798 57.81 27.60 -16.93
CA ASN A 798 57.90 26.36 -16.11
C ASN A 798 58.12 25.13 -17.00
N ASP A 799 59.14 24.34 -16.68
CA ASP A 799 59.47 23.04 -17.30
C ASP A 799 59.34 21.89 -16.26
N GLU A 800 59.75 20.67 -16.64
CA GLU A 800 60.06 19.49 -15.80
C GLU A 800 58.90 18.66 -15.21
N GLN A 801 58.34 17.82 -16.08
CA GLN A 801 58.42 16.34 -16.04
C GLN A 801 58.55 15.51 -14.72
N GLU A 802 57.85 14.37 -14.77
CA GLU A 802 58.17 13.03 -14.19
C GLU A 802 57.86 12.60 -12.73
N LYS A 803 57.05 11.52 -12.68
CA LYS A 803 57.23 10.24 -11.93
C LYS A 803 56.80 10.03 -10.46
N TYR A 804 56.06 8.92 -10.34
CA TYR A 804 56.07 7.86 -9.31
C TYR A 804 55.41 8.02 -7.91
N GLN A 805 54.33 7.23 -7.79
CA GLN A 805 54.07 6.19 -6.77
C GLN A 805 53.55 6.52 -5.35
N LEU A 806 52.49 5.76 -5.03
CA LEU A 806 52.21 5.07 -3.75
C LEU A 806 51.85 5.89 -2.48
N GLN A 807 50.54 5.94 -2.22
CA GLN A 807 49.87 5.02 -1.27
C GLN A 807 48.98 5.67 -0.17
N ASP A 808 47.82 5.04 0.00
CA ASP A 808 46.90 5.02 1.17
C ASP A 808 46.02 6.22 1.59
N ASN A 809 44.79 5.81 1.92
CA ASN A 809 43.90 6.30 2.99
C ASN A 809 43.19 7.67 2.89
N GLN A 810 41.90 7.53 2.55
CA GLN A 810 40.80 7.80 3.49
C GLN A 810 40.16 9.21 3.52
N MET A 811 39.29 9.41 2.52
CA MET A 811 37.87 9.79 2.71
C MET A 811 37.50 11.29 2.85
N VAL A 812 36.27 11.57 2.40
CA VAL A 812 35.47 12.80 2.57
C VAL A 812 36.02 14.07 1.91
N HIS A 813 35.51 14.32 0.70
CA HIS A 813 35.29 15.70 0.26
C HIS A 813 33.81 16.08 0.51
N ASN A 814 33.63 17.23 1.14
CA ASN A 814 32.53 18.20 1.01
C ASN A 814 31.19 17.73 0.40
N ILE A 815 30.12 17.93 1.16
CA ILE A 815 29.00 18.84 0.80
C ILE A 815 28.41 19.40 2.10
N ALA A 816 28.40 20.74 2.22
CA ALA A 816 27.65 21.46 3.24
C ALA A 816 26.73 22.44 2.52
N HIS A 817 25.45 22.07 2.39
CA HIS A 817 24.44 22.89 1.73
C HIS A 817 24.02 24.08 2.62
N LEU A 818 23.46 25.11 1.99
CA LEU A 818 22.89 26.30 2.65
C LEU A 818 21.88 25.92 3.74
N GLU A 819 21.88 26.71 4.83
CA GLU A 819 20.70 26.93 5.67
C GLU A 819 20.51 28.44 5.90
N ASP A 820 19.27 28.87 6.15
CA ASP A 820 18.79 30.22 5.78
C ASP A 820 18.85 31.28 6.92
N GLN A 821 18.64 32.52 6.52
CA GLN A 821 18.51 33.73 7.32
C GLN A 821 17.21 33.71 8.20
N SER A 822 16.96 34.55 9.21
CA SER A 822 17.69 35.69 9.81
C SER A 822 17.03 36.13 11.15
N ARG A 823 17.84 36.55 12.15
CA ARG A 823 17.57 37.70 13.08
C ARG A 823 16.32 37.54 14.02
N LEU A 824 15.93 38.44 14.95
CA LEU A 824 16.27 39.85 15.20
C LEU A 824 16.01 40.25 16.70
N TYR A 825 17.09 40.61 17.41
CA TYR A 825 17.28 41.51 18.60
C TYR A 825 16.21 41.73 19.69
N HIS A 826 16.70 41.92 20.92
CA HIS A 826 16.72 43.29 21.47
C HIS A 826 18.11 43.68 22.03
N LYS A 827 18.28 44.93 22.49
CA LYS A 827 19.53 45.71 22.26
C LYS A 827 19.65 46.96 23.15
N LYS A 828 20.78 47.16 23.88
CA LYS A 828 21.42 48.42 24.35
C LYS A 828 22.80 48.07 24.98
N VAL A 829 23.87 48.88 24.99
CA VAL A 829 24.07 50.31 24.63
C VAL A 829 25.52 50.55 24.09
N GLN A 830 25.73 51.52 23.17
CA GLN A 830 26.97 52.30 22.78
C GLN A 830 28.35 51.56 22.57
N GLU A 831 29.33 52.02 21.74
CA GLU A 831 29.43 53.13 20.76
C GLU A 831 30.56 52.94 19.70
N LYS A 832 30.58 53.83 18.68
CA LYS A 832 31.72 54.32 17.85
C LYS A 832 32.80 53.35 17.28
N ARG A 833 32.66 53.08 15.97
CA ARG A 833 33.54 53.52 14.85
C ARG A 833 35.09 53.43 14.99
N ARG A 834 35.73 52.54 14.20
CA ARG A 834 36.61 52.87 13.02
C ARG A 834 37.12 51.60 12.31
N ASN A 835 37.72 51.77 11.12
CA ASN A 835 37.86 50.76 10.06
C ASN A 835 39.29 50.17 9.88
N ILE A 836 39.35 48.96 9.30
CA ILE A 836 40.41 48.38 8.43
C ILE A 836 41.84 48.21 9.03
N VAL A 837 42.29 46.95 9.15
CA VAL A 837 43.40 46.32 8.38
C VAL A 837 43.40 44.80 8.69
N VAL A 838 43.91 43.96 7.77
CA VAL A 838 43.99 42.50 7.90
C VAL A 838 45.21 42.05 8.69
N GLN A 839 45.03 41.15 9.67
CA GLN A 839 45.99 40.08 9.98
C GLN A 839 45.33 38.96 10.80
N LYS A 840 45.49 37.69 10.38
CA LYS A 840 45.25 36.51 11.24
C LYS A 840 46.56 36.26 12.01
N PRO A 841 46.52 36.18 13.36
CA PRO A 841 46.52 34.85 13.97
C PRO A 841 45.71 34.81 15.30
N GLY A 842 44.42 34.44 15.23
CA GLY A 842 43.48 34.62 16.36
C GLY A 842 42.78 33.37 16.93
N CYS A 843 43.05 32.17 16.42
CA CYS A 843 42.22 30.99 16.75
C CYS A 843 42.52 30.33 18.11
N SER A 844 43.69 30.59 18.71
CA SER A 844 44.11 29.96 19.97
C SER A 844 43.65 30.71 21.23
N VAL A 845 43.37 32.02 21.14
CA VAL A 845 42.91 32.84 22.27
C VAL A 845 41.43 32.63 22.54
N LEU A 846 40.56 32.82 21.53
CA LEU A 846 39.12 32.61 21.67
C LEU A 846 38.76 31.20 22.15
N LEU A 847 39.49 30.17 21.71
CA LEU A 847 39.28 28.80 22.17
C LEU A 847 39.72 28.60 23.63
N ARG A 848 40.81 29.24 24.05
CA ARG A 848 41.31 29.22 25.44
C ARG A 848 40.41 30.04 26.38
N GLU A 849 39.81 31.12 25.90
CA GLU A 849 38.79 31.89 26.62
C GLU A 849 37.45 31.14 26.69
N ARG A 850 37.05 30.44 25.62
CA ARG A 850 35.88 29.55 25.64
C ARG A 850 36.07 28.39 26.63
N ILE A 851 37.27 27.79 26.67
CA ILE A 851 37.64 26.78 27.66
C ILE A 851 37.62 27.36 29.07
N LYS A 852 38.24 28.52 29.32
CA LYS A 852 38.16 29.21 30.63
C LYS A 852 36.71 29.52 31.03
N SER A 853 35.88 29.98 30.10
CA SER A 853 34.45 30.27 30.35
C SER A 853 33.66 29.01 30.70
N LEU A 854 33.91 27.89 30.00
CA LEU A 854 33.30 26.60 30.31
C LEU A 854 33.82 26.03 31.63
N GLN A 855 35.11 26.18 31.94
CA GLN A 855 35.68 25.82 33.25
C GLN A 855 35.08 26.68 34.37
N GLN A 856 34.86 27.99 34.15
CA GLN A 856 34.18 28.88 35.08
C GLN A 856 32.72 28.44 35.31
N GLN A 857 31.99 28.08 34.26
CA GLN A 857 30.61 27.56 34.35
C GLN A 857 30.56 26.21 35.07
N ILE A 858 31.50 25.30 34.79
CA ILE A 858 31.63 24.01 35.49
C ILE A 858 31.96 24.24 36.97
N ALA A 859 32.87 25.17 37.30
CA ALA A 859 33.19 25.52 38.68
C ALA A 859 31.99 26.14 39.41
N VAL A 860 31.21 27.01 38.77
CA VAL A 860 29.96 27.57 39.32
C VAL A 860 28.92 26.46 39.54
N LEU A 861 28.74 25.54 38.61
CA LEU A 861 27.83 24.40 38.75
C LEU A 861 28.30 23.41 39.83
N GLN A 862 29.61 23.17 39.98
CA GLN A 862 30.19 22.37 41.06
C GLN A 862 30.04 23.07 42.42
N ASN A 863 30.14 24.40 42.48
CA ASN A 863 29.90 25.19 43.68
C ASN A 863 28.41 25.18 44.07
N ALA A 864 27.51 25.36 43.10
CA ALA A 864 26.07 25.23 43.32
C ALA A 864 25.69 23.80 43.79
N LYS A 865 26.29 22.76 43.19
CA LYS A 865 26.13 21.37 43.64
C LYS A 865 26.63 21.18 45.08
N ARG A 866 27.80 21.74 45.44
CA ARG A 866 28.34 21.67 46.81
C ARG A 866 27.42 22.41 47.79
N ALA A 867 26.97 23.62 47.48
CA ALA A 867 26.05 24.39 48.32
C ALA A 867 24.71 23.67 48.52
N ALA A 868 24.13 23.08 47.47
CA ALA A 868 22.92 22.28 47.58
C ALA A 868 23.13 21.01 48.44
N VAL A 869 24.28 20.34 48.33
CA VAL A 869 24.63 19.19 49.18
C VAL A 869 24.84 19.60 50.64
N SER A 870 25.49 20.73 50.92
CA SER A 870 25.60 21.28 52.28
C SER A 870 24.23 21.61 52.88
N SER A 871 23.37 22.32 52.12
CA SER A 871 22.01 22.63 52.57
C SER A 871 21.17 21.37 52.83
N VAL A 872 21.29 20.33 51.99
CA VAL A 872 20.64 19.02 52.25
C VAL A 872 21.22 18.33 53.50
N LYS A 873 22.51 18.51 53.82
CA LYS A 873 23.11 18.02 55.07
C LYS A 873 22.60 18.81 56.29
N GLU A 874 22.52 20.13 56.19
CA GLU A 874 21.95 21.01 57.22
C GLU A 874 20.47 20.66 57.50
N PHE A 875 19.67 20.41 56.46
CA PHE A 875 18.29 19.95 56.62
C PHE A 875 18.19 18.56 57.25
N LYS A 876 19.12 17.64 56.96
CA LYS A 876 19.19 16.34 57.65
C LYS A 876 19.53 16.50 59.13
N GLU A 877 20.57 17.27 59.46
CA GLU A 877 20.96 17.54 60.84
C GLU A 877 19.85 18.28 61.63
N ALA A 878 19.10 19.18 60.97
CA ALA A 878 17.93 19.82 61.55
C ALA A 878 16.77 18.83 61.79
N ASN A 879 16.55 17.89 60.87
CA ASN A 879 15.55 16.83 61.03
C ASN A 879 15.94 15.83 62.12
N GLU A 880 17.22 15.48 62.22
CA GLU A 880 17.78 14.65 63.31
C GLU A 880 17.61 15.36 64.68
N LYS A 881 17.86 16.67 64.75
CA LYS A 881 17.57 17.51 65.93
C LYS A 881 16.07 17.56 66.27
N LEU A 882 15.18 17.61 65.28
CA LEU A 882 13.74 17.52 65.50
C LEU A 882 13.29 16.15 66.00
N THR A 883 13.81 15.04 65.43
CA THR A 883 13.47 13.68 65.90
C THR A 883 13.98 13.39 67.31
N SER A 884 15.14 13.92 67.70
CA SER A 884 15.65 13.82 69.08
C SER A 884 14.90 14.72 70.06
N GLN A 885 14.44 15.90 69.65
CA GLN A 885 13.50 16.72 70.44
C GLN A 885 12.14 16.03 70.61
N LEU A 886 11.61 15.38 69.56
CA LEU A 886 10.38 14.59 69.63
C LEU A 886 10.54 13.43 70.63
N HIS A 887 11.63 12.67 70.53
CA HIS A 887 11.90 11.55 71.43
C HIS A 887 12.07 12.01 72.89
N LEU A 888 12.68 13.17 73.13
CA LEU A 888 12.77 13.78 74.46
C LEU A 888 11.40 14.24 74.98
N ALA A 889 10.50 14.70 74.11
CA ALA A 889 9.13 15.05 74.45
C ALA A 889 8.31 13.81 74.81
N ASP A 890 8.42 12.72 74.02
CA ASP A 890 7.80 11.42 74.33
C ASP A 890 8.32 10.84 75.65
N GLN A 891 9.63 10.93 75.91
CA GLN A 891 10.22 10.49 77.18
C GLN A 891 9.66 11.28 78.37
N ARG A 892 9.48 12.61 78.22
CA ARG A 892 8.82 13.48 79.22
C ARG A 892 7.34 13.16 79.40
N LEU A 893 6.64 12.81 78.32
CA LEU A 893 5.24 12.35 78.38
C LEU A 893 5.13 11.00 79.10
N GLN A 894 6.07 10.08 78.88
CA GLN A 894 6.13 8.80 79.59
C GLN A 894 6.48 8.96 81.08
N THR A 895 7.42 9.84 81.45
CA THR A 895 7.68 10.11 82.87
C THR A 895 6.49 10.81 83.53
N SER A 896 5.83 11.75 82.84
CA SER A 896 4.59 12.37 83.32
C SER A 896 3.45 11.36 83.49
N ARG A 897 3.28 10.39 82.57
CA ARG A 897 2.32 9.30 82.76
C ARG A 897 2.65 8.44 83.98
N ARG A 898 3.93 8.13 84.21
CA ARG A 898 4.36 7.37 85.40
C ARG A 898 4.12 8.12 86.69
N THR A 899 4.41 9.43 86.76
CA THR A 899 4.12 10.23 87.97
C THR A 899 2.62 10.43 88.20
N ILE A 900 1.81 10.49 87.14
CA ILE A 900 0.34 10.46 87.27
C ILE A 900 -0.12 9.09 87.80
N GLN A 901 0.49 7.98 87.36
CA GLN A 901 0.16 6.64 87.87
C GLN A 901 0.56 6.44 89.33
N THR A 902 1.72 6.94 89.79
CA THR A 902 2.07 6.92 91.21
C THR A 902 1.10 7.78 92.01
N LEU A 903 0.87 9.04 91.63
CA LEU A 903 -0.09 9.93 92.30
C LEU A 903 -1.53 9.38 92.34
N THR A 904 -1.91 8.53 91.38
CA THR A 904 -3.21 7.83 91.38
C THR A 904 -3.22 6.65 92.36
N SER A 905 -2.07 5.99 92.56
CA SER A 905 -1.88 4.94 93.57
C SER A 905 -1.84 5.55 94.98
N ASP A 906 -1.06 6.61 95.17
CA ASP A 906 -0.98 7.39 96.42
C ASP A 906 -2.37 7.91 96.84
N LEU A 907 -3.19 8.35 95.87
CA LEU A 907 -4.59 8.76 96.12
C LEU A 907 -5.50 7.59 96.50
N ALA A 908 -5.26 6.39 96.00
CA ALA A 908 -6.03 5.20 96.36
C ALA A 908 -5.66 4.72 97.77
N GLU A 909 -4.37 4.75 98.13
CA GLU A 909 -3.88 4.45 99.49
C GLU A 909 -4.45 5.46 100.50
N LEU A 910 -4.44 6.76 100.20
CA LEU A 910 -5.08 7.79 101.03
C LEU A 910 -6.61 7.66 101.12
N GLN A 911 -7.28 7.14 100.08
CA GLN A 911 -8.71 6.80 100.15
C GLN A 911 -8.96 5.60 101.07
N GLN A 912 -8.08 4.59 101.02
CA GLN A 912 -8.14 3.42 101.88
C GLN A 912 -7.86 3.80 103.35
N GLU A 913 -6.86 4.63 103.65
CA GLU A 913 -6.63 5.17 104.99
C GLU A 913 -7.84 5.97 105.51
N ARG A 914 -8.50 6.76 104.65
CA ARG A 914 -9.73 7.50 105.00
C ARG A 914 -10.86 6.54 105.41
N GLU A 915 -10.99 5.41 104.73
CA GLU A 915 -12.02 4.40 105.01
C GLU A 915 -11.69 3.58 106.24
N ASP A 916 -10.42 3.27 106.47
CA ASP A 916 -9.91 2.61 107.67
C ASP A 916 -10.09 3.50 108.92
N LEU A 917 -9.86 4.81 108.81
CA LEU A 917 -10.16 5.80 109.85
C LEU A 917 -11.67 6.01 110.05
N GLN A 918 -12.48 5.94 108.99
CA GLN A 918 -13.93 6.03 109.09
C GLN A 918 -14.52 4.80 109.79
N GLY A 919 -14.05 3.59 109.50
CA GLY A 919 -14.42 2.38 110.22
C GLY A 919 -14.03 2.42 111.71
N LYS A 920 -12.85 2.98 112.04
CA LYS A 920 -12.44 3.22 113.43
C LYS A 920 -13.35 4.24 114.15
N LEU A 921 -13.85 5.25 113.44
CA LEU A 921 -14.83 6.21 113.97
C LEU A 921 -16.20 5.56 114.20
N GLU A 922 -16.65 4.69 113.29
CA GLU A 922 -17.92 3.96 113.39
C GLU A 922 -17.89 2.92 114.53
N HIS A 923 -16.77 2.23 114.75
CA HIS A 923 -16.55 1.38 115.93
C HIS A 923 -16.61 2.18 117.25
N LEU A 924 -16.02 3.38 117.30
CA LEU A 924 -16.15 4.27 118.46
C LEU A 924 -17.59 4.74 118.68
N ALA A 925 -18.35 5.03 117.61
CA ALA A 925 -19.75 5.42 117.72
C ALA A 925 -20.68 4.29 118.20
N GLN A 926 -20.35 3.03 117.91
CA GLN A 926 -21.09 1.86 118.41
C GLN A 926 -20.78 1.54 119.87
N ALA A 927 -19.55 1.80 120.35
CA ALA A 927 -19.19 1.63 121.76
C ALA A 927 -20.04 2.50 122.70
N THR A 928 -20.48 3.68 122.25
CA THR A 928 -21.27 4.63 123.06
C THR A 928 -22.78 4.33 123.08
N ARG A 929 -23.27 3.27 122.41
CA ARG A 929 -24.71 2.99 122.29
C ARG A 929 -25.23 1.79 123.09
N LEU A 930 -24.43 1.22 123.98
CA LEU A 930 -24.78 0.02 124.76
C LEU A 930 -24.98 0.25 126.27
N LYS A 931 -25.12 1.50 126.74
CA LYS A 931 -25.30 1.79 128.16
C LYS A 931 -26.04 3.09 128.47
N GLU A 932 -27.37 3.08 128.33
CA GLU A 932 -28.33 3.77 129.23
C GLU A 932 -29.77 3.42 128.82
N GLY A 933 -30.65 3.09 129.79
CA GLY A 933 -31.96 2.54 129.46
C GLY A 933 -32.73 1.86 130.61
N LEU A 934 -32.74 2.43 131.82
CA LEU A 934 -33.73 2.08 132.85
C LEU A 934 -34.26 3.35 133.54
N SER A 935 -35.51 3.27 133.96
CA SER A 935 -36.39 4.34 134.48
C SER A 935 -37.49 3.65 135.30
N PRO A 936 -38.52 4.35 135.85
CA PRO A 936 -38.55 5.57 136.67
C PRO A 936 -39.19 5.28 138.07
N VAL A 937 -39.97 6.23 138.62
CA VAL A 937 -41.20 6.05 139.47
C VAL A 937 -41.14 6.48 140.96
N THR A 938 -41.57 7.74 141.22
CA THR A 938 -42.42 8.25 142.36
C THR A 938 -41.99 8.05 143.84
N SER A 939 -42.50 8.80 144.84
CA SER A 939 -43.10 10.16 144.92
C SER A 939 -43.26 10.55 146.41
N ASN A 940 -43.15 11.85 146.71
CA ASN A 940 -43.67 12.61 147.87
C ASN A 940 -44.06 11.89 149.18
N GLN A 941 -43.38 12.25 150.28
CA GLN A 941 -44.05 12.85 151.45
C GLN A 941 -43.06 13.54 152.42
N ILE A 942 -43.55 14.50 153.22
CA ILE A 942 -42.83 15.13 154.33
C ILE A 942 -43.79 15.26 155.52
N GLU A 943 -43.49 14.58 156.62
CA GLU A 943 -44.03 14.84 157.97
C GLU A 943 -42.83 14.84 158.92
N VAL A 944 -42.47 15.92 159.64
CA VAL A 944 -43.15 16.67 160.73
C VAL A 944 -42.45 16.36 162.06
N THR A 945 -42.41 17.35 162.95
CA THR A 945 -41.44 17.47 164.06
C THR A 945 -41.91 16.78 165.35
N ALA A 946 -40.96 16.31 166.17
CA ALA A 946 -41.14 16.14 167.61
C ALA A 946 -40.91 17.49 168.35
N PRO A 947 -41.04 17.61 169.69
CA PRO A 947 -41.69 16.74 170.70
C PRO A 947 -42.71 17.54 171.58
N THR A 948 -43.19 16.98 172.71
CA THR A 948 -43.09 17.57 174.09
C THR A 948 -44.13 16.98 175.08
N PRO A 949 -43.80 16.94 176.39
CA PRO A 949 -44.79 17.00 177.46
C PRO A 949 -45.15 18.47 177.81
N SER A 950 -46.44 18.72 178.07
CA SER A 950 -47.01 19.89 178.78
C SER A 950 -46.61 21.32 178.36
N LYS A 951 -47.52 21.98 177.63
CA LYS A 951 -47.91 23.42 177.71
C LYS A 951 -46.82 24.51 177.58
N ASN A 952 -46.76 25.23 176.45
CA ASN A 952 -47.17 26.65 176.30
C ASN A 952 -47.00 27.15 174.84
N THR A 953 -47.78 28.12 174.36
CA THR A 953 -48.05 28.31 172.91
C THR A 953 -47.57 29.64 172.30
N ASP A 954 -46.25 29.92 172.26
CA ASP A 954 -45.74 31.20 171.68
C ASP A 954 -44.36 31.15 170.95
N LEU A 955 -43.78 29.96 170.70
CA LEU A 955 -42.49 29.84 169.99
C LEU A 955 -42.59 29.45 168.50
N GLU A 956 -43.63 28.72 168.09
CA GLU A 956 -43.68 28.02 166.80
C GLU A 956 -43.67 28.97 165.59
N MET A 957 -44.34 30.11 165.69
CA MET A 957 -44.53 31.07 164.60
C MET A 957 -43.19 31.60 164.03
N LYS A 958 -42.12 31.62 164.85
CA LYS A 958 -40.79 32.11 164.43
C LYS A 958 -39.96 31.06 163.67
N GLN A 959 -40.19 29.76 163.86
CA GLN A 959 -39.43 28.72 163.14
C GLN A 959 -39.88 28.54 161.68
N LEU A 960 -41.17 28.67 161.41
CA LEU A 960 -41.74 28.49 160.06
C LEU A 960 -41.20 29.53 159.06
N TYR A 961 -41.06 30.78 159.50
CA TYR A 961 -40.55 31.88 158.67
C TYR A 961 -39.12 31.64 158.17
N CYS A 962 -38.25 31.07 159.00
CA CYS A 962 -36.87 30.74 158.63
C CYS A 962 -36.81 29.59 157.60
N LYS A 963 -37.65 28.55 157.73
CA LYS A 963 -37.70 27.44 156.76
C LYS A 963 -38.13 27.92 155.37
N LEU A 964 -39.15 28.79 155.30
CA LEU A 964 -39.64 29.37 154.04
C LEU A 964 -38.54 30.15 153.30
N LYS A 965 -37.72 30.91 154.04
CA LYS A 965 -36.64 31.72 153.46
C LYS A 965 -35.50 30.87 152.88
N ILE A 966 -35.21 29.70 153.46
CA ILE A 966 -34.18 28.77 152.95
C ILE A 966 -34.65 28.15 151.63
N ALA A 967 -35.87 27.59 151.60
CA ALA A 967 -36.43 26.98 150.40
C ALA A 967 -36.50 27.96 149.20
N ASN A 968 -36.83 29.24 149.45
CA ASN A 968 -36.86 30.26 148.39
C ASN A 968 -35.46 30.55 147.81
N ASN A 969 -34.40 30.50 148.63
CA ASN A 969 -33.02 30.64 148.14
C ASN A 969 -32.61 29.43 147.29
N GLU A 970 -33.05 28.22 147.63
CA GLU A 970 -32.78 27.02 146.84
C GLU A 970 -33.55 27.02 145.51
N ILE A 971 -34.82 27.42 145.51
CA ILE A 971 -35.64 27.61 144.29
C ILE A 971 -34.97 28.62 143.34
N THR A 972 -34.46 29.76 143.84
CA THR A 972 -33.74 30.72 142.98
C THR A 972 -32.43 30.17 142.43
N LYS A 973 -31.69 29.34 143.18
CA LYS A 973 -30.48 28.63 142.70
C LYS A 973 -30.80 27.56 141.64
N HIS A 974 -31.88 26.82 141.80
CA HIS A 974 -32.35 25.88 140.77
C HIS A 974 -32.82 26.63 139.52
N SER A 975 -33.50 27.76 139.67
CA SER A 975 -33.93 28.61 138.56
C SER A 975 -32.75 29.15 137.72
N THR A 976 -31.66 29.61 138.35
CA THR A 976 -30.45 30.03 137.60
C THR A 976 -29.74 28.85 136.93
N THR A 977 -29.70 27.68 137.57
CA THR A 977 -29.14 26.45 136.97
C THR A 977 -29.95 26.02 135.74
N ILE A 978 -31.29 25.99 135.84
CA ILE A 978 -32.19 25.67 134.73
C ILE A 978 -32.04 26.69 133.59
N LYS A 979 -31.88 27.98 133.90
CA LYS A 979 -31.62 29.02 132.89
C LYS A 979 -30.27 28.83 132.20
N SER A 980 -29.23 28.41 132.93
CA SER A 980 -27.93 28.08 132.34
C SER A 980 -28.00 26.87 131.40
N LEU A 981 -28.67 25.80 131.83
CA LEU A 981 -28.86 24.59 131.02
C LEU A 981 -29.74 24.85 129.79
N LYS A 982 -30.75 25.74 129.90
CA LYS A 982 -31.56 26.17 128.76
C LYS A 982 -30.73 26.96 127.74
N ASN A 983 -29.86 27.85 128.20
CA ASN A 983 -28.94 28.58 127.32
C ASN A 983 -27.96 27.61 126.63
N GLU A 984 -27.35 26.68 127.36
CA GLU A 984 -26.45 25.68 126.73
C GLU A 984 -27.20 24.83 125.71
N ALA A 985 -28.40 24.33 126.03
CA ALA A 985 -29.23 23.58 125.09
C ALA A 985 -29.54 24.38 123.81
N GLN A 986 -29.86 25.67 123.95
CA GLN A 986 -30.06 26.56 122.80
C GLN A 986 -28.78 26.73 121.97
N GLU A 987 -27.59 26.91 122.57
CA GLU A 987 -26.35 26.98 121.80
C GLU A 987 -26.03 25.64 121.08
N LYS A 988 -26.42 24.49 121.63
CA LYS A 988 -26.23 23.18 120.97
C LYS A 988 -27.22 23.03 119.80
N GLU A 989 -28.47 23.48 119.96
CA GLU A 989 -29.49 23.55 118.90
C GLU A 989 -29.00 24.43 117.73
N GLU A 990 -28.44 25.60 118.04
CA GLU A 990 -27.88 26.53 117.04
C GLU A 990 -26.66 25.93 116.33
N ARG A 991 -25.70 25.35 117.05
CA ARG A 991 -24.56 24.61 116.44
C ARG A 991 -25.01 23.41 115.60
N MET A 992 -26.06 22.69 115.99
CA MET A 992 -26.64 21.63 115.15
C MET A 992 -27.27 22.18 113.86
N ARG A 993 -27.90 23.36 113.92
CA ARG A 993 -28.46 24.04 112.74
C ARG A 993 -27.36 24.46 111.76
N GLU A 994 -26.28 25.06 112.26
CA GLU A 994 -25.10 25.40 111.46
C GLU A 994 -24.47 24.17 110.79
N LEU A 995 -24.35 23.04 111.50
CA LEU A 995 -23.83 21.80 110.95
C LEU A 995 -24.76 21.19 109.87
N ARG A 996 -26.08 21.22 110.08
CA ARG A 996 -27.07 20.80 109.06
C ARG A 996 -26.99 21.66 107.81
N GLU A 997 -26.84 22.98 107.95
CA GLU A 997 -26.59 23.87 106.81
C GLU A 997 -25.26 23.59 106.11
N LYS A 998 -24.18 23.31 106.86
CA LYS A 998 -22.87 22.98 106.29
C LYS A 998 -22.92 21.68 105.49
N ILE A 999 -23.63 20.66 105.99
CA ILE A 999 -23.91 19.42 105.25
C ILE A 999 -24.71 19.74 103.98
N SER A 1000 -25.82 20.48 104.10
CA SER A 1000 -26.68 20.88 102.96
C SER A 1000 -25.95 21.71 101.90
N ARG A 1001 -24.88 22.43 102.26
CA ARG A 1001 -23.97 23.13 101.34
C ARG A 1001 -23.02 22.13 100.65
N MET A 1002 -22.38 21.25 101.42
CA MET A 1002 -21.47 20.22 100.89
C MET A 1002 -22.16 19.20 99.97
N GLU A 1003 -23.41 18.81 100.24
CA GLU A 1003 -24.19 17.90 99.39
C GLU A 1003 -24.47 18.50 98.01
N ARG A 1004 -24.79 19.81 97.95
CA ARG A 1004 -24.96 20.55 96.69
C ARG A 1004 -23.64 20.63 95.92
N ASP A 1005 -22.53 20.91 96.58
CA ASP A 1005 -21.20 20.92 95.96
C ASP A 1005 -20.80 19.54 95.43
N ILE A 1006 -21.10 18.46 96.17
CA ILE A 1006 -20.84 17.08 95.74
C ILE A 1006 -21.69 16.73 94.52
N ASN A 1007 -22.98 17.09 94.50
CA ASN A 1007 -23.85 16.81 93.35
C ASN A 1007 -23.46 17.66 92.13
N MET A 1008 -23.05 18.91 92.31
CA MET A 1008 -22.49 19.74 91.23
C MET A 1008 -21.20 19.13 90.66
N LYS A 1009 -20.29 18.66 91.53
CA LYS A 1009 -19.05 17.97 91.11
C LYS A 1009 -19.32 16.65 90.41
N ARG A 1010 -20.32 15.86 90.86
CA ARG A 1010 -20.79 14.65 90.15
C ARG A 1010 -21.29 14.97 88.74
N HIS A 1011 -22.11 16.02 88.60
CA HIS A 1011 -22.60 16.46 87.29
C HIS A 1011 -21.45 16.88 86.35
N LEU A 1012 -20.48 17.64 86.85
CA LEU A 1012 -19.28 18.03 86.10
C LEU A 1012 -18.42 16.82 85.70
N ILE A 1013 -18.26 15.82 86.58
CA ILE A 1013 -17.52 14.59 86.28
C ILE A 1013 -18.23 13.78 85.19
N GLU A 1014 -19.56 13.68 85.21
CA GLU A 1014 -20.30 12.92 84.19
C GLU A 1014 -20.35 13.65 82.84
N ASP A 1015 -20.47 14.98 82.84
CA ASP A 1015 -20.32 15.80 81.64
C ASP A 1015 -18.89 15.68 81.05
N LEU A 1016 -17.84 15.69 81.88
CA LEU A 1016 -16.46 15.42 81.44
C LEU A 1016 -16.28 13.99 80.88
N ARG A 1017 -16.93 12.97 81.47
CA ARG A 1017 -16.95 11.60 80.94
C ARG A 1017 -17.66 11.52 79.60
N SER A 1018 -18.80 12.18 79.44
CA SER A 1018 -19.56 12.21 78.19
C SER A 1018 -18.74 12.85 77.06
N ARG A 1019 -18.06 13.97 77.35
CA ARG A 1019 -17.16 14.66 76.41
C ARG A 1019 -15.90 13.85 76.10
N LEU A 1020 -15.34 13.13 77.08
CA LEU A 1020 -14.22 12.21 76.85
C LEU A 1020 -14.63 11.02 75.96
N LYS A 1021 -15.81 10.45 76.16
CA LYS A 1021 -16.34 9.37 75.32
C LYS A 1021 -16.61 9.85 73.89
N ALA A 1022 -17.25 11.01 73.71
CA ALA A 1022 -17.46 11.62 72.41
C ALA A 1022 -16.12 11.90 71.69
N ASN A 1023 -15.10 12.39 72.40
CA ASN A 1023 -13.76 12.57 71.85
C ASN A 1023 -13.10 11.24 71.44
N GLN A 1024 -13.28 10.16 72.20
CA GLN A 1024 -12.80 8.82 71.81
C GLN A 1024 -13.52 8.26 70.58
N GLU A 1025 -14.80 8.56 70.40
CA GLU A 1025 -15.57 8.17 69.21
C GLU A 1025 -15.13 9.00 67.97
N ILE A 1026 -14.87 10.30 68.15
CA ILE A 1026 -14.25 11.16 67.13
C ILE A 1026 -12.83 10.66 66.78
N GLU A 1027 -12.01 10.31 67.77
CA GLU A 1027 -10.65 9.79 67.56
C GLU A 1027 -10.65 8.45 66.81
N LYS A 1028 -11.62 7.56 67.09
CA LYS A 1028 -11.84 6.33 66.30
C LYS A 1028 -12.19 6.63 64.84
N THR A 1029 -13.21 7.45 64.59
CA THR A 1029 -13.59 7.82 63.21
C THR A 1029 -12.46 8.54 62.47
N PHE A 1030 -11.67 9.38 63.15
CA PHE A 1030 -10.48 9.98 62.58
C PHE A 1030 -9.45 8.92 62.19
N ASN A 1031 -9.11 7.98 63.08
CA ASN A 1031 -8.19 6.88 62.78
C ASN A 1031 -8.69 5.98 61.64
N GLU A 1032 -10.00 5.69 61.57
CA GLU A 1032 -10.61 4.94 60.46
C GLU A 1032 -10.50 5.70 59.13
N THR A 1033 -10.75 7.02 59.12
CA THR A 1033 -10.54 7.82 57.90
C THR A 1033 -9.06 7.89 57.50
N LEU A 1034 -8.15 8.00 58.47
CA LEU A 1034 -6.70 8.05 58.27
C LEU A 1034 -6.18 6.72 57.71
N GLU A 1035 -6.63 5.58 58.24
CA GLU A 1035 -6.33 4.25 57.68
C GLU A 1035 -6.91 4.11 56.25
N SER A 1036 -8.09 4.68 55.98
CA SER A 1036 -8.64 4.76 54.61
C SER A 1036 -7.77 5.58 53.67
N PHE A 1037 -7.16 6.67 54.16
CA PHE A 1037 -6.23 7.49 53.40
C PHE A 1037 -4.88 6.79 53.21
N GLU A 1038 -4.38 6.06 54.20
CA GLU A 1038 -3.16 5.27 54.08
C GLU A 1038 -3.34 4.12 53.06
N LYS A 1039 -4.49 3.44 53.07
CA LYS A 1039 -4.87 2.44 52.05
C LYS A 1039 -4.94 3.07 50.65
N LYS A 1040 -5.53 4.27 50.51
CA LYS A 1040 -5.53 5.04 49.24
C LYS A 1040 -4.11 5.45 48.80
N VAL A 1041 -3.25 5.88 49.72
CA VAL A 1041 -1.85 6.25 49.41
C VAL A 1041 -1.03 5.03 49.00
N LYS A 1042 -1.20 3.86 49.65
CA LYS A 1042 -0.57 2.60 49.26
C LYS A 1042 -0.98 2.20 47.85
N THR A 1043 -2.28 2.12 47.58
CA THR A 1043 -2.79 1.82 46.22
C THR A 1043 -2.31 2.82 45.18
N LEU A 1044 -2.33 4.14 45.43
CA LEU A 1044 -1.81 5.15 44.50
C LEU A 1044 -0.29 5.07 44.30
N THR A 1045 0.48 4.61 45.29
CA THR A 1045 1.93 4.41 45.18
C THR A 1045 2.25 3.20 44.30
N GLU A 1046 1.48 2.13 44.44
CA GLU A 1046 1.57 0.93 43.61
C GLU A 1046 1.04 1.18 42.18
N ASP A 1047 -0.01 1.98 42.02
CA ASP A 1047 -0.47 2.49 40.73
C ASP A 1047 0.63 3.34 40.05
N CYS A 1048 1.37 4.14 40.82
CA CYS A 1048 2.52 4.89 40.32
C CYS A 1048 3.71 4.01 39.94
N SER A 1049 4.01 2.94 40.68
CA SER A 1049 5.09 2.00 40.33
C SER A 1049 4.73 1.18 39.09
N ASN A 1050 3.49 0.70 38.97
CA ASN A 1050 2.97 0.00 37.79
C ASN A 1050 2.90 0.91 36.55
N LYS A 1051 2.48 2.18 36.70
CA LYS A 1051 2.57 3.17 35.62
C LYS A 1051 4.03 3.42 35.23
N LYS A 1052 4.96 3.51 36.18
CA LYS A 1052 6.40 3.67 35.91
C LYS A 1052 6.99 2.48 35.14
N THR A 1053 6.73 1.24 35.54
CA THR A 1053 7.22 0.05 34.82
C THR A 1053 6.62 -0.05 33.42
N SER A 1054 5.35 0.32 33.23
CA SER A 1054 4.73 0.41 31.90
C SER A 1054 5.39 1.48 31.02
N ILE A 1055 5.71 2.65 31.59
CA ILE A 1055 6.40 3.75 30.91
C ILE A 1055 7.83 3.35 30.54
N ASP A 1056 8.55 2.66 31.42
CA ASP A 1056 9.92 2.22 31.16
C ASP A 1056 9.96 1.06 30.13
N SER A 1057 8.97 0.17 30.12
CA SER A 1057 8.72 -0.79 29.04
C SER A 1057 8.43 -0.12 27.69
N LEU A 1058 7.66 0.97 27.68
CA LEU A 1058 7.38 1.75 26.47
C LEU A 1058 8.61 2.51 25.99
N LYS A 1059 9.45 3.07 26.89
CA LYS A 1059 10.76 3.65 26.53
C LYS A 1059 11.69 2.60 25.92
N GLN A 1060 11.72 1.38 26.47
CA GLN A 1060 12.56 0.30 25.93
C GLN A 1060 12.11 -0.11 24.52
N ARG A 1061 10.80 -0.27 24.30
CA ARG A 1061 10.24 -0.51 22.95
C ARG A 1061 10.50 0.65 21.99
N LEU A 1062 10.36 1.90 22.44
CA LEU A 1062 10.68 3.09 21.64
C LEU A 1062 12.17 3.15 21.26
N ASN A 1063 13.07 2.78 22.17
CA ASN A 1063 14.50 2.71 21.90
C ASN A 1063 14.86 1.59 20.90
N VAL A 1064 14.17 0.44 20.96
CA VAL A 1064 14.32 -0.64 19.96
C VAL A 1064 13.83 -0.15 18.59
N ALA A 1065 12.60 0.35 18.50
CA ALA A 1065 12.04 0.89 17.26
C ALA A 1065 12.86 2.06 16.67
N THR A 1066 13.51 2.86 17.52
CA THR A 1066 14.43 3.94 17.09
C THR A 1066 15.73 3.37 16.51
N LYS A 1067 16.29 2.29 17.09
CA LYS A 1067 17.44 1.58 16.54
C LYS A 1067 17.10 0.91 15.21
N GLU A 1068 15.99 0.17 15.14
CA GLU A 1068 15.48 -0.46 13.92
C GLU A 1068 15.26 0.59 12.82
N LYS A 1069 14.57 1.70 13.13
CA LYS A 1069 14.43 2.83 12.21
C LYS A 1069 15.79 3.36 11.71
N SER A 1070 16.78 3.52 12.59
CA SER A 1070 18.11 3.98 12.18
C SER A 1070 18.84 2.97 11.28
N GLN A 1071 18.63 1.67 11.48
CA GLN A 1071 19.14 0.60 10.61
C GLN A 1071 18.44 0.62 9.24
N TYR A 1072 17.10 0.74 9.20
CA TYR A 1072 16.36 0.88 7.94
C TYR A 1072 16.73 2.16 7.19
N GLU A 1073 16.93 3.30 7.87
CA GLU A 1073 17.46 4.51 7.24
C GLU A 1073 18.88 4.33 6.71
N GLN A 1074 19.75 3.59 7.40
CA GLN A 1074 21.10 3.30 6.91
C GLN A 1074 21.08 2.36 5.68
N MET A 1075 20.23 1.32 5.70
CA MET A 1075 20.04 0.41 4.57
C MET A 1075 19.43 1.13 3.38
N TYR A 1076 18.47 2.02 3.59
CA TYR A 1076 17.88 2.86 2.54
C TYR A 1076 18.92 3.81 1.91
N ARG A 1077 19.79 4.43 2.73
CA ARG A 1077 20.90 5.26 2.21
C ARG A 1077 21.87 4.43 1.37
N LYS A 1078 22.32 3.26 1.88
CA LYS A 1078 23.17 2.33 1.10
C LYS A 1078 22.53 1.92 -0.23
N ALA A 1079 21.26 1.50 -0.21
CA ALA A 1079 20.53 1.11 -1.41
C ALA A 1079 20.37 2.27 -2.40
N LYS A 1080 20.17 3.51 -1.91
CA LYS A 1080 20.14 4.71 -2.76
C LYS A 1080 21.51 5.03 -3.35
N ASP A 1081 22.59 4.90 -2.58
CA ASP A 1081 23.96 5.14 -3.04
C ASP A 1081 24.42 4.05 -4.03
N GLU A 1082 23.94 2.81 -3.87
CA GLU A 1082 24.13 1.71 -4.81
C GLU A 1082 23.31 1.88 -6.08
N LEU A 1083 22.06 2.35 -5.98
CA LEU A 1083 21.23 2.72 -7.12
C LEU A 1083 21.89 3.84 -7.93
N GLY A 1084 22.32 4.94 -7.29
CA GLY A 1084 23.05 6.01 -8.00
C GLY A 1084 24.34 5.55 -8.67
N LYS A 1085 25.06 4.56 -8.11
CA LYS A 1085 26.22 3.92 -8.75
C LYS A 1085 25.83 2.97 -9.89
N LYS A 1086 24.62 2.42 -9.89
CA LYS A 1086 24.06 1.63 -11.00
C LYS A 1086 23.60 2.56 -12.12
N ASP A 1087 22.91 3.65 -11.79
CA ASP A 1087 22.47 4.68 -12.73
C ASP A 1087 23.67 5.29 -13.47
N LEU A 1088 24.73 5.69 -12.76
CA LEU A 1088 25.97 6.20 -13.36
C LEU A 1088 26.70 5.16 -14.25
N LYS A 1089 26.55 3.86 -13.96
CA LYS A 1089 27.07 2.79 -14.82
C LYS A 1089 26.17 2.56 -16.04
N LEU A 1090 24.86 2.71 -15.88
CA LEU A 1090 23.87 2.57 -16.93
C LEU A 1090 24.04 3.71 -17.95
N THR A 1091 24.13 4.97 -17.52
CA THR A 1091 24.40 6.10 -18.42
C THR A 1091 25.79 6.02 -19.09
N SER A 1092 26.79 5.46 -18.42
CA SER A 1092 28.09 5.16 -19.04
C SER A 1092 28.05 4.01 -20.06
N LEU A 1093 27.08 3.09 -19.96
CA LEU A 1093 26.86 2.02 -20.93
C LEU A 1093 25.96 2.52 -22.09
N GLU A 1094 24.96 3.35 -21.82
CA GLU A 1094 24.17 4.06 -22.84
C GLU A 1094 25.07 4.94 -23.71
N GLY A 1095 26.00 5.70 -23.10
CA GLY A 1095 27.00 6.49 -23.85
C GLY A 1095 27.83 5.62 -24.80
N LYS A 1096 28.37 4.50 -24.30
CA LYS A 1096 29.12 3.54 -25.13
C LYS A 1096 28.27 2.83 -26.18
N MET A 1097 26.99 2.60 -25.91
CA MET A 1097 26.04 2.04 -26.87
C MET A 1097 25.80 3.04 -28.00
N ILE A 1098 25.59 4.32 -27.69
CA ILE A 1098 25.43 5.40 -28.68
C ILE A 1098 26.73 5.59 -29.48
N GLU A 1099 27.90 5.56 -28.85
CA GLU A 1099 29.20 5.58 -29.53
C GLU A 1099 29.35 4.41 -30.51
N ALA A 1100 28.95 3.20 -30.10
CA ALA A 1100 28.98 2.00 -30.95
C ALA A 1100 27.93 2.02 -32.07
N GLU A 1101 26.73 2.54 -31.82
CA GLU A 1101 25.69 2.75 -32.84
C GLU A 1101 26.14 3.78 -33.87
N CYS A 1102 26.75 4.90 -33.45
CA CYS A 1102 27.34 5.88 -34.35
C CYS A 1102 28.41 5.22 -35.24
N ALA A 1103 29.41 4.55 -34.63
CA ALA A 1103 30.47 3.85 -35.36
C ALA A 1103 29.93 2.75 -36.30
N MET A 1104 28.83 2.08 -35.93
CA MET A 1104 28.15 1.13 -36.80
C MET A 1104 27.50 1.82 -37.99
N THR A 1105 26.79 2.93 -37.80
CA THR A 1105 26.19 3.70 -38.92
C THR A 1105 27.24 4.34 -39.83
N GLU A 1106 28.40 4.74 -39.30
CA GLU A 1106 29.55 5.18 -40.10
C GLU A 1106 30.12 4.03 -40.95
N LEU A 1107 30.22 2.81 -40.40
CA LEU A 1107 30.63 1.62 -41.14
C LEU A 1107 29.58 1.19 -42.19
N GLU A 1108 28.28 1.23 -41.87
CA GLU A 1108 27.20 0.91 -42.80
C GLU A 1108 27.12 1.90 -43.96
N THR A 1109 27.29 3.21 -43.68
CA THR A 1109 27.31 4.24 -44.73
C THR A 1109 28.57 4.15 -45.58
N ALA A 1110 29.75 3.91 -45.00
CA ALA A 1110 30.99 3.67 -45.75
C ALA A 1110 30.91 2.40 -46.63
N ALA A 1111 30.38 1.30 -46.10
CA ALA A 1111 30.16 0.07 -46.86
C ALA A 1111 29.14 0.28 -47.99
N SER A 1112 28.05 1.00 -47.72
CA SER A 1112 27.04 1.35 -48.74
C SER A 1112 27.62 2.22 -49.86
N GLN A 1113 28.49 3.19 -49.52
CA GLN A 1113 29.21 4.00 -50.52
C GLN A 1113 30.18 3.17 -51.36
N GLN A 1114 30.92 2.24 -50.76
CA GLN A 1114 31.81 1.32 -51.50
C GLN A 1114 31.02 0.39 -52.42
N LEU A 1115 29.93 -0.22 -51.93
CA LEU A 1115 29.05 -1.07 -52.73
C LEU A 1115 28.39 -0.28 -53.87
N HIS A 1116 27.94 0.95 -53.64
CA HIS A 1116 27.41 1.82 -54.70
C HIS A 1116 28.48 2.18 -55.73
N GLY A 1117 29.73 2.45 -55.30
CA GLY A 1117 30.86 2.68 -56.19
C GLY A 1117 31.16 1.48 -57.08
N LEU A 1118 31.19 0.27 -56.50
CA LEU A 1118 31.38 -0.99 -57.24
C LEU A 1118 30.20 -1.31 -58.17
N ALA A 1119 28.96 -1.05 -57.74
CA ALA A 1119 27.77 -1.20 -58.58
C ALA A 1119 27.81 -0.24 -59.78
N LYS A 1120 28.25 1.02 -59.58
CA LYS A 1120 28.43 1.99 -60.66
C LYS A 1120 29.53 1.59 -61.63
N GLN A 1121 30.69 1.14 -61.13
CA GLN A 1121 31.80 0.67 -61.97
C GLN A 1121 31.43 -0.59 -62.77
N SER A 1122 30.77 -1.57 -62.15
CA SER A 1122 30.32 -2.79 -62.83
C SER A 1122 29.19 -2.51 -63.84
N GLY A 1123 28.26 -1.61 -63.52
CA GLY A 1123 27.26 -1.12 -64.48
C GLY A 1123 27.89 -0.47 -65.71
N GLN A 1124 28.86 0.43 -65.52
CA GLN A 1124 29.61 1.05 -66.62
C GLN A 1124 30.43 0.03 -67.43
N ALA A 1125 31.04 -0.97 -66.78
CA ALA A 1125 31.76 -2.04 -67.46
C ALA A 1125 30.82 -2.92 -68.31
N LEU A 1126 29.65 -3.27 -67.78
CA LEU A 1126 28.61 -4.01 -68.50
C LEU A 1126 28.05 -3.19 -69.69
N GLU A 1127 27.81 -1.89 -69.51
CA GLU A 1127 27.37 -1.00 -70.59
C GLU A 1127 28.41 -0.93 -71.74
N VAL A 1128 29.71 -0.86 -71.41
CA VAL A 1128 30.81 -0.90 -72.39
C VAL A 1128 30.88 -2.26 -73.10
N VAL A 1129 30.68 -3.36 -72.38
CA VAL A 1129 30.61 -4.71 -72.99
C VAL A 1129 29.39 -4.86 -73.88
N GLN A 1130 28.23 -4.37 -73.46
CA GLN A 1130 26.99 -4.39 -74.25
C GLN A 1130 27.12 -3.56 -75.54
N LYS A 1131 27.70 -2.35 -75.47
CA LYS A 1131 28.01 -1.53 -76.65
C LYS A 1131 28.99 -2.23 -77.61
N LYS A 1132 30.01 -2.91 -77.09
CA LYS A 1132 30.94 -3.72 -77.91
C LYS A 1132 30.26 -4.95 -78.52
N MET A 1133 29.32 -5.58 -77.82
CA MET A 1133 28.55 -6.72 -78.31
C MET A 1133 27.58 -6.31 -79.43
N LEU A 1134 26.89 -5.16 -79.29
CA LEU A 1134 26.07 -4.57 -80.35
C LEU A 1134 26.92 -4.29 -81.59
N LEU A 1135 28.01 -3.54 -81.47
CA LEU A 1135 28.95 -3.25 -82.57
C LEU A 1135 29.60 -4.49 -83.21
N ALA A 1136 29.63 -5.63 -82.51
CA ALA A 1136 30.05 -6.91 -83.07
C ALA A 1136 28.90 -7.61 -83.82
N ASN A 1137 27.67 -7.54 -83.30
CA ASN A 1137 26.47 -8.05 -83.95
C ASN A 1137 26.16 -7.28 -85.25
N ASP A 1138 26.24 -5.95 -85.21
CA ASP A 1138 26.05 -5.07 -86.39
C ASP A 1138 26.96 -5.52 -87.55
N LYS A 1139 28.24 -5.79 -87.26
CA LYS A 1139 29.21 -6.31 -88.23
C LYS A 1139 28.89 -7.72 -88.72
N VAL A 1140 28.35 -8.59 -87.85
CA VAL A 1140 27.87 -9.92 -88.27
C VAL A 1140 26.68 -9.78 -89.21
N GLU A 1141 25.77 -8.84 -88.99
CA GLU A 1141 24.65 -8.54 -89.89
C GLU A 1141 25.12 -7.92 -91.22
N GLU A 1142 26.14 -7.06 -91.22
CA GLU A 1142 26.84 -6.62 -92.45
C GLU A 1142 27.41 -7.81 -93.24
N PHE A 1143 28.14 -8.73 -92.57
CA PHE A 1143 28.69 -9.93 -93.23
C PHE A 1143 27.60 -10.87 -93.76
N ILE A 1144 26.52 -11.11 -93.00
CA ILE A 1144 25.37 -11.91 -93.45
C ILE A 1144 24.71 -11.26 -94.68
N THR A 1145 24.61 -9.94 -94.70
CA THR A 1145 24.05 -9.17 -95.83
C THR A 1145 24.95 -9.25 -97.06
N PHE A 1146 26.27 -9.11 -96.89
CA PHE A 1146 27.25 -9.28 -97.95
C PHE A 1146 27.21 -10.68 -98.57
N VAL A 1147 27.15 -11.75 -97.76
CA VAL A 1147 27.05 -13.13 -98.26
C VAL A 1147 25.72 -13.36 -99.00
N LYS A 1148 24.60 -12.83 -98.49
CA LYS A 1148 23.29 -12.88 -99.16
C LYS A 1148 23.28 -12.12 -100.50
N ALA A 1149 24.05 -11.04 -100.64
CA ALA A 1149 24.24 -10.35 -101.91
C ALA A 1149 25.12 -11.15 -102.89
N LEU A 1150 26.30 -11.61 -102.43
CA LEU A 1150 27.26 -12.37 -103.24
C LEU A 1150 26.66 -13.67 -103.80
N THR A 1151 25.85 -14.38 -103.01
CA THR A 1151 25.25 -15.66 -103.41
C THR A 1151 24.13 -15.48 -104.42
N ARG A 1152 23.31 -14.43 -104.31
CA ARG A 1152 22.35 -14.00 -105.34
C ARG A 1152 23.07 -13.61 -106.64
N GLU A 1153 24.18 -12.87 -106.56
CA GLU A 1153 24.95 -12.46 -107.74
C GLU A 1153 25.60 -13.66 -108.46
N LEU A 1154 26.15 -14.61 -107.70
CA LEU A 1154 26.70 -15.84 -108.25
C LEU A 1154 25.62 -16.70 -108.94
N GLN A 1155 24.44 -16.84 -108.32
CA GLN A 1155 23.28 -17.49 -108.93
C GLN A 1155 22.85 -16.79 -110.23
N ARG A 1156 22.72 -15.45 -110.22
CA ARG A 1156 22.36 -14.63 -111.39
C ARG A 1156 23.31 -14.92 -112.57
N HIS A 1157 24.61 -14.92 -112.33
CA HIS A 1157 25.61 -15.23 -113.34
C HIS A 1157 25.61 -16.69 -113.82
N VAL A 1158 25.30 -17.66 -112.95
CA VAL A 1158 25.14 -19.06 -113.37
C VAL A 1158 23.92 -19.19 -114.29
N GLN A 1159 22.78 -18.63 -113.90
CA GLN A 1159 21.55 -18.65 -114.69
C GLN A 1159 21.70 -17.92 -116.03
N GLU A 1160 22.37 -16.76 -116.05
CA GLU A 1160 22.74 -16.05 -117.27
C GLU A 1160 23.59 -16.94 -118.21
N MET A 1161 24.56 -17.68 -117.68
CA MET A 1161 25.38 -18.59 -118.49
C MET A 1161 24.56 -19.77 -119.04
N ARG A 1162 23.68 -20.37 -118.22
CA ARG A 1162 22.76 -21.43 -118.69
C ARG A 1162 21.82 -20.93 -119.80
N MET A 1163 21.32 -19.69 -119.69
CA MET A 1163 20.51 -19.05 -120.73
C MET A 1163 21.31 -18.82 -122.03
N ARG A 1164 22.55 -18.33 -121.94
CA ARG A 1164 23.46 -18.17 -123.10
C ARG A 1164 23.78 -19.52 -123.76
N ILE A 1165 23.92 -20.59 -122.99
CA ILE A 1165 24.12 -21.96 -123.49
C ILE A 1165 22.89 -22.48 -124.25
N ARG A 1166 21.68 -22.37 -123.68
CA ARG A 1166 20.43 -22.74 -124.38
C ARG A 1166 20.27 -21.98 -125.70
N HIS A 1167 20.52 -20.67 -125.69
CA HIS A 1167 20.48 -19.86 -126.90
C HIS A 1167 21.52 -20.28 -127.95
N ALA A 1168 22.73 -20.71 -127.52
CA ALA A 1168 23.74 -21.27 -128.41
C ALA A 1168 23.35 -22.66 -128.95
N LYS A 1169 22.65 -23.49 -128.16
CA LYS A 1169 22.13 -24.80 -128.58
C LYS A 1169 21.02 -24.66 -129.62
N LYS A 1170 19.98 -23.83 -129.38
CA LYS A 1170 18.91 -23.58 -130.37
C LYS A 1170 19.48 -23.05 -131.70
N ILE A 1171 20.44 -22.12 -131.69
CA ILE A 1171 21.17 -21.67 -132.90
C ILE A 1171 21.93 -22.81 -133.59
N ARG A 1172 22.47 -23.78 -132.84
CA ARG A 1172 23.22 -24.93 -133.36
C ARG A 1172 22.30 -25.96 -134.01
N GLU A 1173 21.17 -26.25 -133.38
CA GLU A 1173 20.11 -27.13 -133.90
C GLU A 1173 19.46 -26.54 -135.15
N GLU A 1174 19.15 -25.24 -135.15
CA GLU A 1174 18.76 -24.49 -136.34
C GLU A 1174 19.80 -24.62 -137.46
N LYS A 1175 21.10 -24.52 -137.16
CA LYS A 1175 22.17 -24.70 -138.16
C LYS A 1175 22.29 -26.13 -138.69
N GLU A 1176 22.14 -27.15 -137.86
CA GLU A 1176 22.28 -28.56 -138.29
C GLU A 1176 21.05 -29.09 -139.03
N CYS A 1177 19.84 -28.69 -138.64
CA CYS A 1177 18.62 -28.98 -139.40
C CYS A 1177 18.71 -28.40 -140.83
N ASN A 1178 19.30 -27.21 -140.96
CA ASN A 1178 19.57 -26.54 -142.24
C ASN A 1178 20.73 -27.15 -143.06
N ARG A 1179 21.40 -28.22 -142.59
CA ARG A 1179 22.57 -28.81 -143.28
C ARG A 1179 22.22 -29.98 -144.21
N TYR A 1180 21.04 -30.58 -144.07
CA TYR A 1180 20.60 -31.75 -144.86
C TYR A 1180 19.43 -31.49 -145.80
N LEU A 1181 18.77 -30.34 -145.71
CA LEU A 1181 17.73 -29.89 -146.63
C LEU A 1181 17.95 -28.42 -146.99
N SER A 1182 17.74 -28.05 -148.26
CA SER A 1182 17.82 -26.64 -148.65
C SER A 1182 16.68 -25.85 -148.01
N LYS A 1183 16.98 -24.71 -147.37
CA LYS A 1183 16.00 -23.77 -146.82
C LYS A 1183 14.85 -23.49 -147.78
N GLU A 1184 15.16 -23.32 -149.06
CA GLU A 1184 14.16 -23.06 -150.09
C GLU A 1184 13.29 -24.29 -150.40
N SER A 1185 13.84 -25.51 -150.35
CA SER A 1185 13.04 -26.72 -150.50
C SER A 1185 12.11 -26.95 -149.30
N VAL A 1186 12.59 -26.69 -148.08
CA VAL A 1186 11.79 -26.81 -146.85
C VAL A 1186 10.70 -25.73 -146.81
N HIS A 1187 11.02 -24.47 -147.09
CA HIS A 1187 10.02 -23.39 -147.12
C HIS A 1187 9.04 -23.51 -148.29
N ARG A 1188 9.45 -24.06 -149.45
CA ARG A 1188 8.50 -24.43 -150.51
C ARG A 1188 7.58 -25.57 -150.04
N ALA A 1189 8.11 -26.62 -149.42
CA ALA A 1189 7.31 -27.73 -148.89
C ALA A 1189 6.35 -27.29 -147.77
N GLN A 1190 6.80 -26.47 -146.83
CA GLN A 1190 5.97 -25.87 -145.78
C GLN A 1190 4.93 -24.90 -146.36
N SER A 1191 5.29 -24.07 -147.34
CA SER A 1191 4.35 -23.18 -148.02
C SER A 1191 3.30 -23.93 -148.83
N LEU A 1192 3.67 -25.08 -149.41
CA LEU A 1192 2.76 -25.97 -150.13
C LEU A 1192 1.86 -26.72 -149.13
N ALA A 1193 2.42 -27.26 -148.04
CA ALA A 1193 1.67 -27.93 -146.99
C ALA A 1193 0.66 -26.99 -146.30
N ALA A 1194 1.05 -25.77 -145.95
CA ALA A 1194 0.13 -24.74 -145.44
C ALA A 1194 -1.00 -24.45 -146.45
N SER A 1195 -0.68 -24.36 -147.75
CA SER A 1195 -1.67 -24.14 -148.81
C SER A 1195 -2.55 -25.35 -149.12
N ILE A 1196 -2.12 -26.58 -148.81
CA ILE A 1196 -2.88 -27.83 -149.01
C ILE A 1196 -3.78 -28.11 -147.79
N LEU A 1197 -3.25 -27.89 -146.59
CA LEU A 1197 -3.94 -28.08 -145.30
C LEU A 1197 -4.79 -26.86 -144.90
N ASN A 1198 -4.68 -25.76 -145.63
CA ASN A 1198 -5.42 -24.51 -145.45
C ASN A 1198 -5.28 -23.89 -144.05
N ILE A 1199 -4.05 -23.91 -143.53
CA ILE A 1199 -3.62 -23.36 -142.24
C ILE A 1199 -2.53 -22.30 -142.46
N SER A 1200 -2.32 -21.39 -141.51
CA SER A 1200 -1.32 -20.34 -141.69
C SER A 1200 0.11 -20.89 -141.60
N LYS A 1201 1.07 -20.17 -142.19
CA LYS A 1201 2.50 -20.53 -142.09
C LYS A 1201 3.01 -20.48 -140.65
N THR A 1202 2.41 -19.65 -139.80
CA THR A 1202 2.72 -19.57 -138.37
C THR A 1202 2.15 -20.77 -137.62
N ASP A 1203 0.88 -21.15 -137.84
CA ASP A 1203 0.28 -22.30 -137.14
C ASP A 1203 0.97 -23.62 -137.55
N LEU A 1204 1.32 -23.76 -138.84
CA LEU A 1204 2.11 -24.90 -139.31
C LEU A 1204 3.56 -24.87 -138.78
N ALA A 1205 4.14 -23.69 -138.51
CA ALA A 1205 5.44 -23.61 -137.84
C ALA A 1205 5.33 -23.98 -136.36
N GLU A 1206 4.29 -23.52 -135.65
CA GLU A 1206 4.06 -23.81 -134.23
C GLU A 1206 3.72 -25.30 -133.99
N MET A 1207 2.99 -25.96 -134.91
CA MET A 1207 2.81 -27.42 -134.87
C MET A 1207 4.05 -28.24 -135.29
N LEU A 1208 5.11 -27.60 -135.81
CA LEU A 1208 6.35 -28.25 -136.24
C LEU A 1208 7.58 -27.85 -135.41
N ASP A 1209 7.54 -26.76 -134.65
CA ASP A 1209 8.53 -26.42 -133.62
C ASP A 1209 8.23 -27.33 -132.42
N THR A 1210 8.74 -28.56 -132.48
CA THR A 1210 8.81 -29.43 -131.31
C THR A 1210 9.75 -28.78 -130.30
N GLU A 1211 9.20 -27.95 -129.41
CA GLU A 1211 9.91 -27.55 -128.20
C GLU A 1211 10.43 -28.84 -127.54
N ASP A 1212 11.75 -28.90 -127.31
CA ASP A 1212 12.35 -30.08 -126.69
C ASP A 1212 11.91 -30.14 -125.23
N ASP A 1213 10.83 -30.87 -124.96
CA ASP A 1213 10.27 -31.13 -123.63
C ASP A 1213 11.38 -31.55 -122.65
N GLU A 1214 12.39 -32.28 -123.13
CA GLU A 1214 13.54 -32.66 -122.32
C GLU A 1214 14.43 -31.45 -121.94
N GLU A 1215 14.64 -30.44 -122.80
CA GLU A 1215 15.38 -29.22 -122.45
C GLU A 1215 14.55 -28.27 -121.58
N THR A 1216 13.22 -28.20 -121.76
CA THR A 1216 12.37 -27.38 -120.87
C THR A 1216 12.29 -27.97 -119.46
N GLU A 1217 12.21 -29.30 -119.31
CA GLU A 1217 12.29 -29.98 -118.01
C GLU A 1217 13.71 -29.94 -117.42
N ARG A 1218 14.77 -30.05 -118.23
CA ARG A 1218 16.16 -29.77 -117.79
C ARG A 1218 16.25 -28.39 -117.15
N ALA A 1219 15.72 -27.34 -117.78
CA ALA A 1219 15.74 -25.98 -117.27
C ALA A 1219 14.95 -25.81 -115.95
N LYS A 1220 13.81 -26.50 -115.78
CA LYS A 1220 13.06 -26.52 -114.50
C LYS A 1220 13.88 -27.17 -113.38
N MET A 1221 14.51 -28.31 -113.66
CA MET A 1221 15.38 -29.03 -112.72
C MET A 1221 16.64 -28.26 -112.33
N GLU A 1222 17.19 -27.42 -113.22
CA GLU A 1222 18.30 -26.51 -112.92
C GLU A 1222 17.88 -25.38 -111.94
N VAL A 1223 16.69 -24.81 -112.15
CA VAL A 1223 16.16 -23.73 -111.30
C VAL A 1223 15.85 -24.23 -109.89
N GLU A 1224 15.32 -25.45 -109.73
CA GLU A 1224 15.05 -26.01 -108.40
C GLU A 1224 16.35 -26.24 -107.60
N LYS A 1225 17.39 -26.79 -108.23
CA LYS A 1225 18.72 -26.95 -107.62
C LYS A 1225 19.34 -25.63 -107.15
N ASP A 1226 19.07 -24.52 -107.85
CA ASP A 1226 19.52 -23.20 -107.39
C ASP A 1226 18.75 -22.70 -106.16
N LYS A 1227 17.45 -23.02 -106.03
CA LYS A 1227 16.67 -22.73 -104.82
C LYS A 1227 17.15 -23.57 -103.63
N GLU A 1228 17.38 -24.87 -103.86
CA GLU A 1228 17.93 -25.78 -102.84
C GLU A 1228 19.29 -25.27 -102.33
N TRP A 1229 20.17 -24.83 -103.24
CA TRP A 1229 21.46 -24.23 -102.88
C TRP A 1229 21.31 -22.91 -102.10
N LEU A 1230 20.42 -21.99 -102.51
CA LEU A 1230 20.13 -20.78 -101.72
C LEU A 1230 19.59 -21.12 -100.32
N CYS A 1231 18.70 -22.10 -100.20
CA CYS A 1231 18.17 -22.54 -98.91
C CYS A 1231 19.25 -23.21 -98.04
N TYR A 1232 20.23 -23.90 -98.64
CA TYR A 1232 21.39 -24.45 -97.95
C TYR A 1232 22.31 -23.33 -97.42
N ILE A 1233 22.66 -22.36 -98.28
CA ILE A 1233 23.41 -21.14 -97.89
C ILE A 1233 22.71 -20.41 -96.74
N GLN A 1234 21.39 -20.21 -96.81
CA GLN A 1234 20.66 -19.52 -95.75
C GLN A 1234 20.66 -20.31 -94.43
N LYS A 1235 20.50 -21.64 -94.46
CA LYS A 1235 20.64 -22.50 -93.28
C LYS A 1235 22.05 -22.49 -92.69
N LEU A 1236 23.10 -22.31 -93.50
CA LEU A 1236 24.47 -22.12 -93.01
C LEU A 1236 24.66 -20.77 -92.32
N LEU A 1237 24.00 -19.71 -92.79
CA LEU A 1237 24.02 -18.38 -92.15
C LEU A 1237 23.14 -18.28 -90.90
N GLU A 1238 22.16 -19.16 -90.75
CA GLU A 1238 21.29 -19.30 -89.57
C GLU A 1238 21.85 -20.32 -88.55
N GLY A 1239 22.91 -21.05 -88.91
CA GLY A 1239 23.57 -22.07 -88.08
C GLY A 1239 24.68 -21.51 -87.18
N GLN A 1240 24.96 -22.22 -86.08
CA GLN A 1240 26.09 -21.89 -85.22
C GLN A 1240 27.42 -22.37 -85.81
N PHE A 1241 28.53 -21.74 -85.40
CA PHE A 1241 29.88 -21.95 -85.94
C PHE A 1241 30.35 -23.42 -85.89
N PRO A 1242 31.20 -23.87 -86.84
CA PRO A 1242 31.88 -23.08 -87.88
C PRO A 1242 31.20 -23.17 -89.26
N PHE A 1243 30.43 -22.15 -89.66
CA PHE A 1243 29.80 -22.11 -90.99
C PHE A 1243 30.77 -21.73 -92.13
N ALA A 1244 31.90 -21.08 -91.82
CA ALA A 1244 32.75 -20.42 -92.83
C ALA A 1244 33.39 -21.37 -93.84
N SER A 1245 33.78 -22.59 -93.43
CA SER A 1245 34.29 -23.63 -94.34
C SER A 1245 33.20 -24.11 -95.29
N TYR A 1246 32.07 -24.57 -94.75
CA TYR A 1246 30.93 -25.05 -95.54
C TYR A 1246 30.36 -23.97 -96.48
N LEU A 1247 30.41 -22.71 -96.07
CA LEU A 1247 30.04 -21.57 -96.91
C LEU A 1247 31.03 -21.37 -98.07
N MET A 1248 32.34 -21.47 -97.83
CA MET A 1248 33.32 -21.44 -98.91
C MET A 1248 33.15 -22.63 -99.86
N ASP A 1249 32.95 -23.84 -99.35
CA ASP A 1249 32.75 -25.04 -100.17
C ASP A 1249 31.50 -24.90 -101.05
N ALA A 1250 30.38 -24.42 -100.50
CA ALA A 1250 29.14 -24.19 -101.24
C ALA A 1250 29.27 -23.08 -102.31
N VAL A 1251 30.07 -22.03 -102.05
CA VAL A 1251 30.36 -20.97 -103.04
C VAL A 1251 31.34 -21.47 -104.11
N LEU A 1252 32.34 -22.27 -103.73
CA LEU A 1252 33.27 -22.93 -104.65
C LEU A 1252 32.56 -23.93 -105.57
N GLU A 1253 31.54 -24.65 -105.09
CA GLU A 1253 30.72 -25.52 -105.93
C GLU A 1253 30.04 -24.72 -107.06
N LYS A 1254 29.35 -23.61 -106.74
CA LYS A 1254 28.72 -22.76 -107.77
C LYS A 1254 29.71 -22.00 -108.65
N LEU A 1255 30.90 -21.66 -108.15
CA LEU A 1255 31.99 -21.13 -109.01
C LEU A 1255 32.52 -22.19 -109.98
N ASN A 1256 32.62 -23.46 -109.56
CA ASN A 1256 32.98 -24.57 -110.43
C ASN A 1256 31.87 -24.91 -111.42
N GLU A 1257 30.59 -24.78 -111.05
CA GLU A 1257 29.46 -24.84 -111.99
C GLU A 1257 29.57 -23.72 -113.03
N LYS A 1258 29.74 -22.45 -112.60
CA LYS A 1258 29.94 -21.31 -113.51
C LYS A 1258 31.10 -21.54 -114.47
N LYS A 1259 32.22 -22.11 -113.99
CA LYS A 1259 33.38 -22.48 -114.82
C LYS A 1259 33.03 -23.53 -115.88
N LYS A 1260 32.40 -24.64 -115.49
CA LYS A 1260 31.98 -25.71 -116.43
C LYS A 1260 31.03 -25.18 -117.50
N LEU A 1261 30.09 -24.31 -117.13
CA LEU A 1261 29.17 -23.67 -118.06
C LEU A 1261 29.90 -22.71 -119.02
N VAL A 1262 30.89 -21.94 -118.55
CA VAL A 1262 31.74 -21.12 -119.44
C VAL A 1262 32.56 -22.00 -120.40
N GLU A 1263 33.05 -23.15 -119.95
CA GLU A 1263 33.76 -24.13 -120.79
C GLU A 1263 32.82 -24.77 -121.84
N GLU A 1264 31.60 -25.17 -121.47
CA GLU A 1264 30.55 -25.66 -122.38
C GLU A 1264 30.15 -24.61 -123.42
N TYR A 1265 29.87 -23.37 -122.99
CA TYR A 1265 29.55 -22.25 -123.89
C TYR A 1265 30.70 -21.97 -124.87
N SER A 1266 31.95 -22.00 -124.38
CA SER A 1266 33.14 -21.83 -125.21
C SER A 1266 33.35 -22.97 -126.20
N PHE A 1267 32.99 -24.21 -125.83
CA PHE A 1267 33.03 -25.38 -126.70
C PHE A 1267 31.94 -25.31 -127.78
N LEU A 1268 30.70 -24.98 -127.40
CA LEU A 1268 29.59 -24.76 -128.33
C LEU A 1268 29.94 -23.66 -129.34
N MET A 1269 30.45 -22.50 -128.89
CA MET A 1269 30.90 -21.43 -129.79
C MET A 1269 32.02 -21.87 -130.73
N LYS A 1270 33.02 -22.63 -130.25
CA LYS A 1270 34.09 -23.21 -131.08
C LYS A 1270 33.63 -24.27 -132.09
N GLN A 1271 32.40 -24.79 -131.96
CA GLN A 1271 31.76 -25.66 -132.95
C GLN A 1271 30.71 -24.92 -133.82
N THR A 1272 30.43 -23.65 -133.50
CA THR A 1272 29.41 -22.83 -134.17
C THR A 1272 30.03 -21.85 -135.17
N ILE A 1273 31.36 -21.65 -135.07
CA ILE A 1273 32.27 -21.08 -136.07
C ILE A 1273 32.71 -22.20 -137.02
#